data_AF-A0A139HUJ7-F1
#
_entry.id   AF-A0A139HUJ7-F1
#
_cell.length_a   1.000
_cell.length_b   1.000
_cell.length_c   1.000
_cell.angle_alpha   90.00
_cell.angle_beta   90.00
_cell.angle_gamma   90.00
#
_symmetry.space_group_name_H-M   'P 1'
#
loop_
_entity.id
_entity.type
_entity.pdbx_description
1 polymer ?
#
loop_
_entity_poly.entity_id
_entity_poly.type
_entity_poly.pdbx_seq_one_letter_code
_entity_poly.pdbx_strand_id
1 'polypeptide(L)'
;MAPPRKRHKYGNEYSHIEAREHARIHAGDIHANEFYQCSPAAPDKATAILDSVKSPYDNYNSRFEGIQEAAPGTFTWLLCPRSGLRNWVASSVEQDIFWVLGRAGSGKSTLMKFMVNNMDLYSLLQASAAGEKVLILQHFFWFEGNHEQMSFSGLMRNLLHQLCQADLNLMATAFKSRWDKTRQHWAKPWGETELWDSLSRGLAKADFAIYIFVDALDECQPANVHTLMRNKLLQLSKITNVKVCASTRSSEAVKPQAAVGDWYTRLEDRTYTDVRCFAEARLSQTRLASGEVDELVDFIAKKADGVFLWASLVVDSICERADIDPDFERLRRCLREFPRDLEEYYKKTVYDRIHSTWQKGMETAQFLNLALALHSNRRAFPRDLDWRIFWAVARWTTTTAWDHSVAQLCEVYTATELQSNRERLEILVHAATGGLLSMQKRETYRGSIFVVDFAHQTVVDFLQTPTMRDVLENVTSCNFMQKESIPAVILAICKLGRSELDVERDSCYDLHQTLWFAFQSMMQAPDAFEAQLEQVALFFHEEFCRHSTGVHFLPGMPSSTHDSEHTPEMQRNLDSTELELDRAVVGTIKALMFCSHYEYASRVFSHWPHILHQDDNASRAFDLTIRHKDRADIRFLQLLFDNGANVQHVEKCWKRFVVEWAQEKEHHSDGEKMWKVAKLLIERGVQIDCKIELTYENEDKRMVIVPTDVATAVAGCVPEELEDELEEVLTMAWNQQRRNSRKRLWHSSEIIASPLLVDIGKHRSEIKALGHLHQQIQTMASCKDQDLPQWHKISQSQRTSKLRKTLGVIGLATLIPLAFWQPLRPIFPSEATSGCEISSKGLPLKDIPRHLRKFQKCSIHNLRQDTGLKFLDTAKPLPVSEFVTRRDRLAAALHEDGLEAFMVEPGYTFEYFANVSQPDWEVWEPEERPFVMVVRPEKGEDGKVVSNTTFLVPSFEAERARLLKMPFENEISVVTYEEHWNPYATLLSSPIFASHRKTSPKVMVDEEMRDFISRGLSVNGFDVHGLGGAVERVRQTKSDAEVGILRAVNTGTVESVRAMRKCLTPGLTEDEVMWVLDNTMRSAGMEPFFDIVLFDENAANPHGGTDGAKVLEKETMVLIDVGAHLYGYSSDICRSFFPPFFKKPESEADVSALSEDVKEKLKVWDIVLDAQTASIHALHENGTCANVDLAARGVIEDAGYGEAFTHRVGHGIGIKAHESPYLNKGNTQTLLKAGMTFTSEPGIYLVDKFGVRHEDILLVKEDGLPDILTGVRAKGPWDP
;
A
#
# COMPACT_ATOMS: atom_id res chain seq x y z
N MET A 1 -78.83 8.22 2.49
CA MET A 1 -79.31 7.16 3.39
C MET A 1 -78.46 7.16 4.67
N ALA A 2 -78.56 6.14 5.54
CA ALA A 2 -78.14 6.11 6.95
C ALA A 2 -76.63 6.34 7.26
N PRO A 3 -76.24 6.56 8.56
CA PRO A 3 -74.96 7.18 8.97
C PRO A 3 -74.05 6.28 9.89
N PRO A 4 -73.51 6.69 11.07
CA PRO A 4 -72.14 7.26 11.25
C PRO A 4 -71.28 6.64 12.40
N ARG A 5 -70.01 7.09 12.58
CA ARG A 5 -69.27 7.34 13.88
C ARG A 5 -67.84 7.89 13.60
N LYS A 6 -67.36 9.01 14.20
CA LYS A 6 -66.81 9.27 15.58
C LYS A 6 -65.43 8.60 15.84
N ARG A 7 -64.45 9.13 16.60
CA ARG A 7 -64.03 10.43 17.24
C ARG A 7 -62.58 10.18 17.76
N HIS A 8 -61.71 11.09 18.23
CA HIS A 8 -61.58 12.53 18.60
C HIS A 8 -60.13 12.95 18.20
N LYS A 9 -59.53 14.16 18.28
CA LYS A 9 -59.61 15.45 19.03
C LYS A 9 -59.12 15.50 20.50
N TYR A 10 -57.89 16.02 20.68
CA TYR A 10 -57.57 17.12 21.61
C TYR A 10 -56.33 17.92 21.11
N GLY A 11 -56.20 19.15 21.59
CA GLY A 11 -55.08 20.08 21.36
C GLY A 11 -55.42 21.47 21.90
N ASN A 12 -54.42 22.22 22.35
CA ASN A 12 -54.40 23.65 22.71
C ASN A 12 -52.90 24.06 22.64
N GLU A 13 -52.49 25.07 21.86
CA GLU A 13 -52.65 26.53 22.04
C GLU A 13 -51.64 27.17 23.00
N TYR A 14 -50.64 27.87 22.43
CA TYR A 14 -49.93 29.09 22.89
C TYR A 14 -48.84 29.38 21.82
N SER A 15 -49.15 30.01 20.68
CA SER A 15 -49.34 31.46 20.44
C SER A 15 -48.02 32.25 20.33
N HIS A 16 -47.86 32.96 19.21
CA HIS A 16 -46.72 33.77 18.80
C HIS A 16 -46.06 34.64 19.89
N ILE A 17 -44.73 34.74 19.82
CA ILE A 17 -43.97 35.95 20.17
C ILE A 17 -43.17 36.34 18.92
N GLU A 18 -43.43 37.52 18.36
CA GLU A 18 -42.60 38.09 17.29
C GLU A 18 -41.35 38.72 17.91
N ALA A 19 -40.16 38.19 17.60
CA ALA A 19 -38.90 38.74 18.09
C ALA A 19 -37.73 38.49 17.11
N ARG A 20 -37.53 39.45 16.20
CA ARG A 20 -36.32 39.76 15.40
C ARG A 20 -35.51 38.60 14.79
N GLU A 21 -35.29 38.71 13.48
CA GLU A 21 -34.32 37.91 12.73
C GLU A 21 -32.89 38.03 13.30
N HIS A 22 -32.51 37.05 14.13
CA HIS A 22 -31.11 36.72 14.41
C HIS A 22 -30.86 35.33 13.84
N ALA A 23 -30.57 35.28 12.53
CA ALA A 23 -30.31 34.04 11.83
C ALA A 23 -29.12 33.30 12.48
N ARG A 24 -29.37 32.05 12.91
CA ARG A 24 -28.30 31.11 13.23
C ARG A 24 -27.54 30.81 11.95
N ILE A 25 -26.24 31.05 11.94
CA ILE A 25 -25.35 30.60 10.86
C ILE A 25 -24.60 29.37 11.37
N HIS A 26 -25.28 28.23 11.33
CA HIS A 26 -24.64 26.93 11.37
C HIS A 26 -24.28 26.54 9.94
N ALA A 27 -22.98 26.39 9.64
CA ALA A 27 -22.55 25.97 8.31
C ALA A 27 -23.05 24.56 7.92
N GLY A 28 -23.50 23.76 8.89
CA GLY A 28 -24.10 22.44 8.68
C GLY A 28 -25.59 22.44 8.30
N ASP A 29 -26.34 23.53 8.55
CA ASP A 29 -27.80 23.56 8.28
C ASP A 29 -28.13 23.78 6.78
N ILE A 30 -27.11 24.00 5.94
CA ILE A 30 -27.26 24.16 4.48
C ILE A 30 -27.38 22.77 3.82
N HIS A 31 -28.58 22.19 3.86
CA HIS A 31 -28.89 20.95 3.14
C HIS A 31 -28.58 21.08 1.63
N ALA A 32 -27.92 20.07 1.06
CA ALA A 32 -27.34 20.08 -0.29
C ALA A 32 -28.35 20.09 -1.48
N ASN A 33 -29.64 20.37 -1.25
CA ASN A 33 -30.71 20.15 -2.23
C ASN A 33 -31.17 21.38 -3.03
N GLU A 34 -30.71 22.61 -2.72
CA GLU A 34 -31.16 23.82 -3.45
C GLU A 34 -30.15 24.37 -4.47
N PHE A 35 -28.91 23.87 -4.53
CA PHE A 35 -27.89 24.38 -5.46
C PHE A 35 -27.74 23.60 -6.79
N TYR A 36 -28.35 22.42 -6.93
CA TYR A 36 -28.27 21.62 -8.17
C TYR A 36 -29.35 21.97 -9.23
N GLN A 37 -29.59 23.26 -9.45
CA GLN A 37 -30.26 23.76 -10.66
C GLN A 37 -29.49 24.94 -11.29
N CYS A 38 -28.28 24.67 -11.76
CA CYS A 38 -27.58 25.51 -12.73
C CYS A 38 -27.19 24.72 -13.98
N SER A 39 -27.25 25.38 -15.13
CA SER A 39 -26.95 24.83 -16.46
C SER A 39 -25.49 24.36 -16.56
N PRO A 40 -25.14 23.40 -17.45
CA PRO A 40 -23.75 22.98 -17.69
C PRO A 40 -22.89 24.08 -18.33
N ALA A 41 -22.49 25.04 -17.49
CA ALA A 41 -21.42 26.00 -17.72
C ALA A 41 -20.26 25.68 -16.77
N ALA A 42 -19.04 26.15 -17.09
CA ALA A 42 -17.88 25.88 -16.24
C ALA A 42 -18.07 26.49 -14.83
N PRO A 43 -17.67 25.78 -13.75
CA PRO A 43 -17.76 26.31 -12.40
C PRO A 43 -16.94 27.60 -12.27
N ASP A 44 -17.47 28.57 -11.52
CA ASP A 44 -16.79 29.83 -11.30
C ASP A 44 -15.55 29.67 -10.39
N LYS A 45 -14.80 30.78 -10.28
CA LYS A 45 -13.54 30.84 -9.53
C LYS A 45 -13.69 30.61 -8.02
N ALA A 46 -14.79 31.02 -7.42
CA ALA A 46 -15.07 30.75 -6.01
C ALA A 46 -15.38 29.26 -5.85
N THR A 47 -16.39 28.76 -6.57
CA THR A 47 -16.83 27.35 -6.54
C THR A 47 -15.63 26.40 -6.69
N ALA A 48 -14.81 26.58 -7.74
CA ALA A 48 -13.64 25.74 -8.01
C ALA A 48 -12.50 25.83 -6.97
N ILE A 49 -12.44 26.88 -6.15
CA ILE A 49 -11.49 26.99 -5.03
C ILE A 49 -12.10 26.39 -3.75
N LEU A 50 -13.40 26.54 -3.52
CA LEU A 50 -14.09 25.93 -2.37
C LEU A 50 -14.10 24.39 -2.48
N ASP A 51 -14.42 23.89 -3.68
CA ASP A 51 -14.41 22.46 -4.01
C ASP A 51 -13.02 21.84 -3.81
N SER A 52 -11.93 22.59 -4.03
CA SER A 52 -10.57 22.05 -3.84
C SER A 52 -10.16 21.93 -2.37
N VAL A 53 -10.84 22.65 -1.46
CA VAL A 53 -10.68 22.49 -0.01
C VAL A 53 -11.51 21.31 0.49
N LYS A 54 -12.65 21.04 -0.15
CA LYS A 54 -13.48 19.86 0.11
C LYS A 54 -12.67 18.58 -0.17
N SER A 55 -12.86 17.54 0.64
CA SER A 55 -12.26 16.23 0.38
C SER A 55 -12.95 15.56 -0.82
N PRO A 56 -12.21 14.87 -1.72
CA PRO A 56 -12.81 14.04 -2.76
C PRO A 56 -13.55 12.80 -2.19
N TYR A 57 -13.31 12.48 -0.92
CA TYR A 57 -14.07 11.49 -0.15
C TYR A 57 -15.12 12.24 0.68
N ASP A 58 -16.33 12.35 0.13
CA ASP A 58 -17.33 13.30 0.60
C ASP A 58 -17.94 12.96 1.98
N ASN A 59 -18.55 13.98 2.58
CA ASN A 59 -19.15 14.00 3.93
C ASN A 59 -18.18 14.03 5.15
N TYR A 60 -17.55 15.19 5.38
CA TYR A 60 -16.89 15.52 6.66
C TYR A 60 -17.84 15.47 7.88
N ASN A 61 -19.15 15.73 7.70
CA ASN A 61 -20.16 15.72 8.77
C ASN A 61 -20.60 14.30 9.19
N SER A 62 -20.24 13.24 8.46
CA SER A 62 -20.66 11.85 8.73
C SER A 62 -20.44 11.41 10.19
N ARG A 63 -19.34 11.85 10.81
CA ARG A 63 -19.07 11.62 12.24
C ARG A 63 -20.07 12.35 13.15
N PHE A 64 -20.38 13.62 12.85
CA PHE A 64 -21.34 14.45 13.60
C PHE A 64 -22.78 13.94 13.46
N GLU A 65 -23.15 13.53 12.25
CA GLU A 65 -24.45 12.91 11.95
C GLU A 65 -24.61 11.59 12.72
N GLY A 66 -23.59 10.72 12.69
CA GLY A 66 -23.59 9.42 13.38
C GLY A 66 -23.45 9.45 14.90
N ILE A 67 -23.12 10.59 15.53
CA ILE A 67 -23.13 10.72 17.00
C ILE A 67 -24.58 10.79 17.49
N GLN A 68 -24.94 9.90 18.41
CA GLN A 68 -26.27 9.87 19.03
C GLN A 68 -26.63 11.22 19.68
N GLU A 69 -27.91 11.59 19.62
CA GLU A 69 -28.43 12.78 20.31
C GLU A 69 -28.42 12.60 21.83
N ALA A 70 -28.32 13.72 22.56
CA ALA A 70 -28.39 13.70 24.02
C ALA A 70 -29.78 13.26 24.51
N ALA A 71 -29.82 12.36 25.51
CA ALA A 71 -31.08 11.89 26.08
C ALA A 71 -31.86 13.05 26.75
N PRO A 72 -33.21 13.10 26.63
CA PRO A 72 -33.99 14.19 27.21
C PRO A 72 -33.72 14.43 28.70
N GLY A 73 -33.47 15.69 29.07
CA GLY A 73 -33.17 16.11 30.45
C GLY A 73 -31.68 16.04 30.85
N THR A 74 -30.83 15.38 30.07
CA THR A 74 -29.37 15.35 30.30
C THR A 74 -28.68 16.66 29.94
N PHE A 75 -27.47 16.87 30.47
CA PHE A 75 -26.61 18.05 30.27
C PHE A 75 -27.20 19.40 30.68
N THR A 76 -28.34 19.41 31.38
CA THR A 76 -28.98 20.63 31.92
C THR A 76 -28.08 21.42 32.88
N TRP A 77 -27.08 20.77 33.48
CA TRP A 77 -26.04 21.40 34.31
C TRP A 77 -25.02 22.24 33.52
N LEU A 78 -24.97 22.14 32.19
CA LEU A 78 -23.95 22.77 31.33
C LEU A 78 -23.91 24.30 31.47
N LEU A 79 -25.07 24.94 31.66
CA LEU A 79 -25.18 26.41 31.78
C LEU A 79 -25.18 26.91 33.24
N CYS A 80 -25.07 26.00 34.22
CA CYS A 80 -24.91 26.36 35.63
C CYS A 80 -23.51 26.95 35.89
N PRO A 81 -23.35 27.92 36.81
CA PRO A 81 -22.05 28.54 37.11
C PRO A 81 -20.92 27.57 37.53
N ARG A 82 -21.25 26.33 37.90
CA ARG A 82 -20.31 25.25 38.28
C ARG A 82 -19.74 24.44 37.10
N SER A 83 -20.10 24.76 35.86
CA SER A 83 -19.54 24.13 34.65
C SER A 83 -18.29 24.83 34.11
N GLY A 84 -17.96 26.03 34.60
CA GLY A 84 -16.92 26.89 34.03
C GLY A 84 -17.33 27.57 32.71
N LEU A 85 -18.08 26.88 31.84
CA LEU A 85 -18.43 27.32 30.49
C LEU A 85 -18.99 28.75 30.43
N ARG A 86 -19.98 29.08 31.27
CA ARG A 86 -20.59 30.42 31.28
C ARG A 86 -19.60 31.54 31.62
N ASN A 87 -18.62 31.24 32.48
CA ASN A 87 -17.58 32.18 32.87
C ASN A 87 -16.50 32.28 31.77
N TRP A 88 -16.22 31.20 31.03
CA TRP A 88 -15.33 31.20 29.88
C TRP A 88 -15.92 31.95 28.68
N VAL A 89 -17.20 31.76 28.39
CA VAL A 89 -17.90 32.54 27.34
C VAL A 89 -17.84 34.04 27.68
N ALA A 90 -18.11 34.41 28.93
CA ALA A 90 -18.07 35.78 29.43
C ALA A 90 -16.64 36.33 29.73
N SER A 91 -15.57 35.55 29.55
CA SER A 91 -14.21 36.03 29.85
C SER A 91 -13.73 37.02 28.78
N SER A 92 -13.07 38.10 29.21
CA SER A 92 -12.25 38.96 28.35
C SER A 92 -10.76 38.62 28.45
N VAL A 93 -10.44 37.39 28.86
CA VAL A 93 -9.07 36.90 28.99
C VAL A 93 -8.69 36.29 27.64
N GLU A 94 -7.70 36.89 26.99
CA GLU A 94 -7.09 36.34 25.79
C GLU A 94 -6.39 35.01 26.11
N GLN A 95 -6.31 34.09 25.13
CA GLN A 95 -5.47 32.89 25.14
C GLN A 95 -5.96 31.64 25.93
N ASP A 96 -7.26 31.49 26.20
CA ASP A 96 -7.82 30.33 26.95
C ASP A 96 -8.76 29.41 26.15
N ILE A 97 -8.40 28.12 26.04
CA ILE A 97 -9.22 27.02 25.50
C ILE A 97 -10.09 26.42 26.59
N PHE A 98 -11.38 26.16 26.31
CA PHE A 98 -12.24 25.39 27.20
C PHE A 98 -12.10 23.88 26.95
N TRP A 99 -11.77 23.11 27.99
CA TRP A 99 -11.50 21.67 27.87
C TRP A 99 -12.65 20.79 28.38
N VAL A 100 -13.17 19.95 27.50
CA VAL A 100 -14.17 18.91 27.81
C VAL A 100 -13.44 17.59 28.04
N LEU A 101 -13.10 17.32 29.30
CA LEU A 101 -12.36 16.13 29.71
C LEU A 101 -13.33 14.99 30.06
N GLY A 102 -12.97 13.75 29.72
CA GLY A 102 -13.82 12.62 30.04
C GLY A 102 -13.17 11.25 29.81
N ARG A 103 -13.48 10.27 30.67
CA ARG A 103 -13.15 8.84 30.45
C ARG A 103 -13.67 8.33 29.09
N ALA A 104 -13.20 7.15 28.65
CA ALA A 104 -13.84 6.44 27.54
C ALA A 104 -15.33 6.14 27.88
N GLY A 105 -16.23 6.20 26.90
CA GLY A 105 -17.66 5.96 27.11
C GLY A 105 -18.40 6.98 28.01
N SER A 106 -17.78 8.11 28.39
CA SER A 106 -18.38 9.13 29.28
C SER A 106 -19.39 10.07 28.60
N GLY A 107 -19.49 10.06 27.27
CA GLY A 107 -20.42 10.92 26.50
C GLY A 107 -19.84 12.23 25.96
N LYS A 108 -18.51 12.37 25.84
CA LYS A 108 -17.84 13.59 25.33
C LYS A 108 -18.43 14.09 24.00
N SER A 109 -18.47 13.22 22.99
CA SER A 109 -18.95 13.56 21.65
C SER A 109 -20.43 13.95 21.63
N THR A 110 -21.25 13.25 22.43
CA THR A 110 -22.67 13.58 22.66
C THR A 110 -22.83 14.96 23.29
N LEU A 111 -21.98 15.33 24.26
CA LEU A 111 -21.98 16.68 24.84
C LEU A 111 -21.52 17.72 23.81
N MET A 112 -20.46 17.46 23.04
CA MET A 112 -19.98 18.41 22.03
C MET A 112 -21.02 18.66 20.94
N LYS A 113 -21.72 17.61 20.48
CA LYS A 113 -22.86 17.73 19.55
C LYS A 113 -24.03 18.50 20.17
N PHE A 114 -24.38 18.20 21.43
CA PHE A 114 -25.39 18.96 22.17
C PHE A 114 -25.01 20.44 22.30
N MET A 115 -23.74 20.77 22.59
CA MET A 115 -23.25 22.15 22.70
C MET A 115 -23.45 22.93 21.40
N VAL A 116 -23.08 22.36 20.24
CA VAL A 116 -23.31 23.01 18.93
C VAL A 116 -24.80 23.27 18.71
N ASN A 117 -25.64 22.26 18.93
CA ASN A 117 -27.06 22.34 18.59
C ASN A 117 -27.89 23.20 19.57
N ASN A 118 -27.46 23.35 20.83
CA ASN A 118 -28.25 23.94 21.91
C ASN A 118 -28.58 25.44 21.72
N MET A 119 -29.88 25.77 21.79
CA MET A 119 -30.39 27.15 21.62
C MET A 119 -29.93 28.10 22.74
N ASP A 120 -29.95 27.66 23.99
CA ASP A 120 -29.62 28.48 25.15
C ASP A 120 -28.12 28.82 25.19
N LEU A 121 -27.25 27.89 24.78
CA LEU A 121 -25.83 28.16 24.59
C LEU A 121 -25.63 29.15 23.43
N TYR A 122 -26.26 28.96 22.28
CA TYR A 122 -26.19 29.94 21.19
C TYR A 122 -26.63 31.35 21.64
N SER A 123 -27.71 31.46 22.40
CA SER A 123 -28.16 32.72 23.00
C SER A 123 -27.14 33.32 23.98
N LEU A 124 -26.41 32.48 24.73
CA LEU A 124 -25.31 32.93 25.59
C LEU A 124 -24.11 33.42 24.79
N LEU A 125 -23.70 32.72 23.72
CA LEU A 125 -22.61 33.15 22.82
C LEU A 125 -22.97 34.49 22.16
N GLN A 126 -24.20 34.62 21.67
CA GLN A 126 -24.71 35.83 21.02
C GLN A 126 -24.83 37.02 21.99
N ALA A 127 -25.06 36.76 23.29
CA ALA A 127 -25.03 37.79 24.32
C ALA A 127 -23.61 38.24 24.69
N SER A 128 -22.60 37.36 24.59
CA SER A 128 -21.18 37.73 24.79
C SER A 128 -20.55 38.42 23.59
N ALA A 129 -21.05 38.19 22.37
CA ALA A 129 -20.52 38.73 21.12
C ALA A 129 -20.72 40.26 20.92
N ALA A 130 -21.12 41.01 21.95
CA ALA A 130 -21.26 42.48 21.97
C ALA A 130 -22.16 43.15 20.90
N GLY A 131 -22.79 42.38 20.02
CA GLY A 131 -23.57 42.86 18.86
C GLY A 131 -23.11 42.30 17.51
N GLU A 132 -21.94 41.64 17.46
CA GLU A 132 -21.42 40.92 16.29
C GLU A 132 -22.26 39.67 15.97
N LYS A 133 -22.16 39.17 14.74
CA LYS A 133 -22.77 37.89 14.36
C LYS A 133 -21.96 36.74 14.95
N VAL A 134 -22.63 35.75 15.55
CA VAL A 134 -21.97 34.52 15.98
C VAL A 134 -21.85 33.53 14.82
N LEU A 135 -20.66 32.94 14.68
CA LEU A 135 -20.41 31.81 13.78
C LEU A 135 -19.86 30.64 14.59
N ILE A 136 -20.50 29.47 14.48
CA ILE A 136 -20.01 28.22 15.07
C ILE A 136 -19.33 27.41 13.97
N LEU A 137 -18.05 27.08 14.19
CA LEU A 137 -17.28 26.17 13.33
C LEU A 137 -17.03 24.88 14.10
N GLN A 138 -17.08 23.74 13.43
CA GLN A 138 -16.93 22.44 14.08
C GLN A 138 -16.01 21.48 13.33
N HIS A 139 -15.28 20.65 14.07
CA HIS A 139 -14.64 19.45 13.55
C HIS A 139 -14.73 18.34 14.61
N PHE A 140 -15.15 17.15 14.18
CA PHE A 140 -15.22 15.96 15.02
C PHE A 140 -14.25 14.95 14.41
N PHE A 141 -13.14 14.70 15.09
CA PHE A 141 -12.21 13.67 14.64
C PHE A 141 -12.90 12.29 14.67
N TRP A 142 -12.48 11.43 13.76
CA TRP A 142 -12.95 10.05 13.71
C TRP A 142 -11.79 9.12 13.36
N PHE A 143 -11.41 8.27 14.31
CA PHE A 143 -10.33 7.30 14.14
C PHE A 143 -10.60 6.31 13.00
N GLU A 144 -11.86 5.98 12.73
CA GLU A 144 -12.30 5.13 11.61
C GLU A 144 -12.60 5.93 10.32
N GLY A 145 -12.31 7.23 10.31
CA GLY A 145 -12.55 8.12 9.17
C GLY A 145 -11.62 7.85 7.97
N ASN A 146 -11.71 8.70 6.96
CA ASN A 146 -10.65 8.80 5.96
C ASN A 146 -9.43 9.58 6.52
N HIS A 147 -8.31 9.61 5.79
CA HIS A 147 -7.08 10.26 6.25
C HIS A 147 -7.26 11.77 6.58
N GLU A 148 -8.16 12.47 5.88
CA GLU A 148 -8.48 13.87 6.20
C GLU A 148 -9.27 13.96 7.54
N GLN A 149 -10.24 13.06 7.79
CA GLN A 149 -11.03 13.04 9.04
C GLN A 149 -10.23 12.69 10.32
N MET A 150 -8.99 12.22 10.18
CA MET A 150 -8.08 11.93 11.29
C MET A 150 -6.85 12.84 11.34
N SER A 151 -6.68 13.81 10.45
CA SER A 151 -5.46 14.62 10.35
C SER A 151 -5.70 16.12 10.57
N PHE A 152 -4.65 16.82 10.97
CA PHE A 152 -4.69 18.28 11.18
C PHE A 152 -5.01 19.05 9.89
N SER A 153 -4.54 18.57 8.73
CA SER A 153 -4.89 19.11 7.42
C SER A 153 -6.40 19.08 7.16
N GLY A 154 -7.07 17.97 7.46
CA GLY A 154 -8.52 17.86 7.28
C GLY A 154 -9.33 18.68 8.28
N LEU A 155 -8.84 18.86 9.52
CA LEU A 155 -9.41 19.85 10.45
C LEU A 155 -9.34 21.26 9.85
N MET A 156 -8.18 21.66 9.31
CA MET A 156 -8.02 22.99 8.72
C MET A 156 -8.87 23.19 7.47
N ARG A 157 -8.91 22.20 6.57
CA ARG A 157 -9.79 22.21 5.39
C ARG A 157 -11.25 22.37 5.79
N ASN A 158 -11.74 21.57 6.74
CA ASN A 158 -13.13 21.58 7.17
C ASN A 158 -13.54 22.92 7.82
N LEU A 159 -12.69 23.48 8.70
CA LEU A 159 -12.94 24.79 9.31
C LEU A 159 -12.91 25.93 8.27
N LEU A 160 -11.99 25.87 7.32
CA LEU A 160 -11.82 26.87 6.25
C LEU A 160 -12.96 26.79 5.21
N HIS A 161 -13.46 25.59 4.91
CA HIS A 161 -14.65 25.36 4.09
C HIS A 161 -15.90 25.97 4.74
N GLN A 162 -16.18 25.63 6.01
CA GLN A 162 -17.32 26.19 6.77
C GLN A 162 -17.26 27.72 6.88
N LEU A 163 -16.07 28.29 7.14
CA LEU A 163 -15.86 29.73 7.22
C LEU A 163 -16.17 30.44 5.90
N CYS A 164 -15.71 29.88 4.77
CA CYS A 164 -15.96 30.44 3.45
C CYS A 164 -17.39 30.20 2.94
N GLN A 165 -18.08 29.16 3.42
CA GLN A 165 -19.53 29.01 3.22
C GLN A 165 -20.34 30.06 3.99
N ALA A 166 -19.90 30.46 5.18
CA ALA A 166 -20.58 31.47 6.00
C ALA A 166 -20.43 32.90 5.45
N ASP A 167 -19.31 33.23 4.82
CA ASP A 167 -19.15 34.45 4.01
C ASP A 167 -18.20 34.24 2.82
N LEU A 168 -18.78 34.15 1.62
CA LEU A 168 -18.07 34.03 0.35
C LEU A 168 -17.13 35.22 0.06
N ASN A 169 -17.35 36.40 0.67
CA ASN A 169 -16.45 37.54 0.49
C ASN A 169 -15.08 37.30 1.15
N LEU A 170 -15.00 36.44 2.16
CA LEU A 170 -13.73 36.06 2.80
C LEU A 170 -12.82 35.24 1.86
N MET A 171 -13.38 34.57 0.84
CA MET A 171 -12.61 33.67 -0.04
C MET A 171 -11.42 34.36 -0.72
N ALA A 172 -11.60 35.58 -1.20
CA ALA A 172 -10.52 36.36 -1.82
C ALA A 172 -9.39 36.73 -0.84
N THR A 173 -9.69 36.76 0.46
CA THR A 173 -8.76 37.16 1.53
C THR A 173 -8.09 35.95 2.18
N ALA A 174 -8.86 34.90 2.48
CA ALA A 174 -8.35 33.65 3.03
C ALA A 174 -7.46 32.93 2.02
N PHE A 175 -8.00 32.63 0.83
CA PHE A 175 -7.34 31.87 -0.23
C PHE A 175 -6.43 32.70 -1.13
N LYS A 176 -5.91 33.84 -0.65
CA LYS A 176 -5.16 34.82 -1.47
C LYS A 176 -4.06 34.17 -2.34
N SER A 177 -3.35 33.19 -1.79
CA SER A 177 -2.30 32.40 -2.48
C SER A 177 -2.76 31.70 -3.76
N ARG A 178 -4.04 31.35 -3.88
CA ARG A 178 -4.68 30.71 -5.05
C ARG A 178 -5.60 31.64 -5.80
N TRP A 179 -6.25 32.56 -5.09
CA TRP A 179 -7.14 33.57 -5.67
C TRP A 179 -6.40 34.46 -6.67
N ASP A 180 -5.15 34.85 -6.40
CA ASP A 180 -4.37 35.68 -7.31
C ASP A 180 -3.72 34.86 -8.46
N LYS A 181 -4.01 33.55 -8.58
CA LYS A 181 -3.42 32.63 -9.58
C LYS A 181 -4.42 32.09 -10.61
N THR A 182 -3.89 31.47 -11.67
CA THR A 182 -4.64 30.88 -12.79
C THR A 182 -5.43 29.62 -12.40
N ARG A 183 -6.43 29.25 -13.21
CA ARG A 183 -7.32 28.08 -12.96
C ARG A 183 -6.59 26.76 -12.72
N GLN A 184 -5.43 26.56 -13.35
CA GLN A 184 -4.57 25.38 -13.15
C GLN A 184 -4.02 25.28 -11.71
N HIS A 185 -3.88 26.39 -10.98
CA HIS A 185 -3.40 26.38 -9.60
C HIS A 185 -4.48 26.01 -8.57
N TRP A 186 -5.76 26.10 -8.91
CA TRP A 186 -6.84 25.79 -7.96
C TRP A 186 -6.97 24.28 -7.71
N ALA A 187 -6.54 23.46 -8.68
CA ALA A 187 -6.54 22.00 -8.61
C ALA A 187 -5.25 21.38 -8.03
N LYS A 188 -4.26 22.16 -7.60
CA LYS A 188 -3.07 21.61 -6.93
C LYS A 188 -3.41 21.09 -5.52
N PRO A 189 -2.75 20.04 -5.01
CA PRO A 189 -2.86 19.62 -3.60
C PRO A 189 -2.63 20.77 -2.62
N TRP A 190 -3.17 20.68 -1.40
CA TRP A 190 -3.01 21.70 -0.36
C TRP A 190 -1.89 21.31 0.62
N GLY A 191 -0.87 22.17 0.74
CA GLY A 191 0.17 22.02 1.77
C GLY A 191 -0.32 22.49 3.15
N GLU A 192 0.19 21.87 4.22
CA GLU A 192 -0.23 22.19 5.60
C GLU A 192 -0.03 23.68 5.92
N THR A 193 1.12 24.25 5.56
CA THR A 193 1.43 25.67 5.75
C THR A 193 0.41 26.55 5.04
N GLU A 194 0.05 26.27 3.78
CA GLU A 194 -0.92 27.06 3.02
C GLU A 194 -2.33 27.01 3.64
N LEU A 195 -2.76 25.84 4.14
CA LEU A 195 -4.03 25.68 4.86
C LEU A 195 -4.04 26.48 6.16
N TRP A 196 -2.98 26.35 6.97
CA TRP A 196 -2.83 27.07 8.23
C TRP A 196 -2.86 28.59 8.03
N ASP A 197 -2.12 29.07 7.03
CA ASP A 197 -2.04 30.49 6.68
C ASP A 197 -3.39 31.03 6.18
N SER A 198 -4.10 30.24 5.37
CA SER A 198 -5.39 30.63 4.79
C SER A 198 -6.52 30.63 5.82
N LEU A 199 -6.54 29.63 6.72
CA LEU A 199 -7.44 29.60 7.87
C LEU A 199 -7.15 30.78 8.82
N SER A 200 -5.89 31.01 9.18
CA SER A 200 -5.49 32.11 10.07
C SER A 200 -5.86 33.48 9.49
N ARG A 201 -5.62 33.70 8.18
CA ARG A 201 -6.07 34.90 7.47
C ARG A 201 -7.59 35.05 7.46
N GLY A 202 -8.32 33.98 7.19
CA GLY A 202 -9.78 33.97 7.15
C GLY A 202 -10.37 34.36 8.51
N LEU A 203 -9.99 33.64 9.57
CA LEU A 203 -10.47 33.87 10.93
C LEU A 203 -10.20 35.31 11.40
N ALA A 204 -8.98 35.82 11.18
CA ALA A 204 -8.57 37.18 11.55
C ALA A 204 -9.12 38.30 10.61
N LYS A 205 -9.99 37.95 9.65
CA LYS A 205 -10.67 38.89 8.74
C LYS A 205 -12.19 38.70 8.68
N ALA A 206 -12.71 37.72 9.39
CA ALA A 206 -14.13 37.45 9.52
C ALA A 206 -14.81 38.49 10.43
N ASP A 207 -15.90 39.11 9.95
CA ASP A 207 -16.74 40.04 10.71
C ASP A 207 -17.75 39.27 11.60
N PHE A 208 -17.22 38.31 12.37
CA PHE A 208 -17.96 37.35 13.18
C PHE A 208 -17.22 37.06 14.48
N ALA A 209 -17.98 36.86 15.56
CA ALA A 209 -17.52 36.21 16.78
C ALA A 209 -17.53 34.69 16.58
N ILE A 210 -16.36 34.09 16.45
CA ILE A 210 -16.17 32.69 16.04
C ILE A 210 -15.94 31.78 17.25
N TYR A 211 -16.70 30.70 17.31
CA TYR A 211 -16.54 29.65 18.32
C TYR A 211 -16.24 28.32 17.63
N ILE A 212 -15.02 27.80 17.86
CA ILE A 212 -14.52 26.57 17.23
C ILE A 212 -14.68 25.40 18.21
N PHE A 213 -15.42 24.37 17.79
CA PHE A 213 -15.62 23.13 18.55
C PHE A 213 -14.81 21.99 17.92
N VAL A 214 -13.91 21.38 18.69
CA VAL A 214 -13.05 20.27 18.27
C VAL A 214 -13.26 19.06 19.16
N ASP A 215 -13.99 18.05 18.69
CA ASP A 215 -14.23 16.82 19.45
C ASP A 215 -13.17 15.73 19.15
N ALA A 216 -12.90 14.90 20.15
CA ALA A 216 -12.04 13.72 20.08
C ALA A 216 -10.59 14.05 19.64
N LEU A 217 -9.93 15.00 20.31
CA LEU A 217 -8.55 15.39 19.99
C LEU A 217 -7.53 14.24 20.12
N ASP A 218 -7.87 13.21 20.89
CA ASP A 218 -7.13 11.94 21.02
C ASP A 218 -7.34 10.95 19.86
N GLU A 219 -8.29 11.17 18.94
CA GLU A 219 -8.47 10.37 17.72
C GLU A 219 -7.64 10.87 16.53
N CYS A 220 -6.99 12.05 16.64
CA CYS A 220 -6.12 12.60 15.59
C CYS A 220 -4.81 11.79 15.45
N GLN A 221 -4.40 11.52 14.21
CA GLN A 221 -3.18 10.79 13.86
C GLN A 221 -2.15 11.68 13.12
N PRO A 222 -0.84 11.31 13.17
CA PRO A 222 -0.26 10.29 14.06
C PRO A 222 -0.26 10.72 15.54
N ALA A 223 -0.42 9.78 16.48
CA ALA A 223 -0.65 10.06 17.91
C ALA A 223 0.49 10.85 18.61
N ASN A 224 1.68 10.96 18.04
CA ASN A 224 2.72 11.86 18.56
C ASN A 224 2.42 13.36 18.35
N VAL A 225 1.41 13.71 17.52
CA VAL A 225 1.06 15.09 17.16
C VAL A 225 0.21 15.82 18.19
N HIS A 226 -0.42 15.15 19.19
CA HIS A 226 -1.35 15.81 20.13
C HIS A 226 -0.76 17.07 20.84
N THR A 227 0.55 17.10 21.11
CA THR A 227 1.23 18.28 21.68
C THR A 227 1.34 19.44 20.67
N LEU A 228 1.67 19.16 19.41
CA LEU A 228 1.71 20.15 18.33
C LEU A 228 0.30 20.68 18.02
N MET A 229 -0.68 19.78 17.98
CA MET A 229 -2.11 20.10 17.84
C MET A 229 -2.59 21.06 18.93
N ARG A 230 -2.29 20.78 20.21
CA ARG A 230 -2.59 21.69 21.32
C ARG A 230 -1.98 23.07 21.12
N ASN A 231 -0.72 23.14 20.66
CA ASN A 231 -0.04 24.41 20.39
C ASN A 231 -0.67 25.18 19.22
N LYS A 232 -1.13 24.50 18.16
CA LYS A 232 -1.88 25.11 17.05
C LYS A 232 -3.26 25.61 17.50
N LEU A 233 -4.02 24.84 18.28
CA LEU A 233 -5.30 25.32 18.85
C LEU A 233 -5.09 26.55 19.77
N LEU A 234 -4.00 26.58 20.55
CA LEU A 234 -3.59 27.74 21.36
C LEU A 234 -3.13 28.94 20.52
N GLN A 235 -2.74 28.75 19.25
CA GLN A 235 -2.48 29.85 18.32
C GLN A 235 -3.79 30.39 17.73
N LEU A 236 -4.78 29.53 17.43
CA LEU A 236 -6.11 29.96 17.00
C LEU A 236 -6.84 30.77 18.11
N SER A 237 -6.75 30.36 19.37
CA SER A 237 -7.33 31.10 20.51
C SER A 237 -6.59 32.39 20.91
N LYS A 238 -5.65 32.86 20.07
CA LYS A 238 -5.01 34.19 20.18
C LYS A 238 -5.55 35.18 19.14
N ILE A 239 -6.39 34.73 18.21
CA ILE A 239 -7.10 35.60 17.28
C ILE A 239 -8.27 36.24 18.04
N THR A 240 -8.39 37.57 18.02
CA THR A 240 -9.22 38.35 18.96
C THR A 240 -10.71 38.02 18.93
N ASN A 241 -11.22 37.56 17.80
CA ASN A 241 -12.62 37.16 17.59
C ASN A 241 -12.84 35.65 17.66
N VAL A 242 -11.86 34.85 18.12
CA VAL A 242 -11.92 33.38 18.12
C VAL A 242 -11.84 32.81 19.54
N LYS A 243 -12.81 31.98 19.92
CA LYS A 243 -12.78 31.12 21.12
C LYS A 243 -12.82 29.64 20.73
N VAL A 244 -12.07 28.79 21.44
CA VAL A 244 -11.91 27.36 21.12
C VAL A 244 -12.36 26.47 22.28
N CYS A 245 -13.20 25.49 21.99
CA CYS A 245 -13.64 24.42 22.89
C CYS A 245 -13.17 23.07 22.34
N ALA A 246 -12.44 22.29 23.16
CA ALA A 246 -11.83 21.03 22.71
C ALA A 246 -12.12 19.87 23.68
N SER A 247 -12.40 18.67 23.14
CA SER A 247 -12.68 17.45 23.92
C SER A 247 -11.53 16.45 23.85
N THR A 248 -11.19 15.80 24.98
CA THR A 248 -10.19 14.71 25.00
C THR A 248 -10.27 13.78 26.22
N ARG A 249 -9.57 12.64 26.20
CA ARG A 249 -9.44 11.70 27.34
C ARG A 249 -8.72 12.32 28.55
N SER A 250 -9.20 11.99 29.75
CA SER A 250 -8.63 12.45 31.03
C SER A 250 -7.18 11.95 31.31
N SER A 251 -6.67 11.00 30.53
CA SER A 251 -5.28 10.50 30.57
C SER A 251 -4.33 11.34 29.70
N GLU A 252 -4.71 11.57 28.44
CA GLU A 252 -3.90 12.30 27.44
C GLU A 252 -3.87 13.81 27.71
N ALA A 253 -4.83 14.30 28.50
CA ALA A 253 -4.84 15.64 29.03
C ALA A 253 -3.64 15.88 29.97
N VAL A 254 -2.49 16.29 29.39
CA VAL A 254 -1.35 16.87 30.10
C VAL A 254 -1.86 17.86 31.12
N LYS A 255 -1.79 17.45 32.41
CA LYS A 255 -2.33 18.19 33.57
C LYS A 255 -1.99 19.68 33.40
N PRO A 256 -2.98 20.59 33.42
CA PRO A 256 -2.70 22.01 33.35
C PRO A 256 -1.63 22.38 34.38
N GLN A 257 -0.50 22.91 33.91
CA GLN A 257 0.49 23.52 34.80
C GLN A 257 -0.25 24.64 35.55
N ALA A 258 0.01 24.77 36.86
CA ALA A 258 -0.83 25.50 37.81
C ALA A 258 -0.73 27.05 37.71
N ALA A 259 -0.84 27.57 36.49
CA ALA A 259 -0.68 28.98 36.11
C ALA A 259 -1.63 29.40 34.96
N VAL A 260 -2.56 28.53 34.51
CA VAL A 260 -3.60 28.81 33.51
C VAL A 260 -4.96 28.40 34.10
N GLY A 261 -6.03 29.12 33.75
CA GLY A 261 -7.28 29.16 34.53
C GLY A 261 -8.16 27.90 34.53
N ASP A 262 -9.21 27.92 35.37
CA ASP A 262 -10.17 26.82 35.63
C ASP A 262 -11.12 26.48 34.45
N TRP A 263 -10.66 26.63 33.21
CA TRP A 263 -11.48 26.48 31.99
C TRP A 263 -11.60 25.04 31.53
N TYR A 264 -12.05 24.15 32.42
CA TYR A 264 -12.34 22.77 32.06
C TYR A 264 -13.57 22.23 32.79
N THR A 265 -14.21 21.23 32.17
CA THR A 265 -15.19 20.37 32.84
C THR A 265 -14.78 18.91 32.68
N ARG A 266 -15.09 18.08 33.68
CA ARG A 266 -14.90 16.63 33.65
C ARG A 266 -16.27 15.96 33.63
N LEU A 267 -16.53 15.09 32.66
CA LEU A 267 -17.82 14.44 32.53
C LEU A 267 -18.08 13.46 33.67
N GLU A 268 -17.05 12.70 34.11
CA GLU A 268 -17.17 11.80 35.27
C GLU A 268 -17.63 12.50 36.57
N ASP A 269 -17.29 13.79 36.75
CA ASP A 269 -17.70 14.60 37.90
C ASP A 269 -19.10 15.23 37.75
N ARG A 270 -19.85 14.89 36.68
CA ARG A 270 -21.09 15.57 36.28
C ARG A 270 -22.21 14.62 35.80
N THR A 271 -21.90 13.51 35.13
CA THR A 271 -22.89 12.62 34.51
C THR A 271 -23.78 11.86 35.49
N TYR A 272 -23.54 11.91 36.81
CA TYR A 272 -24.39 11.22 37.80
C TYR A 272 -25.89 11.55 37.65
N THR A 273 -26.25 12.83 37.52
CA THR A 273 -27.64 13.25 37.33
C THR A 273 -28.18 12.92 35.95
N ASP A 274 -27.33 12.93 34.93
CA ASP A 274 -27.71 12.59 33.55
C ASP A 274 -28.04 11.10 33.44
N VAL A 275 -27.21 10.24 34.03
CA VAL A 275 -27.42 8.79 34.12
C VAL A 275 -28.69 8.47 34.89
N ARG A 276 -29.00 9.19 35.99
CA ARG A 276 -30.29 9.05 36.67
C ARG A 276 -31.46 9.33 35.74
N CYS A 277 -31.47 10.51 35.12
CA CYS A 277 -32.56 10.97 34.25
C CYS A 277 -32.81 9.99 33.09
N PHE A 278 -31.74 9.50 32.46
CA PHE A 278 -31.79 8.48 31.41
C PHE A 278 -32.34 7.13 31.94
N ALA A 279 -31.79 6.62 33.04
CA ALA A 279 -32.19 5.33 33.60
C ALA A 279 -33.64 5.34 34.08
N GLU A 280 -34.08 6.42 34.72
CA GLU A 280 -35.45 6.64 35.19
C GLU A 280 -36.43 6.65 34.01
N ALA A 281 -36.16 7.47 32.99
CA ALA A 281 -37.00 7.59 31.79
C ALA A 281 -37.09 6.31 30.94
N ARG A 282 -36.15 5.36 31.09
CA ARG A 282 -36.19 4.02 30.46
C ARG A 282 -36.88 2.99 31.35
N LEU A 283 -36.47 2.87 32.61
CA LEU A 283 -37.00 1.87 33.54
C LEU A 283 -38.47 2.14 33.91
N SER A 284 -38.93 3.40 33.89
CA SER A 284 -40.34 3.76 34.09
C SER A 284 -41.28 3.27 32.98
N GLN A 285 -40.76 2.71 31.89
CA GLN A 285 -41.54 2.11 30.80
C GLN A 285 -41.79 0.61 31.02
N THR A 286 -41.06 -0.01 31.95
CA THR A 286 -41.19 -1.43 32.31
C THR A 286 -42.38 -1.66 33.26
N ARG A 287 -42.60 -2.91 33.68
CA ARG A 287 -43.69 -3.31 34.59
C ARG A 287 -43.40 -3.11 36.09
N LEU A 288 -42.26 -2.51 36.44
CA LEU A 288 -41.81 -2.31 37.82
C LEU A 288 -42.59 -1.20 38.54
N ALA A 289 -42.67 -1.26 39.88
CA ALA A 289 -43.24 -0.19 40.68
C ALA A 289 -42.28 1.02 40.77
N SER A 290 -42.83 2.23 40.92
CA SER A 290 -42.04 3.47 41.00
C SER A 290 -40.89 3.42 42.01
N GLY A 291 -41.11 2.86 43.21
CA GLY A 291 -40.07 2.74 44.23
C GLY A 291 -39.02 1.65 43.96
N GLU A 292 -39.33 0.68 43.08
CA GLU A 292 -38.37 -0.32 42.59
C GLU A 292 -37.49 0.29 41.49
N VAL A 293 -38.10 1.07 40.60
CA VAL A 293 -37.39 1.89 39.61
C VAL A 293 -36.42 2.85 40.31
N ASP A 294 -36.87 3.59 41.32
CA ASP A 294 -36.03 4.51 42.10
C ASP A 294 -34.77 3.83 42.65
N GLU A 295 -34.88 2.64 43.28
CA GLU A 295 -33.71 1.94 43.84
C GLU A 295 -32.73 1.47 42.73
N LEU A 296 -33.23 0.95 41.61
CA LEU A 296 -32.39 0.53 40.48
C LEU A 296 -31.67 1.73 39.85
N VAL A 297 -32.37 2.85 39.64
CA VAL A 297 -31.80 4.12 39.15
C VAL A 297 -30.72 4.64 40.10
N ASP A 298 -30.99 4.64 41.41
CA ASP A 298 -30.03 5.03 42.44
C ASP A 298 -28.75 4.19 42.38
N PHE A 299 -28.89 2.88 42.17
CA PHE A 299 -27.79 1.93 42.15
C PHE A 299 -26.98 1.99 40.83
N ILE A 300 -27.65 2.06 39.68
CA ILE A 300 -27.02 2.21 38.36
C ILE A 300 -26.18 3.48 38.32
N ALA A 301 -26.75 4.63 38.69
CA ALA A 301 -26.05 5.91 38.66
C ALA A 301 -24.84 5.95 39.60
N LYS A 302 -24.89 5.27 40.75
CA LYS A 302 -23.76 5.14 41.70
C LYS A 302 -22.69 4.14 41.23
N LYS A 303 -23.05 3.18 40.37
CA LYS A 303 -22.15 2.09 39.94
C LYS A 303 -21.43 2.38 38.62
N ALA A 304 -22.01 3.22 37.76
CA ALA A 304 -21.45 3.63 36.48
C ALA A 304 -20.16 4.47 36.56
N ASP A 305 -19.86 5.08 37.72
CA ASP A 305 -18.62 5.84 37.99
C ASP A 305 -18.21 6.84 36.89
N GLY A 306 -19.21 7.52 36.30
CA GLY A 306 -19.04 8.51 35.24
C GLY A 306 -19.07 7.98 33.80
N VAL A 307 -19.10 6.65 33.60
CA VAL A 307 -19.12 6.00 32.28
C VAL A 307 -20.57 5.81 31.81
N PHE A 308 -21.08 6.77 31.03
CA PHE A 308 -22.47 6.75 30.54
C PHE A 308 -22.79 5.51 29.69
N LEU A 309 -21.85 5.03 28.88
CA LEU A 309 -21.99 3.82 28.06
C LEU A 309 -22.17 2.53 28.89
N TRP A 310 -21.56 2.44 30.07
CA TRP A 310 -21.81 1.34 31.00
C TRP A 310 -23.26 1.39 31.50
N ALA A 311 -23.75 2.60 31.80
CA ALA A 311 -25.11 2.79 32.29
C ALA A 311 -26.17 2.47 31.22
N SER A 312 -25.97 2.82 29.94
CA SER A 312 -26.91 2.44 28.88
C SER A 312 -27.00 0.93 28.71
N LEU A 313 -25.87 0.24 28.59
CA LEU A 313 -25.82 -1.22 28.44
C LEU A 313 -26.47 -1.96 29.64
N VAL A 314 -26.26 -1.46 30.85
CA VAL A 314 -26.86 -2.04 32.08
C VAL A 314 -28.35 -1.71 32.21
N VAL A 315 -28.79 -0.49 31.88
CA VAL A 315 -30.22 -0.14 31.84
C VAL A 315 -30.95 -1.04 30.84
N ASP A 316 -30.42 -1.19 29.63
CA ASP A 316 -31.05 -1.99 28.59
C ASP A 316 -31.12 -3.48 28.97
N SER A 317 -30.04 -4.06 29.50
CA SER A 317 -30.09 -5.45 29.98
C SER A 317 -30.98 -5.65 31.22
N ILE A 318 -31.28 -4.61 32.01
CA ILE A 318 -32.27 -4.68 33.09
C ILE A 318 -33.71 -4.53 32.55
N CYS A 319 -33.95 -3.65 31.58
CA CYS A 319 -35.23 -3.51 30.89
C CYS A 319 -35.65 -4.82 30.21
N GLU A 320 -34.76 -5.42 29.40
CA GLU A 320 -35.00 -6.73 28.75
C GLU A 320 -35.44 -7.80 29.76
N ARG A 321 -34.77 -7.84 30.93
CA ARG A 321 -35.08 -8.81 31.99
C ARG A 321 -36.39 -8.50 32.70
N ALA A 322 -36.69 -7.23 32.96
CA ALA A 322 -37.91 -6.81 33.65
C ALA A 322 -39.19 -7.09 32.84
N ASP A 323 -39.14 -7.03 31.51
CA ASP A 323 -40.28 -7.37 30.65
C ASP A 323 -40.55 -8.89 30.56
N ILE A 324 -39.52 -9.71 30.79
CA ILE A 324 -39.58 -11.18 30.85
C ILE A 324 -39.97 -11.67 32.25
N ASP A 325 -39.28 -11.19 33.29
CA ASP A 325 -39.39 -11.61 34.69
C ASP A 325 -39.20 -10.39 35.63
N PRO A 326 -40.27 -9.68 36.01
CA PRO A 326 -40.22 -8.48 36.84
C PRO A 326 -39.94 -8.74 38.34
N ASP A 327 -39.37 -9.90 38.72
CA ASP A 327 -38.93 -10.17 40.10
C ASP A 327 -37.79 -9.20 40.50
N PHE A 328 -38.16 -8.16 41.24
CA PHE A 328 -37.26 -7.10 41.68
C PHE A 328 -36.00 -7.61 42.39
N GLU A 329 -36.08 -8.64 43.25
CA GLU A 329 -34.89 -9.12 43.98
C GLU A 329 -33.97 -9.97 43.07
N ARG A 330 -34.47 -10.53 41.96
CA ARG A 330 -33.62 -11.07 40.87
C ARG A 330 -32.92 -9.97 40.10
N LEU A 331 -33.65 -8.94 39.65
CA LEU A 331 -33.09 -7.81 38.92
C LEU A 331 -32.01 -7.09 39.75
N ARG A 332 -32.29 -6.85 41.03
CA ARG A 332 -31.37 -6.29 42.03
C ARG A 332 -30.17 -7.20 42.31
N ARG A 333 -30.31 -8.53 42.19
CA ARG A 333 -29.17 -9.48 42.28
C ARG A 333 -28.29 -9.40 41.04
N CYS A 334 -28.88 -9.48 39.85
CA CYS A 334 -28.19 -9.28 38.57
C CYS A 334 -27.43 -7.94 38.53
N LEU A 335 -28.06 -6.86 38.99
CA LEU A 335 -27.46 -5.53 39.06
C LEU A 335 -26.26 -5.46 40.04
N ARG A 336 -26.26 -6.24 41.13
CA ARG A 336 -25.07 -6.41 41.99
C ARG A 336 -23.94 -7.16 41.26
N GLU A 337 -24.27 -8.15 40.44
CA GLU A 337 -23.34 -9.05 39.73
C GLU A 337 -22.72 -8.52 38.44
N PHE A 338 -23.17 -7.39 37.89
CA PHE A 338 -22.44 -6.72 36.80
C PHE A 338 -21.08 -6.19 37.29
N PRO A 339 -20.00 -6.22 36.50
CA PRO A 339 -18.75 -5.53 36.82
C PRO A 339 -18.92 -4.01 36.91
N ARG A 340 -17.95 -3.30 37.49
CA ARG A 340 -17.91 -1.82 37.45
C ARG A 340 -17.11 -1.31 36.26
N ASP A 341 -16.05 -2.01 35.92
CA ASP A 341 -15.24 -1.69 34.77
C ASP A 341 -15.96 -2.10 33.46
N LEU A 342 -15.70 -1.36 32.38
CA LEU A 342 -16.34 -1.57 31.09
C LEU A 342 -15.72 -2.74 30.31
N GLU A 343 -14.41 -2.97 30.45
CA GLU A 343 -13.71 -4.12 29.88
C GLU A 343 -14.12 -5.40 30.61
N GLU A 344 -14.17 -5.37 31.95
CA GLU A 344 -14.74 -6.49 32.73
C GLU A 344 -16.21 -6.75 32.35
N TYR A 345 -17.02 -5.71 32.12
CA TYR A 345 -18.40 -5.85 31.66
C TYR A 345 -18.47 -6.55 30.31
N TYR A 346 -17.73 -6.08 29.29
CA TYR A 346 -17.68 -6.74 27.99
C TYR A 346 -17.19 -8.19 28.09
N LYS A 347 -16.15 -8.43 28.90
CA LYS A 347 -15.62 -9.76 29.18
C LYS A 347 -16.69 -10.66 29.78
N LYS A 348 -17.41 -10.23 30.81
CA LYS A 348 -18.52 -11.01 31.37
C LYS A 348 -19.61 -11.24 30.34
N THR A 349 -20.03 -10.22 29.58
CA THR A 349 -21.05 -10.36 28.53
C THR A 349 -20.66 -11.40 27.49
N VAL A 350 -19.43 -11.36 26.97
CA VAL A 350 -18.94 -12.30 25.95
C VAL A 350 -18.77 -13.71 26.53
N TYR A 351 -18.09 -13.87 27.68
CA TYR A 351 -17.88 -15.19 28.31
C TYR A 351 -19.19 -15.85 28.78
N ASP A 352 -20.11 -15.12 29.44
CA ASP A 352 -21.40 -15.67 29.89
C ASP A 352 -22.22 -16.20 28.71
N ARG A 353 -22.11 -15.54 27.53
CA ARG A 353 -22.79 -15.93 26.30
C ARG A 353 -22.12 -17.12 25.61
N ILE A 354 -20.79 -17.08 25.49
CA ILE A 354 -19.95 -18.16 24.96
C ILE A 354 -20.16 -19.48 25.73
N HIS A 355 -20.25 -19.42 27.05
CA HIS A 355 -20.43 -20.60 27.90
C HIS A 355 -21.90 -20.95 28.19
N SER A 356 -22.88 -20.25 27.61
CA SER A 356 -24.31 -20.47 27.90
C SER A 356 -24.86 -21.79 27.33
N THR A 357 -24.74 -22.00 26.02
CA THR A 357 -24.90 -23.29 25.32
C THR A 357 -23.99 -23.29 24.10
N TRP A 358 -23.58 -24.46 23.62
CA TRP A 358 -22.67 -24.58 22.47
C TRP A 358 -23.17 -23.83 21.22
N GLN A 359 -24.48 -23.92 20.90
CA GLN A 359 -25.07 -23.19 19.78
C GLN A 359 -25.02 -21.66 19.98
N LYS A 360 -25.38 -21.16 21.17
CA LYS A 360 -25.38 -19.71 21.46
C LYS A 360 -23.98 -19.12 21.51
N GLY A 361 -23.02 -19.88 22.03
CA GLY A 361 -21.62 -19.47 22.07
C GLY A 361 -21.00 -19.41 20.69
N MET A 362 -21.27 -20.42 19.86
CA MET A 362 -20.93 -20.44 18.44
C MET A 362 -21.53 -19.22 17.72
N GLU A 363 -22.85 -19.00 17.80
CA GLU A 363 -23.53 -17.85 17.19
C GLU A 363 -22.96 -16.50 17.64
N THR A 364 -22.67 -16.35 18.95
CA THR A 364 -22.04 -15.14 19.51
C THR A 364 -20.65 -14.90 18.90
N ALA A 365 -19.80 -15.92 18.88
CA ALA A 365 -18.44 -15.80 18.37
C ALA A 365 -18.41 -15.60 16.84
N GLN A 366 -19.33 -16.22 16.09
CA GLN A 366 -19.47 -16.05 14.65
C GLN A 366 -19.85 -14.61 14.26
N PHE A 367 -20.84 -13.99 14.93
CA PHE A 367 -21.20 -12.59 14.63
C PHE A 367 -20.08 -11.62 14.99
N LEU A 368 -19.37 -11.83 16.10
CA LEU A 368 -18.27 -10.97 16.52
C LEU A 368 -17.05 -11.13 15.60
N ASN A 369 -16.67 -12.36 15.22
CA ASN A 369 -15.58 -12.60 14.26
C ASN A 369 -15.90 -12.08 12.86
N LEU A 370 -17.14 -12.20 12.40
CA LEU A 370 -17.59 -11.58 11.15
C LEU A 370 -17.43 -10.05 11.22
N ALA A 371 -17.96 -9.40 12.27
CA ALA A 371 -17.84 -7.96 12.43
C ALA A 371 -16.38 -7.49 12.54
N LEU A 372 -15.51 -8.23 13.23
CA LEU A 372 -14.08 -7.94 13.34
C LEU A 372 -13.35 -8.09 11.99
N ALA A 373 -13.61 -9.14 11.22
CA ALA A 373 -13.00 -9.35 9.92
C ALA A 373 -13.43 -8.28 8.91
N LEU A 374 -14.71 -7.91 8.93
CA LEU A 374 -15.29 -6.83 8.14
C LEU A 374 -14.73 -5.45 8.55
N HIS A 375 -14.53 -5.20 9.84
CA HIS A 375 -13.88 -3.99 10.37
C HIS A 375 -12.40 -3.91 9.97
N SER A 376 -11.68 -5.04 10.02
CA SER A 376 -10.24 -5.09 9.72
C SER A 376 -9.97 -4.94 8.22
N ASN A 377 -10.82 -5.53 7.37
CA ASN A 377 -10.67 -5.50 5.91
C ASN A 377 -11.45 -4.37 5.21
N ARG A 378 -11.63 -3.20 5.86
CA ARG A 378 -12.35 -2.01 5.35
C ARG A 378 -11.76 -1.35 4.08
N ARG A 379 -10.70 -1.90 3.48
CA ARG A 379 -10.22 -1.55 2.12
C ARG A 379 -10.64 -2.56 1.05
N ALA A 380 -10.98 -3.79 1.43
CA ALA A 380 -11.37 -4.88 0.53
C ALA A 380 -12.88 -5.13 0.48
N PHE A 381 -13.63 -4.56 1.43
CA PHE A 381 -15.10 -4.53 1.44
C PHE A 381 -15.59 -3.08 1.54
N PRO A 382 -16.72 -2.72 0.87
CA PRO A 382 -17.34 -1.39 1.02
C PRO A 382 -17.68 -1.05 2.49
N ARG A 383 -17.82 0.25 2.81
CA ARG A 383 -18.31 0.71 4.14
C ARG A 383 -19.78 0.35 4.40
N ASP A 384 -20.48 -0.08 3.36
CA ASP A 384 -21.93 -0.27 3.27
C ASP A 384 -22.29 -1.76 3.39
N LEU A 385 -21.72 -2.42 4.40
CA LEU A 385 -21.85 -3.86 4.64
C LEU A 385 -23.24 -4.21 5.19
N ASP A 386 -24.10 -4.58 4.24
CA ASP A 386 -25.52 -4.79 4.42
C ASP A 386 -25.86 -5.92 5.42
N TRP A 387 -26.91 -5.68 6.22
CA TRP A 387 -27.48 -6.60 7.19
C TRP A 387 -27.72 -8.04 6.66
N ARG A 388 -27.98 -8.21 5.35
CA ARG A 388 -28.14 -9.51 4.67
C ARG A 388 -26.99 -10.48 4.90
N ILE A 389 -25.76 -9.98 5.09
CA ILE A 389 -24.57 -10.81 5.38
C ILE A 389 -24.72 -11.51 6.73
N PHE A 390 -25.11 -10.75 7.76
CA PHE A 390 -25.36 -11.27 9.09
C PHE A 390 -26.60 -12.17 9.12
N TRP A 391 -27.63 -11.90 8.29
CA TRP A 391 -28.77 -12.80 8.12
C TRP A 391 -28.38 -14.17 7.53
N ALA A 392 -27.44 -14.22 6.58
CA ALA A 392 -26.94 -15.47 6.02
C ALA A 392 -26.23 -16.33 7.09
N VAL A 393 -25.37 -15.72 7.92
CA VAL A 393 -24.71 -16.40 9.05
C VAL A 393 -25.72 -16.83 10.13
N ALA A 394 -26.71 -15.97 10.44
CA ALA A 394 -27.81 -16.30 11.37
C ALA A 394 -28.68 -17.48 10.93
N ARG A 395 -28.69 -17.82 9.62
CA ARG A 395 -29.32 -19.05 9.13
C ARG A 395 -28.40 -20.26 9.26
N TRP A 396 -27.11 -20.11 8.94
CA TRP A 396 -26.13 -21.21 8.97
C TRP A 396 -26.04 -21.88 10.36
N THR A 397 -26.06 -21.10 11.45
CA THR A 397 -26.05 -21.62 12.85
C THR A 397 -27.21 -22.57 13.18
N THR A 398 -28.34 -22.46 12.45
CA THR A 398 -29.58 -23.19 12.78
C THR A 398 -29.69 -24.57 12.13
N THR A 399 -28.83 -24.90 11.16
CA THR A 399 -28.91 -26.11 10.35
C THR A 399 -27.71 -27.03 10.55
N THR A 400 -27.94 -28.27 11.00
CA THR A 400 -26.87 -29.24 11.33
C THR A 400 -26.25 -29.96 10.13
N ALA A 401 -26.43 -29.47 8.91
CA ALA A 401 -25.89 -30.05 7.68
C ALA A 401 -25.62 -28.96 6.62
N TRP A 402 -24.39 -28.94 6.12
CA TRP A 402 -23.90 -28.00 5.09
C TRP A 402 -24.76 -28.03 3.81
N ASP A 403 -25.08 -29.24 3.33
CA ASP A 403 -25.81 -29.44 2.07
C ASP A 403 -27.29 -29.01 2.12
N HIS A 404 -27.83 -28.67 3.30
CA HIS A 404 -29.19 -28.16 3.45
C HIS A 404 -29.24 -26.63 3.65
N SER A 405 -28.19 -26.00 4.18
CA SER A 405 -28.18 -24.54 4.39
C SER A 405 -28.14 -23.79 3.06
N VAL A 406 -27.27 -24.19 2.14
CA VAL A 406 -27.11 -23.56 0.81
C VAL A 406 -28.38 -23.68 -0.03
N ALA A 407 -29.11 -24.80 0.10
CA ALA A 407 -30.39 -25.00 -0.59
C ALA A 407 -31.50 -24.07 -0.06
N GLN A 408 -31.60 -23.88 1.27
CA GLN A 408 -32.60 -22.98 1.86
C GLN A 408 -32.28 -21.48 1.64
N LEU A 409 -31.02 -21.14 1.37
CA LEU A 409 -30.61 -19.78 0.96
C LEU A 409 -30.99 -19.45 -0.51
N CYS A 410 -31.75 -20.29 -1.20
CA CYS A 410 -32.19 -20.09 -2.58
C CYS A 410 -33.65 -19.59 -2.75
N GLU A 411 -34.42 -19.42 -1.65
CA GLU A 411 -35.78 -18.89 -1.72
C GLU A 411 -35.79 -17.37 -2.00
N VAL A 412 -36.68 -16.92 -2.91
CA VAL A 412 -36.83 -15.50 -3.26
C VAL A 412 -37.79 -14.84 -2.29
N TYR A 413 -37.30 -13.87 -1.52
CA TYR A 413 -38.09 -13.11 -0.56
C TYR A 413 -38.88 -11.98 -1.23
N THR A 414 -40.06 -11.67 -0.73
CA THR A 414 -40.77 -10.42 -1.04
C THR A 414 -40.25 -9.25 -0.19
N ALA A 415 -40.49 -8.01 -0.60
CA ALA A 415 -40.10 -6.82 0.18
C ALA A 415 -40.64 -6.83 1.63
N THR A 416 -41.85 -7.37 1.83
CA THR A 416 -42.45 -7.56 3.17
C THR A 416 -41.65 -8.54 4.03
N GLU A 417 -41.10 -9.59 3.41
CA GLU A 417 -40.27 -10.59 4.08
C GLU A 417 -38.84 -10.10 4.31
N LEU A 418 -38.28 -9.28 3.41
CA LEU A 418 -37.02 -8.57 3.66
C LEU A 418 -37.14 -7.68 4.90
N GLN A 419 -38.19 -6.86 5.00
CA GLN A 419 -38.45 -6.05 6.19
C GLN A 419 -38.58 -6.92 7.45
N SER A 420 -39.39 -7.98 7.40
CA SER A 420 -39.58 -8.88 8.55
C SER A 420 -38.29 -9.61 8.94
N ASN A 421 -37.44 -9.97 7.99
CA ASN A 421 -36.15 -10.62 8.24
C ASN A 421 -35.11 -9.63 8.81
N ARG A 422 -35.12 -8.36 8.39
CA ARG A 422 -34.29 -7.30 8.98
C ARG A 422 -34.66 -7.07 10.44
N GLU A 423 -35.96 -6.93 10.73
CA GLU A 423 -36.48 -6.74 12.10
C GLU A 423 -36.20 -7.96 12.99
N ARG A 424 -36.24 -9.18 12.44
CA ARG A 424 -35.78 -10.40 13.12
C ARG A 424 -34.28 -10.40 13.37
N LEU A 425 -33.46 -9.98 12.40
CA LEU A 425 -32.01 -9.94 12.55
C LEU A 425 -31.60 -8.93 13.62
N GLU A 426 -32.23 -7.78 13.69
CA GLU A 426 -31.98 -6.77 14.72
C GLU A 426 -32.14 -7.37 16.13
N ILE A 427 -33.24 -8.10 16.34
CA ILE A 427 -33.50 -8.86 17.57
C ILE A 427 -32.45 -9.96 17.78
N LEU A 428 -32.09 -10.74 16.76
CA LEU A 428 -31.10 -11.82 16.86
C LEU A 428 -29.69 -11.31 17.18
N VAL A 429 -29.20 -10.28 16.49
CA VAL A 429 -27.88 -9.70 16.72
C VAL A 429 -27.79 -9.07 18.11
N HIS A 430 -28.83 -8.37 18.55
CA HIS A 430 -28.90 -7.85 19.92
C HIS A 430 -28.93 -9.00 20.95
N ALA A 431 -29.81 -9.99 20.75
CA ALA A 431 -30.00 -11.10 21.68
C ALA A 431 -28.83 -12.10 21.71
N ALA A 432 -28.03 -12.21 20.64
CA ALA A 432 -26.83 -13.03 20.58
C ALA A 432 -25.62 -12.30 21.18
N THR A 433 -25.33 -11.07 20.72
CA THR A 433 -24.12 -10.33 21.16
C THR A 433 -24.29 -9.58 22.48
N GLY A 434 -25.53 -9.31 22.92
CA GLY A 434 -25.82 -8.52 24.12
C GLY A 434 -25.65 -7.02 23.93
N GLY A 435 -26.05 -6.51 22.77
CA GLY A 435 -25.93 -5.09 22.41
C GLY A 435 -24.51 -4.63 22.08
N LEU A 436 -23.56 -5.56 21.89
CA LEU A 436 -22.20 -5.23 21.44
C LEU A 436 -22.15 -4.92 19.94
N LEU A 437 -23.03 -5.56 19.15
CA LEU A 437 -23.36 -5.16 17.78
C LEU A 437 -24.77 -4.56 17.72
N SER A 438 -24.98 -3.67 16.76
CA SER A 438 -26.20 -2.89 16.57
C SER A 438 -26.58 -2.78 15.10
N MET A 439 -27.88 -2.75 14.79
CA MET A 439 -28.38 -2.35 13.47
C MET A 439 -28.33 -0.83 13.36
N GLN A 440 -27.63 -0.29 12.38
CA GLN A 440 -27.49 1.15 12.15
C GLN A 440 -28.08 1.52 10.80
N LYS A 441 -28.98 2.51 10.78
CA LYS A 441 -29.45 3.17 9.55
C LYS A 441 -28.41 4.21 9.14
N ARG A 442 -27.89 4.13 7.90
CA ARG A 442 -26.98 5.13 7.32
C ARG A 442 -27.63 5.75 6.10
N GLU A 443 -27.55 7.08 5.99
CA GLU A 443 -27.95 7.78 4.77
C GLU A 443 -26.78 7.77 3.77
N THR A 444 -27.07 7.39 2.53
CA THR A 444 -26.11 7.44 1.42
C THR A 444 -26.64 8.35 0.32
N TYR A 445 -25.78 8.70 -0.64
CA TYR A 445 -26.17 9.44 -1.84
C TYR A 445 -27.19 8.71 -2.76
N ARG A 446 -27.53 7.45 -2.45
CA ARG A 446 -28.57 6.66 -3.14
C ARG A 446 -29.82 6.38 -2.28
N GLY A 447 -29.84 6.82 -1.02
CA GLY A 447 -30.90 6.53 -0.05
C GLY A 447 -30.40 5.85 1.22
N SER A 448 -31.32 5.41 2.07
CA SER A 448 -31.00 4.86 3.39
C SER A 448 -30.70 3.35 3.36
N ILE A 449 -29.52 2.96 3.84
CA ILE A 449 -29.13 1.56 4.02
C ILE A 449 -29.20 1.14 5.50
N PHE A 450 -29.18 -0.18 5.75
CA PHE A 450 -29.09 -0.76 7.09
C PHE A 450 -27.87 -1.68 7.18
N VAL A 451 -26.96 -1.38 8.10
CA VAL A 451 -25.72 -2.13 8.33
C VAL A 451 -25.68 -2.66 9.75
N VAL A 452 -24.95 -3.75 9.99
CA VAL A 452 -24.63 -4.21 11.35
C VAL A 452 -23.22 -3.77 11.69
N ASP A 453 -23.08 -2.95 12.74
CA ASP A 453 -21.79 -2.41 13.18
C ASP A 453 -21.71 -2.39 14.72
N PHE A 454 -20.49 -2.19 15.25
CA PHE A 454 -20.23 -2.16 16.68
C PHE A 454 -20.97 -1.01 17.36
N ALA A 455 -21.53 -1.27 18.54
CA ALA A 455 -22.27 -0.26 19.31
C ALA A 455 -21.37 0.89 19.81
N HIS A 456 -20.06 0.65 19.97
CA HIS A 456 -19.07 1.68 20.31
C HIS A 456 -17.64 1.18 20.01
N GLN A 457 -16.70 2.09 19.66
CA GLN A 457 -15.31 1.75 19.34
C GLN A 457 -14.60 0.93 20.44
N THR A 458 -14.89 1.20 21.72
CA THR A 458 -14.31 0.43 22.85
C THR A 458 -14.67 -1.06 22.84
N VAL A 459 -15.73 -1.46 22.11
CA VAL A 459 -16.04 -2.88 21.88
C VAL A 459 -15.02 -3.48 20.91
N VAL A 460 -14.63 -2.76 19.85
CA VAL A 460 -13.57 -3.18 18.91
C VAL A 460 -12.23 -3.27 19.64
N ASP A 461 -11.85 -2.20 20.35
CA ASP A 461 -10.59 -2.12 21.12
C ASP A 461 -10.45 -3.34 22.06
N PHE A 462 -11.54 -3.70 22.75
CA PHE A 462 -11.63 -4.85 23.65
C PHE A 462 -11.54 -6.20 22.92
N LEU A 463 -12.35 -6.40 21.87
CA LEU A 463 -12.38 -7.66 21.13
C LEU A 463 -11.07 -7.92 20.36
N GLN A 464 -10.32 -6.87 20.04
CA GLN A 464 -8.98 -6.96 19.45
C GLN A 464 -7.87 -7.26 20.46
N THR A 465 -8.14 -7.29 21.78
CA THR A 465 -7.15 -7.76 22.77
C THR A 465 -6.81 -9.25 22.52
N PRO A 466 -5.54 -9.69 22.71
CA PRO A 466 -5.15 -11.07 22.42
C PRO A 466 -6.04 -12.11 23.13
N THR A 467 -6.25 -11.93 24.43
CA THR A 467 -7.09 -12.80 25.27
C THR A 467 -8.54 -12.90 24.79
N MET A 468 -9.05 -11.91 24.04
CA MET A 468 -10.41 -11.96 23.50
C MET A 468 -10.47 -12.57 22.09
N ARG A 469 -9.44 -12.37 21.25
CA ARG A 469 -9.28 -13.14 20.01
C ARG A 469 -9.19 -14.63 20.30
N ASP A 470 -8.32 -15.02 21.24
CA ASP A 470 -8.16 -16.41 21.70
C ASP A 470 -9.52 -17.03 22.06
N VAL A 471 -10.35 -16.30 22.81
CA VAL A 471 -11.67 -16.76 23.27
C VAL A 471 -12.66 -16.93 22.11
N LEU A 472 -12.65 -16.05 21.12
CA LEU A 472 -13.53 -16.15 19.96
C LEU A 472 -13.09 -17.27 19.00
N GLU A 473 -11.79 -17.37 18.72
CA GLU A 473 -11.21 -18.36 17.81
C GLU A 473 -11.34 -19.80 18.34
N ASN A 474 -11.07 -20.02 19.63
CA ASN A 474 -11.28 -21.32 20.29
C ASN A 474 -12.74 -21.79 20.26
N VAL A 475 -13.71 -20.87 20.14
CA VAL A 475 -15.14 -21.19 20.11
C VAL A 475 -15.63 -21.47 18.69
N THR A 476 -15.20 -20.71 17.68
CA THR A 476 -15.63 -20.92 16.29
C THR A 476 -15.03 -22.19 15.64
N SER A 477 -13.97 -22.75 16.24
CA SER A 477 -13.04 -23.73 15.66
C SER A 477 -12.29 -23.23 14.43
N CYS A 478 -11.10 -23.79 14.20
CA CYS A 478 -10.10 -23.32 13.23
C CYS A 478 -10.52 -23.64 11.78
N ASN A 479 -11.52 -22.90 11.25
CA ASN A 479 -11.79 -22.76 9.82
C ASN A 479 -12.81 -21.64 9.49
N PHE A 480 -13.65 -21.21 10.45
CA PHE A 480 -14.87 -20.41 10.19
C PHE A 480 -14.67 -19.11 9.36
N MET A 481 -13.48 -18.50 9.36
CA MET A 481 -13.19 -17.27 8.59
C MET A 481 -12.06 -17.39 7.56
N GLN A 482 -11.31 -18.49 7.50
CA GLN A 482 -10.02 -18.48 6.76
C GLN A 482 -10.09 -19.00 5.31
N LYS A 483 -10.96 -19.95 4.95
CA LYS A 483 -11.04 -20.48 3.57
C LYS A 483 -12.44 -20.86 3.05
N GLU A 484 -13.29 -21.47 3.87
CA GLU A 484 -14.45 -22.24 3.36
C GLU A 484 -15.79 -21.48 3.36
N SER A 485 -15.94 -20.47 4.22
CA SER A 485 -17.21 -19.78 4.48
C SER A 485 -17.48 -18.58 3.56
N ILE A 486 -16.44 -17.88 3.15
CA ILE A 486 -16.51 -16.65 2.35
C ILE A 486 -17.27 -16.87 1.02
N PRO A 487 -17.02 -17.95 0.24
CA PRO A 487 -17.80 -18.24 -0.97
C PRO A 487 -19.30 -18.47 -0.72
N ALA A 488 -19.67 -19.10 0.39
CA ALA A 488 -21.07 -19.34 0.74
C ALA A 488 -21.79 -18.04 1.15
N VAL A 489 -21.11 -17.15 1.89
CA VAL A 489 -21.60 -15.80 2.23
C VAL A 489 -21.78 -14.96 0.96
N ILE A 490 -20.79 -14.97 0.06
CA ILE A 490 -20.86 -14.33 -1.27
C ILE A 490 -22.08 -14.82 -2.06
N LEU A 491 -22.29 -16.13 -2.15
CA LEU A 491 -23.41 -16.71 -2.89
C LEU A 491 -24.76 -16.33 -2.28
N ALA A 492 -24.84 -16.19 -0.95
CA ALA A 492 -26.03 -15.69 -0.26
C ALA A 492 -26.32 -14.22 -0.57
N ILE A 493 -25.31 -13.33 -0.60
CA ILE A 493 -25.49 -11.91 -0.96
C ILE A 493 -26.06 -11.80 -2.39
N CYS A 494 -25.43 -12.49 -3.35
CA CYS A 494 -25.86 -12.50 -4.75
C CYS A 494 -27.29 -13.04 -4.94
N LYS A 495 -27.69 -14.06 -4.15
CA LYS A 495 -29.06 -14.62 -4.19
C LYS A 495 -30.10 -13.76 -3.46
N LEU A 496 -29.73 -13.07 -2.39
CA LEU A 496 -30.63 -12.16 -1.65
C LEU A 496 -30.89 -10.86 -2.44
N GLY A 497 -29.88 -10.32 -3.14
CA GLY A 497 -30.04 -9.13 -3.99
C GLY A 497 -31.09 -9.29 -5.11
N ARG A 498 -31.33 -10.54 -5.55
CA ARG A 498 -32.37 -10.95 -6.53
C ARG A 498 -33.80 -10.46 -6.19
N SER A 499 -34.05 -10.08 -4.93
CA SER A 499 -35.37 -9.62 -4.44
C SER A 499 -35.60 -8.09 -4.45
N GLU A 500 -34.54 -7.28 -4.60
CA GLU A 500 -34.65 -5.80 -4.72
C GLU A 500 -34.51 -5.33 -6.18
N LEU A 501 -33.83 -6.12 -7.02
CA LEU A 501 -33.67 -5.89 -8.48
C LEU A 501 -35.02 -5.79 -9.23
N ASP A 502 -36.06 -6.47 -8.77
CA ASP A 502 -37.43 -6.37 -9.33
C ASP A 502 -38.16 -5.07 -8.94
N VAL A 503 -37.60 -4.24 -8.04
CA VAL A 503 -38.27 -3.06 -7.48
C VAL A 503 -37.70 -1.75 -8.03
N GLU A 504 -36.38 -1.60 -8.16
CA GLU A 504 -35.74 -0.36 -8.63
C GLU A 504 -34.70 -0.57 -9.75
N ARG A 505 -34.85 0.21 -10.84
CA ARG A 505 -34.27 -0.06 -12.16
C ARG A 505 -32.77 0.23 -12.34
N ASP A 506 -32.14 0.95 -11.42
CA ASP A 506 -30.75 1.43 -11.54
C ASP A 506 -29.73 0.58 -10.74
N SER A 507 -30.17 -0.55 -10.19
CA SER A 507 -29.43 -1.41 -9.25
C SER A 507 -28.27 -2.24 -9.83
N CYS A 508 -28.01 -2.17 -11.14
CA CYS A 508 -26.92 -2.92 -11.81
C CYS A 508 -25.51 -2.62 -11.27
N TYR A 509 -25.26 -1.42 -10.73
CA TYR A 509 -23.92 -1.02 -10.30
C TYR A 509 -23.44 -1.77 -9.04
N ASP A 510 -24.35 -2.02 -8.10
CA ASP A 510 -23.99 -2.64 -6.81
C ASP A 510 -23.91 -4.17 -6.93
N LEU A 511 -24.66 -4.75 -7.86
CA LEU A 511 -24.43 -6.12 -8.32
C LEU A 511 -23.00 -6.25 -8.92
N HIS A 512 -22.58 -5.30 -9.77
CA HIS A 512 -21.25 -5.33 -10.40
C HIS A 512 -20.12 -5.17 -9.37
N GLN A 513 -20.26 -4.32 -8.34
CA GLN A 513 -19.28 -4.25 -7.24
C GLN A 513 -19.30 -5.52 -6.37
N THR A 514 -20.47 -6.07 -6.05
CA THR A 514 -20.58 -7.33 -5.29
C THR A 514 -19.88 -8.48 -6.01
N LEU A 515 -20.09 -8.61 -7.33
CA LEU A 515 -19.39 -9.57 -8.19
C LEU A 515 -17.87 -9.37 -8.23
N TRP A 516 -17.40 -8.11 -8.20
CA TRP A 516 -15.98 -7.79 -8.15
C TRP A 516 -15.32 -8.26 -6.84
N PHE A 517 -15.87 -7.89 -5.69
CA PHE A 517 -15.31 -8.27 -4.39
C PHE A 517 -15.44 -9.77 -4.11
N ALA A 518 -16.51 -10.39 -4.62
CA ALA A 518 -16.64 -11.85 -4.67
C ALA A 518 -15.46 -12.50 -5.40
N PHE A 519 -15.19 -12.08 -6.64
CA PHE A 519 -14.11 -12.60 -7.47
C PHE A 519 -12.71 -12.37 -6.85
N GLN A 520 -12.46 -11.17 -6.29
CA GLN A 520 -11.21 -10.88 -5.58
C GLN A 520 -11.00 -11.80 -4.37
N SER A 521 -12.06 -12.12 -3.63
CA SER A 521 -12.00 -13.07 -2.50
C SER A 521 -11.73 -14.50 -2.98
N MET A 522 -12.39 -14.93 -4.06
CA MET A 522 -12.20 -16.27 -4.67
C MET A 522 -10.74 -16.50 -5.12
N MET A 523 -10.08 -15.46 -5.64
CA MET A 523 -8.67 -15.54 -6.07
C MET A 523 -7.67 -15.75 -4.91
N GLN A 524 -8.08 -15.62 -3.65
CA GLN A 524 -7.21 -15.82 -2.48
C GLN A 524 -7.32 -17.22 -1.85
N ALA A 525 -8.29 -18.04 -2.26
CA ALA A 525 -8.52 -19.39 -1.69
C ALA A 525 -8.96 -20.41 -2.77
N PRO A 526 -8.13 -20.69 -3.80
CA PRO A 526 -8.52 -21.51 -4.95
C PRO A 526 -8.91 -22.96 -4.60
N ASP A 527 -8.22 -23.57 -3.63
CA ASP A 527 -8.38 -25.00 -3.30
C ASP A 527 -9.76 -25.36 -2.71
N ALA A 528 -10.49 -24.38 -2.16
CA ALA A 528 -11.74 -24.60 -1.43
C ALA A 528 -13.00 -24.63 -2.33
N PHE A 529 -12.86 -24.34 -3.63
CA PHE A 529 -13.98 -23.89 -4.45
C PHE A 529 -14.43 -24.84 -5.57
N GLU A 530 -13.66 -25.89 -5.87
CA GLU A 530 -13.91 -26.77 -7.04
C GLU A 530 -15.31 -27.44 -7.01
N ALA A 531 -15.86 -27.70 -5.81
CA ALA A 531 -17.20 -28.27 -5.62
C ALA A 531 -18.36 -27.24 -5.61
N GLN A 532 -18.09 -25.93 -5.65
CA GLN A 532 -19.13 -24.88 -5.60
C GLN A 532 -19.24 -24.06 -6.90
N LEU A 533 -18.19 -24.08 -7.74
CA LEU A 533 -18.11 -23.34 -9.00
C LEU A 533 -19.32 -23.58 -9.92
N GLU A 534 -19.82 -24.81 -9.98
CA GLU A 534 -20.99 -25.22 -10.75
C GLU A 534 -22.30 -24.55 -10.29
N GLN A 535 -22.57 -24.50 -8.98
CA GLN A 535 -23.79 -23.87 -8.43
C GLN A 535 -23.78 -22.34 -8.62
N VAL A 536 -22.60 -21.74 -8.55
CA VAL A 536 -22.38 -20.30 -8.80
C VAL A 536 -22.62 -20.00 -10.29
N ALA A 537 -22.06 -20.80 -11.20
CA ALA A 537 -22.26 -20.69 -12.64
C ALA A 537 -23.75 -20.86 -13.06
N LEU A 538 -24.45 -21.85 -12.51
CA LEU A 538 -25.87 -22.10 -12.76
C LEU A 538 -26.75 -20.92 -12.36
N PHE A 539 -26.52 -20.33 -11.18
CA PHE A 539 -27.28 -19.15 -10.73
C PHE A 539 -27.11 -17.95 -11.68
N PHE A 540 -25.88 -17.66 -12.11
CA PHE A 540 -25.63 -16.58 -13.07
C PHE A 540 -26.19 -16.90 -14.47
N HIS A 541 -26.24 -18.17 -14.87
CA HIS A 541 -26.88 -18.57 -16.13
C HIS A 541 -28.40 -18.33 -16.12
N GLU A 542 -29.10 -18.67 -15.03
CA GLU A 542 -30.54 -18.39 -14.89
C GLU A 542 -30.86 -16.89 -15.02
N GLU A 543 -30.13 -16.06 -14.27
CA GLU A 543 -30.41 -14.61 -14.22
C GLU A 543 -30.07 -13.90 -15.52
N PHE A 544 -29.00 -14.33 -16.21
CA PHE A 544 -28.69 -13.86 -17.56
C PHE A 544 -29.81 -14.24 -18.54
N CYS A 545 -30.30 -15.48 -18.50
CA CYS A 545 -31.39 -15.95 -19.36
C CYS A 545 -32.71 -15.21 -19.09
N ARG A 546 -33.04 -14.86 -17.84
CA ARG A 546 -34.17 -13.97 -17.54
C ARG A 546 -33.99 -12.59 -18.17
N HIS A 547 -32.96 -11.86 -17.76
CA HIS A 547 -32.79 -10.45 -18.16
C HIS A 547 -32.62 -10.29 -19.67
N SER A 548 -31.91 -11.21 -20.35
CA SER A 548 -31.74 -11.16 -21.81
C SER A 548 -33.03 -11.41 -22.62
N THR A 549 -34.11 -11.91 -22.01
CA THR A 549 -35.42 -12.02 -22.68
C THR A 549 -36.31 -10.78 -22.54
N GLY A 550 -35.92 -9.78 -21.75
CA GLY A 550 -36.69 -8.55 -21.52
C GLY A 550 -36.20 -7.29 -22.25
N VAL A 551 -35.00 -7.30 -22.83
CA VAL A 551 -34.36 -6.09 -23.39
C VAL A 551 -34.86 -5.80 -24.81
N HIS A 552 -35.89 -4.95 -24.92
CA HIS A 552 -36.22 -4.28 -26.17
C HIS A 552 -35.17 -3.20 -26.53
N PHE A 553 -34.95 -3.00 -27.83
CA PHE A 553 -33.97 -2.06 -28.38
C PHE A 553 -34.35 -0.57 -28.22
N LEU A 554 -33.36 0.29 -28.52
CA LEU A 554 -33.39 1.75 -28.51
C LEU A 554 -34.69 2.39 -29.06
N PRO A 555 -35.13 3.54 -28.50
CA PRO A 555 -36.36 4.21 -28.92
C PRO A 555 -36.20 4.91 -30.29
N GLY A 556 -36.65 4.29 -31.39
CA GLY A 556 -36.42 4.89 -32.71
C GLY A 556 -37.11 4.35 -33.97
N MET A 557 -37.97 3.31 -33.94
CA MET A 557 -38.73 2.89 -35.14
C MET A 557 -40.16 2.38 -34.87
N PRO A 558 -41.07 2.40 -35.87
CA PRO A 558 -42.48 2.07 -35.67
C PRO A 558 -42.76 0.57 -35.51
N SER A 559 -43.79 0.24 -34.73
CA SER A 559 -44.25 -1.13 -34.49
C SER A 559 -45.06 -1.72 -35.63
N SER A 560 -44.79 -2.97 -36.01
CA SER A 560 -45.72 -3.79 -36.81
C SER A 560 -45.76 -5.25 -36.30
N THR A 561 -46.86 -5.55 -35.60
CA THR A 561 -47.60 -6.84 -35.54
C THR A 561 -46.86 -8.17 -35.29
N HIS A 562 -47.44 -8.94 -34.36
CA HIS A 562 -47.34 -10.39 -34.20
C HIS A 562 -47.05 -11.19 -35.50
N ASP A 563 -46.28 -12.27 -35.37
CA ASP A 563 -46.92 -13.59 -35.43
C ASP A 563 -46.18 -14.63 -34.55
N SER A 564 -46.84 -15.73 -34.23
CA SER A 564 -46.36 -16.74 -33.28
C SER A 564 -46.21 -18.12 -33.92
N GLU A 565 -44.97 -18.62 -34.05
CA GLU A 565 -44.73 -20.03 -34.39
C GLU A 565 -43.48 -20.57 -33.68
N HIS A 566 -43.69 -21.36 -32.62
CA HIS A 566 -42.63 -22.16 -31.99
C HIS A 566 -42.46 -23.48 -32.76
N THR A 567 -41.31 -23.70 -33.39
CA THR A 567 -41.00 -24.98 -34.05
C THR A 567 -40.60 -26.07 -33.01
N PRO A 568 -41.27 -27.24 -32.98
CA PRO A 568 -41.00 -28.31 -31.98
C PRO A 568 -39.69 -29.10 -32.13
N GLU A 569 -38.60 -28.46 -32.58
CA GLU A 569 -37.26 -29.04 -32.67
C GLU A 569 -36.37 -28.67 -31.48
N MET A 570 -36.45 -27.43 -30.97
CA MET A 570 -35.64 -27.03 -29.80
C MET A 570 -35.95 -27.82 -28.53
N GLN A 571 -37.13 -28.43 -28.43
CA GLN A 571 -37.60 -29.12 -27.23
C GLN A 571 -37.18 -30.61 -27.14
N ARG A 572 -36.54 -31.18 -28.16
CA ARG A 572 -36.16 -32.63 -28.18
C ARG A 572 -34.69 -32.94 -27.87
N ASN A 573 -33.86 -31.92 -27.65
CA ASN A 573 -32.45 -32.06 -27.25
C ASN A 573 -32.27 -31.74 -25.74
N LEU A 574 -33.21 -32.16 -24.90
CA LEU A 574 -33.25 -31.83 -23.47
C LEU A 574 -32.93 -33.00 -22.53
N ASP A 575 -33.06 -34.25 -22.97
CA ASP A 575 -32.98 -35.44 -22.11
C ASP A 575 -31.61 -36.16 -22.19
N SER A 576 -30.49 -35.46 -21.93
CA SER A 576 -29.20 -36.10 -21.67
C SER A 576 -28.35 -35.36 -20.63
N THR A 577 -27.84 -36.09 -19.65
CA THR A 577 -27.07 -35.54 -18.50
C THR A 577 -25.67 -35.05 -18.87
N GLU A 578 -25.13 -35.43 -20.03
CA GLU A 578 -23.88 -34.84 -20.55
C GLU A 578 -24.07 -33.39 -21.02
N LEU A 579 -25.31 -32.90 -21.20
CA LEU A 579 -25.59 -31.58 -21.76
C LEU A 579 -25.69 -30.44 -20.72
N GLU A 580 -25.58 -30.71 -19.42
CA GLU A 580 -25.73 -29.68 -18.38
C GLU A 580 -24.42 -28.94 -18.09
N LEU A 581 -23.28 -29.64 -18.05
CA LEU A 581 -21.96 -29.03 -17.88
C LEU A 581 -21.68 -27.98 -18.97
N ASP A 582 -21.95 -28.33 -20.23
CA ASP A 582 -21.83 -27.46 -21.41
C ASP A 582 -22.66 -26.18 -21.29
N ARG A 583 -23.83 -26.24 -20.64
CA ARG A 583 -24.70 -25.07 -20.40
C ARG A 583 -24.17 -24.17 -19.29
N ALA A 584 -23.67 -24.72 -18.19
CA ALA A 584 -23.03 -23.94 -17.13
C ALA A 584 -21.77 -23.21 -17.65
N VAL A 585 -20.97 -23.87 -18.48
CA VAL A 585 -19.79 -23.32 -19.16
C VAL A 585 -20.19 -22.17 -20.09
N VAL A 586 -21.12 -22.41 -21.03
CA VAL A 586 -21.59 -21.38 -21.98
C VAL A 586 -22.34 -20.23 -21.28
N GLY A 587 -23.02 -20.50 -20.15
CA GLY A 587 -23.62 -19.48 -19.29
C GLY A 587 -22.57 -18.57 -18.64
N THR A 588 -21.52 -19.16 -18.08
CA THR A 588 -20.39 -18.44 -17.47
C THR A 588 -19.67 -17.56 -18.49
N ILE A 589 -19.40 -18.08 -19.69
CA ILE A 589 -18.81 -17.33 -20.81
C ILE A 589 -19.67 -16.10 -21.15
N LYS A 590 -20.99 -16.29 -21.30
CA LYS A 590 -21.93 -15.19 -21.61
C LYS A 590 -21.97 -14.11 -20.52
N ALA A 591 -22.03 -14.52 -19.24
CA ALA A 591 -22.07 -13.59 -18.12
C ALA A 591 -20.80 -12.72 -18.03
N LEU A 592 -19.62 -13.34 -18.13
CA LEU A 592 -18.32 -12.64 -18.10
C LEU A 592 -18.15 -11.67 -19.27
N MET A 593 -18.59 -12.06 -20.48
CA MET A 593 -18.55 -11.19 -21.66
C MET A 593 -19.53 -10.01 -21.57
N PHE A 594 -20.75 -10.22 -21.07
CA PHE A 594 -21.75 -9.16 -20.93
C PHE A 594 -21.34 -8.10 -19.91
N CYS A 595 -20.63 -8.51 -18.84
CA CYS A 595 -20.02 -7.59 -17.87
C CYS A 595 -18.85 -6.76 -18.46
N SER A 596 -18.52 -6.90 -19.75
CA SER A 596 -17.46 -6.11 -20.44
C SER A 596 -16.02 -6.36 -19.98
N HIS A 597 -15.78 -7.42 -19.20
CA HIS A 597 -14.52 -7.70 -18.50
C HIS A 597 -13.73 -8.85 -19.16
N TYR A 598 -13.39 -8.70 -20.44
CA TYR A 598 -12.73 -9.74 -21.26
C TYR A 598 -11.39 -10.25 -20.71
N GLU A 599 -10.57 -9.37 -20.13
CA GLU A 599 -9.28 -9.76 -19.55
C GLU A 599 -9.45 -10.69 -18.33
N TYR A 600 -10.62 -10.65 -17.67
CA TYR A 600 -10.96 -11.49 -16.54
C TYR A 600 -11.48 -12.86 -16.97
N ALA A 601 -12.24 -12.92 -18.09
CA ALA A 601 -12.51 -14.20 -18.76
C ALA A 601 -11.19 -14.91 -19.13
N SER A 602 -10.21 -14.19 -19.68
CA SER A 602 -8.87 -14.72 -19.99
C SER A 602 -8.14 -15.27 -18.75
N ARG A 603 -8.30 -14.64 -17.57
CA ARG A 603 -7.73 -15.11 -16.30
C ARG A 603 -8.47 -16.31 -15.70
N VAL A 604 -9.79 -16.39 -15.83
CA VAL A 604 -10.60 -17.54 -15.39
C VAL A 604 -10.21 -18.78 -16.18
N PHE A 605 -10.24 -18.72 -17.51
CA PHE A 605 -9.94 -19.87 -18.36
C PHE A 605 -8.45 -20.22 -18.42
N SER A 606 -7.54 -19.36 -17.92
CA SER A 606 -6.14 -19.75 -17.71
C SER A 606 -5.90 -20.56 -16.43
N HIS A 607 -6.77 -20.43 -15.42
CA HIS A 607 -6.70 -21.25 -14.19
C HIS A 607 -7.47 -22.56 -14.32
N TRP A 608 -8.59 -22.56 -15.05
CA TRP A 608 -9.39 -23.76 -15.32
C TRP A 608 -9.47 -24.07 -16.83
N PRO A 609 -8.34 -24.40 -17.50
CA PRO A 609 -8.30 -24.63 -18.96
C PRO A 609 -9.12 -25.85 -19.40
N HIS A 610 -9.38 -26.80 -18.49
CA HIS A 610 -10.25 -27.96 -18.75
C HIS A 610 -11.66 -27.57 -19.22
N ILE A 611 -12.14 -26.36 -18.86
CA ILE A 611 -13.41 -25.79 -19.29
C ILE A 611 -13.44 -25.54 -20.82
N LEU A 612 -12.28 -25.30 -21.44
CA LEU A 612 -12.13 -25.07 -22.88
C LEU A 612 -11.69 -26.31 -23.67
N HIS A 613 -11.33 -27.43 -23.01
CA HIS A 613 -10.76 -28.62 -23.66
C HIS A 613 -11.77 -29.46 -24.50
N GLN A 614 -12.94 -28.92 -24.82
CA GLN A 614 -13.81 -29.44 -25.88
C GLN A 614 -13.87 -28.43 -27.03
N ASP A 615 -13.41 -28.83 -28.22
CA ASP A 615 -13.25 -27.98 -29.42
C ASP A 615 -14.47 -27.08 -29.73
N ASP A 616 -15.69 -27.58 -29.49
CA ASP A 616 -16.93 -26.87 -29.79
C ASP A 616 -17.15 -25.68 -28.84
N ASN A 617 -16.71 -25.76 -27.58
CA ASN A 617 -16.83 -24.66 -26.60
C ASN A 617 -15.82 -23.55 -26.86
N ALA A 618 -14.56 -23.88 -27.16
CA ALA A 618 -13.56 -22.90 -27.59
C ALA A 618 -14.01 -22.20 -28.89
N SER A 619 -14.58 -22.94 -29.84
CA SER A 619 -15.10 -22.39 -31.10
C SER A 619 -16.35 -21.51 -30.91
N ARG A 620 -17.29 -21.89 -30.02
CA ARG A 620 -18.47 -21.08 -29.67
C ARG A 620 -18.10 -19.78 -28.95
N ALA A 621 -17.14 -19.83 -28.02
CA ALA A 621 -16.63 -18.63 -27.34
C ALA A 621 -15.98 -17.64 -28.33
N PHE A 622 -15.29 -18.16 -29.35
CA PHE A 622 -14.69 -17.36 -30.41
C PHE A 622 -15.73 -16.65 -31.29
N ASP A 623 -16.77 -17.36 -31.76
CA ASP A 623 -17.88 -16.79 -32.53
C ASP A 623 -18.65 -15.73 -31.73
N LEU A 624 -18.93 -15.98 -30.44
CA LEU A 624 -19.48 -14.96 -29.54
C LEU A 624 -18.57 -13.72 -29.42
N THR A 625 -17.25 -13.92 -29.30
CA THR A 625 -16.28 -12.82 -29.11
C THR A 625 -16.24 -11.89 -30.31
N ILE A 626 -16.26 -12.43 -31.53
CA ILE A 626 -16.25 -11.64 -32.77
C ILE A 626 -17.58 -10.89 -33.01
N ARG A 627 -18.72 -11.46 -32.58
CA ARG A 627 -20.03 -10.79 -32.72
C ARG A 627 -20.16 -9.50 -31.89
N HIS A 628 -19.44 -9.38 -30.78
CA HIS A 628 -19.38 -8.16 -29.96
C HIS A 628 -18.28 -7.20 -30.47
N LYS A 629 -18.55 -6.65 -31.66
CA LYS A 629 -17.60 -5.99 -32.59
C LYS A 629 -16.51 -5.12 -31.95
N ASP A 630 -16.84 -4.27 -30.99
CA ASP A 630 -15.94 -3.21 -30.51
C ASP A 630 -14.90 -3.67 -29.46
N ARG A 631 -15.04 -4.90 -28.93
CA ARG A 631 -14.46 -5.32 -27.64
C ARG A 631 -13.66 -6.64 -27.66
N ALA A 632 -13.33 -7.18 -28.82
CA ALA A 632 -12.56 -8.42 -28.93
C ALA A 632 -11.09 -8.26 -28.47
N ASP A 633 -10.74 -8.85 -27.32
CA ASP A 633 -9.36 -8.85 -26.79
C ASP A 633 -8.49 -9.91 -27.46
N ILE A 634 -7.35 -9.47 -28.01
CA ILE A 634 -6.31 -10.29 -28.65
C ILE A 634 -5.74 -11.33 -27.68
N ARG A 635 -5.59 -11.01 -26.38
CA ARG A 635 -5.13 -11.97 -25.35
C ARG A 635 -6.12 -13.13 -25.22
N PHE A 636 -7.41 -12.85 -25.23
CA PHE A 636 -8.47 -13.86 -25.12
C PHE A 636 -8.63 -14.67 -26.42
N LEU A 637 -8.60 -14.03 -27.60
CA LEU A 637 -8.60 -14.74 -28.89
C LEU A 637 -7.42 -15.72 -29.00
N GLN A 638 -6.25 -15.34 -28.50
CA GLN A 638 -5.07 -16.22 -28.49
C GLN A 638 -5.25 -17.41 -27.52
N LEU A 639 -5.82 -17.18 -26.32
CA LEU A 639 -6.15 -18.26 -25.37
C LEU A 639 -7.13 -19.29 -25.97
N LEU A 640 -8.11 -18.85 -26.75
CA LEU A 640 -9.06 -19.74 -27.44
C LEU A 640 -8.38 -20.60 -28.52
N PHE A 641 -7.44 -20.03 -29.29
CA PHE A 641 -6.63 -20.81 -30.25
C PHE A 641 -5.71 -21.82 -29.56
N ASP A 642 -5.05 -21.41 -28.47
CA ASP A 642 -4.14 -22.28 -27.72
C ASP A 642 -4.89 -23.41 -26.96
N ASN A 643 -6.22 -23.33 -26.87
CA ASN A 643 -7.12 -24.39 -26.36
C ASN A 643 -8.00 -25.05 -27.45
N GLY A 644 -7.61 -24.99 -28.73
CA GLY A 644 -8.19 -25.85 -29.77
C GLY A 644 -9.30 -25.25 -30.66
N ALA A 645 -9.62 -23.96 -30.56
CA ALA A 645 -10.63 -23.33 -31.41
C ALA A 645 -10.40 -23.62 -32.91
N ASN A 646 -11.41 -24.18 -33.59
CA ASN A 646 -11.23 -24.82 -34.89
C ASN A 646 -10.95 -23.79 -36.01
N VAL A 647 -9.73 -23.83 -36.56
CA VAL A 647 -9.23 -22.89 -37.59
C VAL A 647 -10.17 -22.74 -38.79
N GLN A 648 -10.87 -23.81 -39.22
CA GLN A 648 -11.81 -23.75 -40.36
C GLN A 648 -13.14 -23.07 -39.97
N HIS A 649 -13.61 -23.26 -38.74
CA HIS A 649 -14.78 -22.57 -38.19
C HIS A 649 -14.49 -21.08 -37.99
N VAL A 650 -13.31 -20.79 -37.45
CA VAL A 650 -12.74 -19.45 -37.28
C VAL A 650 -12.63 -18.71 -38.61
N GLU A 651 -12.05 -19.31 -39.65
CA GLU A 651 -11.93 -18.67 -40.97
C GLU A 651 -13.30 -18.26 -41.53
N LYS A 652 -14.32 -19.11 -41.34
CA LYS A 652 -15.70 -18.84 -41.77
C LYS A 652 -16.33 -17.68 -41.00
N CYS A 653 -16.12 -17.61 -39.68
CA CYS A 653 -16.63 -16.51 -38.85
C CYS A 653 -15.91 -15.18 -39.17
N TRP A 654 -14.59 -15.21 -39.37
CA TRP A 654 -13.81 -14.05 -39.78
C TRP A 654 -14.23 -13.50 -41.15
N LYS A 655 -14.36 -14.37 -42.17
CA LYS A 655 -14.81 -13.97 -43.51
C LYS A 655 -16.22 -13.37 -43.50
N ARG A 656 -17.10 -13.83 -42.61
CA ARG A 656 -18.41 -13.21 -42.38
C ARG A 656 -18.29 -11.83 -41.71
N PHE A 657 -17.55 -11.74 -40.61
CA PHE A 657 -17.37 -10.51 -39.83
C PHE A 657 -16.77 -9.37 -40.66
N VAL A 658 -15.76 -9.64 -41.49
CA VAL A 658 -15.16 -8.61 -42.36
C VAL A 658 -16.15 -8.07 -43.40
N VAL A 659 -17.08 -8.91 -43.89
CA VAL A 659 -18.14 -8.48 -44.83
C VAL A 659 -19.22 -7.67 -44.12
N GLU A 660 -19.61 -8.05 -42.90
CA GLU A 660 -20.58 -7.28 -42.09
C GLU A 660 -20.00 -5.92 -41.66
N TRP A 661 -18.72 -5.88 -41.25
CA TRP A 661 -18.00 -4.65 -40.89
C TRP A 661 -17.83 -3.70 -42.08
N ALA A 662 -17.46 -4.21 -43.26
CA ALA A 662 -17.27 -3.38 -44.46
C ALA A 662 -18.58 -2.78 -45.04
N GLN A 663 -19.74 -3.14 -44.51
CA GLN A 663 -21.05 -2.60 -44.91
C GLN A 663 -21.56 -1.49 -43.98
N GLU A 664 -20.99 -1.33 -42.78
CA GLU A 664 -21.38 -0.34 -41.78
C GLU A 664 -20.57 0.95 -41.94
N LYS A 665 -21.24 2.07 -42.21
CA LYS A 665 -20.60 3.29 -42.75
C LYS A 665 -20.09 4.31 -41.73
N GLU A 666 -20.26 4.10 -40.43
CA GLU A 666 -20.22 5.20 -39.44
C GLU A 666 -19.09 5.14 -38.40
N HIS A 667 -18.17 4.17 -38.43
CA HIS A 667 -17.09 4.06 -37.44
C HIS A 667 -15.70 4.08 -38.09
N HIS A 668 -14.99 5.21 -37.90
CA HIS A 668 -13.71 5.53 -38.54
C HIS A 668 -12.47 5.26 -37.65
N SER A 669 -12.61 4.68 -36.45
CA SER A 669 -11.59 4.68 -35.39
C SER A 669 -10.77 3.39 -35.23
N ASP A 670 -11.26 2.23 -35.67
CA ASP A 670 -10.80 0.93 -35.12
C ASP A 670 -9.85 0.12 -36.03
N GLY A 671 -9.26 0.75 -37.04
CA GLY A 671 -8.37 0.09 -38.02
C GLY A 671 -7.14 -0.60 -37.39
N GLU A 672 -6.57 -0.04 -36.32
CA GLU A 672 -5.41 -0.61 -35.64
C GLU A 672 -5.74 -1.94 -34.91
N LYS A 673 -6.93 -2.04 -34.30
CA LYS A 673 -7.40 -3.29 -33.67
C LYS A 673 -7.59 -4.38 -34.73
N MET A 674 -8.26 -4.03 -35.83
CA MET A 674 -8.51 -4.92 -36.96
C MET A 674 -7.21 -5.46 -37.57
N TRP A 675 -6.18 -4.61 -37.71
CA TRP A 675 -4.85 -5.02 -38.17
C TRP A 675 -4.19 -6.03 -37.24
N LYS A 676 -4.21 -5.79 -35.91
CA LYS A 676 -3.62 -6.71 -34.92
C LYS A 676 -4.33 -8.07 -34.87
N VAL A 677 -5.66 -8.09 -34.98
CA VAL A 677 -6.43 -9.34 -35.07
C VAL A 677 -6.11 -10.07 -36.39
N ALA A 678 -6.06 -9.37 -37.52
CA ALA A 678 -5.67 -9.98 -38.80
C ALA A 678 -4.25 -10.57 -38.78
N LYS A 679 -3.28 -9.90 -38.12
CA LYS A 679 -1.91 -10.39 -37.92
C LYS A 679 -1.90 -11.71 -37.15
N LEU A 680 -2.58 -11.79 -35.99
CA LEU A 680 -2.71 -13.03 -35.20
C LEU A 680 -3.33 -14.17 -36.03
N LEU A 681 -4.37 -13.89 -36.82
CA LEU A 681 -5.04 -14.89 -37.66
C LEU A 681 -4.11 -15.45 -38.75
N ILE A 682 -3.32 -14.58 -39.41
CA ILE A 682 -2.32 -14.99 -40.41
C ILE A 682 -1.20 -15.82 -39.77
N GLU A 683 -0.71 -15.41 -38.59
CA GLU A 683 0.31 -16.14 -37.82
C GLU A 683 -0.17 -17.54 -37.40
N ARG A 684 -1.47 -17.70 -37.10
CA ARG A 684 -2.11 -19.00 -36.83
C ARG A 684 -2.58 -19.75 -38.08
N GLY A 685 -2.32 -19.23 -39.28
CA GLY A 685 -2.51 -19.92 -40.56
C GLY A 685 -3.88 -19.81 -41.21
N VAL A 686 -4.77 -18.94 -40.71
CA VAL A 686 -6.09 -18.64 -41.30
C VAL A 686 -5.90 -17.95 -42.65
N GLN A 687 -6.66 -18.33 -43.70
CA GLN A 687 -6.50 -17.71 -45.01
C GLN A 687 -7.33 -16.41 -45.14
N ILE A 688 -6.65 -15.27 -45.28
CA ILE A 688 -7.25 -13.95 -45.51
C ILE A 688 -6.93 -13.49 -46.93
N ASP A 689 -7.98 -13.24 -47.73
CA ASP A 689 -7.87 -12.89 -49.15
C ASP A 689 -8.20 -11.39 -49.34
N CYS A 690 -7.16 -10.55 -49.44
CA CYS A 690 -7.30 -9.09 -49.55
C CYS A 690 -6.25 -8.45 -50.48
N LYS A 691 -6.62 -7.30 -51.05
CA LYS A 691 -5.84 -6.43 -51.92
C LYS A 691 -5.48 -5.15 -51.16
N ILE A 692 -4.35 -4.52 -51.49
CA ILE A 692 -3.88 -3.29 -50.85
C ILE A 692 -3.55 -2.28 -51.94
N GLU A 693 -4.00 -1.03 -51.78
CA GLU A 693 -3.72 0.09 -52.70
C GLU A 693 -3.21 1.33 -51.93
N LEU A 694 -2.36 2.10 -52.59
CA LEU A 694 -1.72 3.33 -52.08
C LEU A 694 -2.17 4.52 -52.92
N THR A 695 -2.58 5.61 -52.28
CA THR A 695 -2.96 6.87 -52.94
C THR A 695 -2.33 8.07 -52.25
N TYR A 696 -2.23 9.17 -53.00
CA TYR A 696 -1.60 10.42 -52.57
C TYR A 696 -2.61 11.56 -52.69
N GLU A 697 -2.83 12.30 -51.61
CA GLU A 697 -3.65 13.51 -51.62
C GLU A 697 -3.17 14.47 -50.53
N ASN A 698 -2.76 15.68 -50.91
CA ASN A 698 -2.23 16.73 -50.03
C ASN A 698 -1.06 16.29 -49.11
N GLU A 699 0.00 15.75 -49.73
CA GLU A 699 1.29 15.38 -49.12
C GLU A 699 1.28 14.22 -48.09
N ASP A 700 0.12 13.87 -47.51
CA ASP A 700 -0.08 12.63 -46.76
C ASP A 700 0.04 11.38 -47.68
N LYS A 701 0.84 10.39 -47.27
CA LYS A 701 0.73 9.01 -47.80
C LYS A 701 -0.54 8.36 -47.24
N ARG A 702 -1.34 7.66 -48.05
CA ARG A 702 -2.49 6.89 -47.54
C ARG A 702 -2.56 5.50 -48.17
N MET A 703 -2.83 4.49 -47.35
CA MET A 703 -2.94 3.08 -47.75
C MET A 703 -4.30 2.51 -47.34
N VAL A 704 -4.93 1.74 -48.24
CA VAL A 704 -6.25 1.14 -48.03
C VAL A 704 -6.17 -0.37 -48.29
N ILE A 705 -6.77 -1.16 -47.39
CA ILE A 705 -6.90 -2.62 -47.50
C ILE A 705 -8.34 -2.95 -47.91
N VAL A 706 -8.52 -3.71 -48.99
CA VAL A 706 -9.83 -4.02 -49.61
C VAL A 706 -9.94 -5.53 -49.88
N PRO A 707 -10.98 -6.25 -49.39
CA PRO A 707 -11.20 -7.64 -49.74
C PRO A 707 -11.37 -7.84 -51.25
N THR A 708 -10.81 -8.92 -51.83
CA THR A 708 -10.78 -9.10 -53.30
C THR A 708 -12.15 -9.19 -53.97
N ASP A 709 -13.19 -9.52 -53.20
CA ASP A 709 -14.53 -9.86 -53.72
C ASP A 709 -15.54 -8.69 -53.57
N VAL A 710 -15.14 -7.56 -52.96
CA VAL A 710 -16.03 -6.41 -52.68
C VAL A 710 -15.43 -5.10 -53.23
N ALA A 711 -15.49 -4.93 -54.55
CA ALA A 711 -14.88 -3.81 -55.25
C ALA A 711 -15.77 -2.54 -55.29
N THR A 712 -16.13 -1.95 -54.13
CA THR A 712 -16.63 -0.55 -54.08
C THR A 712 -16.48 0.13 -52.72
N ALA A 713 -15.73 1.24 -52.72
CA ALA A 713 -15.75 2.37 -51.76
C ALA A 713 -15.65 2.12 -50.24
N VAL A 714 -14.50 2.50 -49.65
CA VAL A 714 -14.34 3.23 -48.37
C VAL A 714 -12.90 3.80 -48.33
N ALA A 715 -12.66 4.87 -47.56
CA ALA A 715 -11.32 5.42 -47.28
C ALA A 715 -11.18 5.73 -45.77
N GLY A 716 -9.99 5.54 -45.22
CA GLY A 716 -9.68 5.68 -43.78
C GLY A 716 -8.18 5.66 -43.50
N CYS A 717 -7.78 5.97 -42.26
CA CYS A 717 -6.41 6.33 -41.89
C CYS A 717 -5.56 5.20 -41.27
N VAL A 718 -4.24 5.37 -41.31
CA VAL A 718 -3.23 4.66 -40.50
C VAL A 718 -2.18 5.70 -40.07
N PRO A 719 -1.70 5.73 -38.80
CA PRO A 719 -0.61 6.62 -38.38
C PRO A 719 0.76 6.23 -38.96
N GLU A 720 1.70 7.18 -39.06
CA GLU A 720 3.09 6.93 -39.51
C GLU A 720 3.84 5.91 -38.63
N GLU A 721 3.42 5.74 -37.37
CA GLU A 721 4.02 4.88 -36.34
C GLU A 721 4.03 3.37 -36.67
N LEU A 722 3.47 2.97 -37.82
CA LEU A 722 3.30 1.58 -38.24
C LEU A 722 4.02 1.18 -39.54
N GLU A 723 4.73 2.09 -40.25
CA GLU A 723 5.41 1.73 -41.52
C GLU A 723 6.38 0.54 -41.37
N ASP A 724 7.17 0.48 -40.29
CA ASP A 724 8.13 -0.60 -40.02
C ASP A 724 7.47 -1.98 -39.79
N GLU A 725 6.38 -2.05 -39.01
CA GLU A 725 5.65 -3.31 -38.80
C GLU A 725 4.91 -3.76 -40.07
N LEU A 726 4.62 -2.82 -40.97
CA LEU A 726 3.94 -3.10 -42.23
C LEU A 726 4.86 -3.85 -43.21
N GLU A 727 6.13 -3.47 -43.32
CA GLU A 727 7.08 -4.10 -44.25
C GLU A 727 7.36 -5.57 -43.86
N GLU A 728 7.39 -5.89 -42.56
CA GLU A 728 7.54 -7.26 -42.05
C GLU A 728 6.30 -8.12 -42.38
N VAL A 729 5.09 -7.63 -42.10
CA VAL A 729 3.84 -8.38 -42.37
C VAL A 729 3.58 -8.52 -43.87
N LEU A 730 3.85 -7.48 -44.67
CA LEU A 730 3.82 -7.57 -46.14
C LEU A 730 4.84 -8.60 -46.64
N THR A 731 6.04 -8.65 -46.05
CA THR A 731 7.05 -9.68 -46.36
C THR A 731 6.58 -11.08 -45.98
N MET A 732 5.89 -11.27 -44.85
CA MET A 732 5.30 -12.56 -44.46
C MET A 732 4.19 -12.98 -45.41
N ALA A 733 3.20 -12.12 -45.66
CA ALA A 733 2.09 -12.38 -46.59
C ALA A 733 2.58 -12.65 -48.01
N TRP A 734 3.51 -11.85 -48.54
CA TRP A 734 4.16 -12.05 -49.82
C TRP A 734 4.91 -13.38 -49.89
N ASN A 735 5.64 -13.78 -48.83
CA ASN A 735 6.31 -15.08 -48.79
C ASN A 735 5.32 -16.26 -48.68
N GLN A 736 4.18 -16.10 -48.00
CA GLN A 736 3.12 -17.11 -47.91
C GLN A 736 2.39 -17.27 -49.24
N GLN A 737 2.02 -16.17 -49.89
CA GLN A 737 1.47 -16.13 -51.24
C GLN A 737 2.47 -16.74 -52.24
N ARG A 738 3.75 -16.35 -52.20
CA ARG A 738 4.83 -16.88 -53.07
C ARG A 738 5.18 -18.35 -52.82
N ARG A 739 5.00 -18.86 -51.60
CA ARG A 739 5.04 -20.31 -51.28
C ARG A 739 3.89 -21.05 -51.98
N ASN A 740 2.69 -20.46 -52.04
CA ASN A 740 1.54 -21.02 -52.75
C ASN A 740 1.61 -20.84 -54.28
N SER A 741 2.12 -19.72 -54.80
CA SER A 741 2.42 -19.55 -56.22
C SER A 741 3.44 -20.57 -56.71
N ARG A 742 4.44 -20.92 -55.89
CA ARG A 742 5.39 -22.03 -56.18
C ARG A 742 4.75 -23.42 -56.16
N LYS A 743 3.54 -23.58 -55.62
CA LYS A 743 2.71 -24.80 -55.76
C LYS A 743 1.74 -24.74 -56.96
N ARG A 744 1.49 -23.56 -57.56
CA ARG A 744 0.60 -23.39 -58.72
C ARG A 744 1.30 -23.12 -60.05
N LEU A 745 2.55 -22.66 -60.06
CA LEU A 745 3.35 -22.42 -61.27
C LEU A 745 3.96 -23.70 -61.86
N TRP A 746 3.09 -24.65 -62.19
CA TRP A 746 3.31 -25.74 -63.14
C TRP A 746 2.15 -25.75 -64.15
N HIS A 747 1.92 -24.64 -64.87
CA HIS A 747 1.31 -24.54 -66.21
C HIS A 747 1.14 -23.07 -66.65
N SER A 748 0.98 -22.87 -67.97
CA SER A 748 0.85 -21.57 -68.69
C SER A 748 2.06 -20.63 -68.65
N SER A 749 2.18 -19.80 -69.70
CA SER A 749 3.38 -19.02 -70.00
C SER A 749 3.08 -17.87 -70.97
N GLU A 750 3.37 -16.62 -70.59
CA GLU A 750 3.64 -15.52 -71.54
C GLU A 750 4.27 -14.28 -70.84
N ILE A 751 5.38 -13.78 -71.41
CA ILE A 751 5.78 -12.39 -71.78
C ILE A 751 4.89 -11.24 -71.16
N ILE A 752 5.38 -10.08 -70.69
CA ILE A 752 6.28 -9.06 -71.31
C ILE A 752 7.21 -8.34 -70.30
N ALA A 753 8.27 -7.69 -70.83
CA ALA A 753 9.49 -7.20 -70.17
C ALA A 753 9.41 -5.86 -69.40
N SER A 754 10.47 -5.62 -68.61
CA SER A 754 10.90 -4.32 -68.03
C SER A 754 11.65 -3.45 -69.09
N PRO A 755 12.02 -2.19 -68.81
CA PRO A 755 13.38 -1.96 -68.26
C PRO A 755 13.59 -0.71 -67.37
N LEU A 756 14.32 -0.87 -66.26
CA LEU A 756 15.54 -0.10 -65.98
C LEU A 756 16.39 -0.80 -64.90
N LEU A 757 17.71 -0.57 -64.90
CA LEU A 757 18.72 -1.41 -64.26
C LEU A 757 19.73 -0.60 -63.45
N VAL A 758 20.27 -1.23 -62.40
CA VAL A 758 21.71 -1.46 -62.05
C VAL A 758 21.69 -1.98 -60.61
N ASP A 759 21.71 -3.30 -60.35
CA ASP A 759 22.77 -4.30 -60.56
C ASP A 759 23.94 -4.21 -59.56
N ILE A 760 24.03 -5.19 -58.67
CA ILE A 760 25.19 -6.11 -58.54
C ILE A 760 24.80 -7.30 -57.65
N GLY A 761 25.04 -8.53 -58.13
CA GLY A 761 24.80 -9.76 -57.35
C GLY A 761 25.79 -10.88 -57.68
N LYS A 762 26.85 -11.03 -56.87
CA LYS A 762 27.85 -12.12 -56.89
C LYS A 762 28.41 -12.27 -55.46
N HIS A 763 28.61 -13.45 -54.87
CA HIS A 763 28.49 -14.83 -55.35
C HIS A 763 27.55 -15.69 -54.47
N ARG A 764 26.83 -16.64 -55.09
CA ARG A 764 26.15 -17.77 -54.42
C ARG A 764 26.67 -19.08 -55.02
N SER A 765 27.60 -19.76 -54.35
CA SER A 765 28.16 -21.01 -54.89
C SER A 765 28.65 -22.07 -53.89
N GLU A 766 28.72 -21.81 -52.57
CA GLU A 766 29.34 -22.77 -51.63
C GLU A 766 28.44 -23.28 -50.48
N ILE A 767 27.28 -22.65 -50.22
CA ILE A 767 26.32 -23.16 -49.20
C ILE A 767 25.49 -24.32 -49.77
N LYS A 768 26.16 -25.46 -49.99
CA LYS A 768 25.52 -26.76 -50.32
C LYS A 768 26.29 -28.00 -49.86
N ALA A 769 27.39 -27.84 -49.12
CA ALA A 769 28.34 -28.93 -48.80
C ALA A 769 28.41 -29.35 -47.31
N LEU A 770 27.71 -28.67 -46.38
CA LEU A 770 27.78 -28.99 -44.94
C LEU A 770 26.68 -29.94 -44.42
N GLY A 771 25.77 -30.40 -45.27
CA GLY A 771 24.69 -31.32 -44.89
C GLY A 771 25.10 -32.78 -44.66
N HIS A 772 26.40 -33.11 -44.68
CA HIS A 772 26.87 -34.51 -44.73
C HIS A 772 27.87 -34.93 -43.63
N LEU A 773 28.36 -34.02 -42.78
CA LEU A 773 29.37 -34.35 -41.76
C LEU A 773 28.76 -34.65 -40.37
N HIS A 774 27.50 -34.32 -40.14
CA HIS A 774 26.83 -34.55 -38.85
C HIS A 774 26.49 -36.03 -38.58
N GLN A 775 26.57 -36.91 -39.60
CA GLN A 775 26.13 -38.30 -39.53
C GLN A 775 27.28 -39.33 -39.44
N GLN A 776 28.50 -38.90 -39.10
CA GLN A 776 29.67 -39.79 -38.93
C GLN A 776 30.39 -39.65 -37.58
N ILE A 777 29.93 -38.78 -36.67
CA ILE A 777 30.51 -38.61 -35.32
C ILE A 777 29.53 -39.08 -34.24
N GLN A 778 28.97 -40.29 -34.43
CA GLN A 778 28.18 -41.01 -33.43
C GLN A 778 28.71 -42.44 -33.16
N THR A 779 29.83 -42.83 -33.76
CA THR A 779 30.35 -44.21 -33.75
C THR A 779 31.84 -44.29 -33.43
N MET A 780 32.27 -43.71 -32.29
CA MET A 780 33.52 -44.11 -31.61
C MET A 780 33.54 -43.67 -30.14
N ALA A 781 32.84 -44.42 -29.29
CA ALA A 781 32.92 -44.29 -27.83
C ALA A 781 33.53 -45.56 -27.22
N SER A 782 34.84 -45.54 -26.94
CA SER A 782 35.52 -46.61 -26.17
C SER A 782 36.87 -46.17 -25.58
N CYS A 783 37.15 -46.70 -24.37
CA CYS A 783 38.47 -46.89 -23.75
C CYS A 783 39.40 -45.68 -23.48
N LYS A 784 39.22 -45.07 -22.31
CA LYS A 784 40.21 -44.76 -21.23
C LYS A 784 41.73 -44.67 -21.51
N ASP A 785 42.28 -43.56 -21.01
CA ASP A 785 43.47 -43.40 -20.12
C ASP A 785 44.93 -43.69 -20.58
N GLN A 786 45.83 -42.97 -19.88
CA GLN A 786 47.27 -43.16 -19.60
C GLN A 786 48.39 -42.47 -20.44
N ASP A 787 49.41 -42.05 -19.67
CA ASP A 787 50.84 -41.78 -19.90
C ASP A 787 51.39 -40.62 -20.77
N LEU A 788 51.67 -39.51 -20.05
CA LEU A 788 53.01 -38.89 -19.85
C LEU A 788 53.79 -38.21 -21.03
N PRO A 789 54.81 -37.34 -20.74
CA PRO A 789 55.24 -36.28 -21.68
C PRO A 789 56.67 -36.40 -22.23
N GLN A 790 56.94 -35.76 -23.39
CA GLN A 790 58.27 -35.24 -23.80
C GLN A 790 58.24 -34.44 -25.12
N TRP A 791 58.16 -33.08 -25.09
CA TRP A 791 58.27 -32.25 -26.33
C TRP A 791 59.04 -30.92 -26.21
N HIS A 792 59.96 -30.78 -25.24
CA HIS A 792 60.95 -29.71 -25.22
C HIS A 792 62.28 -30.13 -25.88
N LYS A 793 62.39 -29.98 -27.21
CA LYS A 793 63.64 -29.75 -27.99
C LYS A 793 63.35 -29.69 -29.50
N ILE A 794 63.42 -28.49 -30.11
CA ILE A 794 63.71 -28.21 -31.54
C ILE A 794 63.85 -26.69 -31.67
N SER A 795 64.80 -26.23 -32.49
CA SER A 795 65.27 -24.84 -32.51
C SER A 795 64.35 -23.85 -33.26
N GLN A 796 64.55 -22.57 -32.97
CA GLN A 796 63.65 -21.47 -33.32
C GLN A 796 63.57 -21.15 -34.83
N SER A 797 64.60 -21.52 -35.61
CA SER A 797 64.69 -21.25 -37.06
C SER A 797 64.00 -22.27 -37.96
N GLN A 798 63.65 -23.47 -37.45
CA GLN A 798 62.98 -24.51 -38.25
C GLN A 798 61.46 -24.57 -38.05
N ARG A 799 60.90 -23.85 -37.06
CA ARG A 799 59.44 -23.76 -36.85
C ARG A 799 58.75 -22.79 -37.83
N THR A 800 59.48 -21.78 -38.34
CA THR A 800 58.92 -20.67 -39.13
C THR A 800 58.68 -20.97 -40.61
N SER A 801 59.30 -22.01 -41.19
CA SER A 801 59.08 -22.40 -42.60
C SER A 801 57.86 -23.30 -42.81
N LYS A 802 57.51 -24.14 -41.83
CA LYS A 802 56.39 -25.10 -41.96
C LYS A 802 55.02 -24.54 -41.56
N LEU A 803 54.96 -23.50 -40.72
CA LEU A 803 53.71 -22.77 -40.44
C LEU A 803 53.26 -21.85 -41.58
N ARG A 804 54.16 -21.42 -42.47
CA ARG A 804 53.86 -20.49 -43.59
C ARG A 804 53.12 -21.12 -44.79
N LYS A 805 52.51 -22.30 -44.61
CA LYS A 805 51.75 -23.02 -45.67
C LYS A 805 50.35 -23.51 -45.25
N THR A 806 49.87 -23.15 -44.06
CA THR A 806 48.57 -23.63 -43.54
C THR A 806 47.68 -22.52 -42.97
N LEU A 807 48.14 -21.27 -42.91
CA LEU A 807 47.34 -20.12 -42.44
C LEU A 807 47.49 -18.93 -43.39
N GLY A 808 46.35 -18.39 -43.79
CA GLY A 808 46.18 -17.45 -44.91
C GLY A 808 45.09 -17.98 -45.85
N VAL A 809 43.86 -17.45 -45.87
CA VAL A 809 43.39 -16.15 -45.37
C VAL A 809 42.26 -16.30 -44.33
N ILE A 810 42.60 -16.17 -43.05
CA ILE A 810 41.68 -15.80 -41.95
C ILE A 810 42.48 -14.92 -40.98
N GLY A 811 41.87 -13.84 -40.49
CA GLY A 811 42.29 -13.11 -39.29
C GLY A 811 43.50 -12.18 -39.45
N LEU A 812 43.24 -10.86 -39.36
CA LEU A 812 44.26 -9.87 -39.06
C LEU A 812 43.73 -8.85 -38.05
N ALA A 813 43.47 -9.34 -36.83
CA ALA A 813 43.39 -8.51 -35.63
C ALA A 813 44.80 -8.36 -35.04
N THR A 814 45.15 -7.17 -34.55
CA THR A 814 46.53 -6.80 -34.23
C THR A 814 46.79 -6.67 -32.73
N LEU A 815 47.61 -7.58 -32.17
CA LEU A 815 48.62 -7.35 -31.10
C LEU A 815 48.03 -6.98 -29.69
N ILE A 816 48.57 -7.29 -28.49
CA ILE A 816 49.71 -8.05 -27.91
C ILE A 816 49.53 -7.93 -26.35
N PRO A 817 50.08 -8.77 -25.41
CA PRO A 817 50.52 -10.18 -25.45
C PRO A 817 50.17 -11.06 -24.17
N LEU A 818 50.49 -12.36 -24.24
CA LEU A 818 51.05 -13.26 -23.18
C LEU A 818 50.52 -13.34 -21.72
N ALA A 819 49.86 -14.46 -21.39
CA ALA A 819 49.94 -15.27 -20.13
C ALA A 819 49.11 -16.59 -20.32
N PHE A 820 49.23 -17.72 -19.59
CA PHE A 820 50.35 -18.39 -18.88
C PHE A 820 50.22 -19.93 -19.10
N TRP A 821 50.47 -20.84 -18.13
CA TRP A 821 50.39 -22.31 -18.35
C TRP A 821 50.17 -23.19 -17.09
N GLN A 822 49.10 -24.01 -17.08
CA GLN A 822 48.85 -25.24 -16.27
C GLN A 822 48.80 -25.16 -14.71
N PRO A 823 48.28 -26.19 -13.97
CA PRO A 823 47.61 -27.46 -14.36
C PRO A 823 46.20 -27.71 -13.72
N LEU A 824 45.60 -28.88 -14.01
CA LEU A 824 44.39 -29.47 -13.37
C LEU A 824 44.81 -30.32 -12.13
N ARG A 825 44.02 -30.80 -11.14
CA ARG A 825 42.63 -31.35 -10.94
C ARG A 825 42.28 -31.23 -9.40
N PRO A 826 41.15 -31.71 -8.81
CA PRO A 826 40.08 -32.60 -9.30
C PRO A 826 38.61 -32.20 -9.00
N ILE A 827 37.72 -33.09 -9.44
CA ILE A 827 36.24 -33.12 -9.43
C ILE A 827 35.63 -33.18 -8.01
N PHE A 828 34.49 -32.49 -7.83
CA PHE A 828 33.30 -32.99 -7.10
C PHE A 828 32.05 -32.77 -7.99
N PRO A 829 30.91 -33.46 -7.75
CA PRO A 829 29.94 -33.76 -8.82
C PRO A 829 28.93 -32.65 -9.11
N SER A 830 28.41 -32.68 -10.35
CA SER A 830 27.38 -31.76 -10.85
C SER A 830 26.01 -32.43 -10.93
N GLU A 831 25.07 -32.00 -10.09
CA GLU A 831 23.62 -32.10 -10.33
C GLU A 831 22.99 -30.71 -10.12
N ALA A 832 21.79 -30.49 -10.66
CA ALA A 832 21.02 -29.24 -10.56
C ALA A 832 21.69 -27.95 -11.10
N THR A 833 21.95 -27.89 -12.42
CA THR A 833 22.03 -26.61 -13.15
C THR A 833 20.96 -26.54 -14.26
N SER A 834 19.70 -26.57 -13.84
CA SER A 834 18.53 -26.37 -14.70
C SER A 834 17.43 -25.68 -13.91
N GLY A 835 17.09 -24.45 -14.27
CA GLY A 835 16.07 -23.66 -13.55
C GLY A 835 16.58 -23.02 -12.27
N CYS A 836 17.30 -21.91 -12.39
CA CYS A 836 17.35 -20.90 -11.34
C CYS A 836 16.72 -19.61 -11.89
N GLU A 837 15.39 -19.63 -12.00
CA GLU A 837 14.63 -18.39 -12.00
C GLU A 837 14.70 -17.85 -10.57
N ILE A 838 15.49 -16.80 -10.35
CA ILE A 838 15.56 -16.14 -9.05
C ILE A 838 14.17 -15.57 -8.76
N SER A 839 13.55 -16.04 -7.67
CA SER A 839 12.22 -15.62 -7.24
C SER A 839 12.25 -14.14 -6.85
N SER A 840 11.92 -13.30 -7.81
CA SER A 840 11.73 -11.87 -7.62
C SER A 840 10.24 -11.62 -7.46
N LYS A 841 9.85 -10.80 -6.48
CA LYS A 841 8.49 -10.27 -6.31
C LYS A 841 8.18 -9.20 -7.36
N GLY A 842 8.47 -9.48 -8.63
CA GLY A 842 8.25 -8.60 -9.76
C GLY A 842 6.91 -8.88 -10.46
N LEU A 843 6.26 -7.82 -10.95
CA LEU A 843 5.11 -7.95 -11.84
C LEU A 843 5.49 -8.78 -13.08
N PRO A 844 4.62 -9.69 -13.56
CA PRO A 844 4.93 -10.50 -14.74
C PRO A 844 5.22 -9.61 -15.96
N LEU A 845 6.31 -9.91 -16.66
CA LEU A 845 6.90 -9.09 -17.74
C LEU A 845 5.95 -8.64 -18.87
N LYS A 846 4.75 -9.22 -18.95
CA LYS A 846 3.71 -8.88 -19.93
C LYS A 846 2.92 -7.62 -19.57
N ASP A 847 2.75 -7.31 -18.27
CA ASP A 847 1.82 -6.27 -17.80
C ASP A 847 2.51 -4.94 -17.45
N ILE A 848 3.84 -4.90 -17.40
CA ILE A 848 4.62 -3.66 -17.29
C ILE A 848 4.42 -2.81 -18.59
N PRO A 849 4.16 -1.50 -18.53
CA PRO A 849 4.03 -0.62 -19.70
C PRO A 849 5.18 -0.69 -20.74
N ARG A 850 4.90 -0.35 -22.02
CA ARG A 850 5.90 -0.42 -23.12
C ARG A 850 7.05 0.57 -22.92
N HIS A 851 6.79 1.76 -22.36
CA HIS A 851 7.84 2.76 -22.09
C HIS A 851 8.75 2.29 -20.95
N LEU A 852 8.21 1.83 -19.82
CA LEU A 852 9.01 1.28 -18.72
C LEU A 852 9.86 0.08 -19.14
N ARG A 853 9.33 -0.84 -19.93
CA ARG A 853 10.13 -1.95 -20.49
C ARG A 853 11.24 -1.49 -21.45
N LYS A 854 11.11 -0.33 -22.11
CA LYS A 854 12.17 0.28 -22.92
C LYS A 854 13.21 0.98 -22.04
N PHE A 855 12.76 1.73 -21.04
CA PHE A 855 13.59 2.44 -20.06
C PHE A 855 14.46 1.47 -19.24
N GLN A 856 13.87 0.43 -18.64
CA GLN A 856 14.62 -0.61 -17.92
C GLN A 856 15.63 -1.34 -18.81
N LYS A 857 15.24 -1.71 -20.04
CA LYS A 857 16.17 -2.35 -20.99
C LYS A 857 17.34 -1.45 -21.34
N CYS A 858 17.11 -0.16 -21.54
CA CYS A 858 18.15 0.83 -21.77
C CYS A 858 19.10 0.93 -20.55
N SER A 859 18.54 1.06 -19.35
CA SER A 859 19.32 1.21 -18.10
C SER A 859 20.23 0.00 -17.84
N ILE A 860 19.66 -1.21 -17.86
CA ILE A 860 20.40 -2.48 -17.66
C ILE A 860 21.44 -2.71 -18.77
N HIS A 861 21.13 -2.31 -20.01
CA HIS A 861 22.08 -2.41 -21.12
C HIS A 861 23.28 -1.49 -20.94
N ASN A 862 23.03 -0.21 -20.60
CA ASN A 862 24.07 0.77 -20.33
C ASN A 862 24.98 0.31 -19.19
N LEU A 863 24.43 -0.09 -18.03
CA LEU A 863 25.22 -0.53 -16.88
C LEU A 863 26.19 -1.65 -17.27
N ARG A 864 25.71 -2.66 -18.00
CA ARG A 864 26.50 -3.80 -18.43
C ARG A 864 27.50 -3.44 -19.55
N GLN A 865 27.16 -2.54 -20.45
CA GLN A 865 28.03 -2.09 -21.54
C GLN A 865 29.15 -1.17 -21.06
N ASP A 866 28.83 -0.17 -20.25
CA ASP A 866 29.75 0.88 -19.83
C ASP A 866 30.78 0.36 -18.81
N THR A 867 30.33 -0.46 -17.84
CA THR A 867 31.20 -0.94 -16.74
C THR A 867 31.81 -2.31 -16.98
N GLY A 868 31.16 -3.16 -17.80
CA GLY A 868 31.45 -4.60 -17.85
C GLY A 868 31.27 -5.33 -16.52
N LEU A 869 30.56 -4.74 -15.55
CA LEU A 869 30.40 -5.15 -14.15
C LEU A 869 31.70 -5.30 -13.33
N LYS A 870 32.83 -4.72 -13.80
CA LYS A 870 34.16 -4.86 -13.17
C LYS A 870 34.28 -4.28 -11.76
N PHE A 871 33.34 -3.45 -11.32
CA PHE A 871 33.32 -2.99 -9.92
C PHE A 871 33.16 -4.18 -8.94
N LEU A 872 32.51 -5.26 -9.38
CA LEU A 872 32.36 -6.50 -8.62
C LEU A 872 33.69 -7.28 -8.43
N ASP A 873 34.74 -7.01 -9.22
CA ASP A 873 36.04 -7.72 -9.11
C ASP A 873 36.70 -7.56 -7.72
N THR A 874 36.27 -6.55 -6.95
CA THR A 874 36.75 -6.27 -5.58
C THR A 874 35.93 -6.97 -4.48
N ALA A 875 34.68 -7.39 -4.75
CA ALA A 875 33.85 -8.12 -3.81
C ALA A 875 34.12 -9.63 -3.88
N LYS A 876 34.24 -10.28 -2.72
CA LYS A 876 34.38 -11.74 -2.60
C LYS A 876 33.63 -12.23 -1.37
N PRO A 877 32.98 -13.40 -1.42
CA PRO A 877 32.42 -14.03 -0.23
C PRO A 877 33.48 -14.19 0.86
N LEU A 878 33.14 -13.81 2.09
CA LEU A 878 34.07 -13.82 3.21
C LEU A 878 34.37 -15.25 3.68
N PRO A 879 35.65 -15.63 3.88
CA PRO A 879 36.00 -16.97 4.37
C PRO A 879 35.69 -17.09 5.87
N VAL A 880 35.47 -18.32 6.35
CA VAL A 880 35.20 -18.61 7.78
C VAL A 880 36.26 -18.01 8.72
N SER A 881 37.52 -17.97 8.29
CA SER A 881 38.64 -17.36 9.01
C SER A 881 38.47 -15.85 9.28
N GLU A 882 37.72 -15.13 8.44
CA GLU A 882 37.40 -13.72 8.66
C GLU A 882 36.45 -13.57 9.87
N PHE A 883 35.38 -14.38 9.93
CA PHE A 883 34.44 -14.39 11.04
C PHE A 883 35.08 -14.84 12.36
N VAL A 884 35.99 -15.83 12.30
CA VAL A 884 36.85 -16.18 13.45
C VAL A 884 37.70 -14.98 13.89
N THR A 885 38.36 -14.29 12.95
CA THR A 885 39.18 -13.09 13.25
C THR A 885 38.35 -11.95 13.85
N ARG A 886 37.12 -11.74 13.39
CA ARG A 886 36.19 -10.74 13.95
C ARG A 886 35.81 -11.06 15.38
N ARG A 887 35.42 -12.31 15.67
CA ARG A 887 35.08 -12.75 17.02
C ARG A 887 36.31 -12.69 17.95
N ASP A 888 37.50 -13.01 17.46
CA ASP A 888 38.77 -12.84 18.20
C ASP A 888 39.10 -11.37 18.49
N ARG A 889 38.86 -10.44 17.54
CA ARG A 889 38.98 -8.99 17.78
C ARG A 889 38.00 -8.51 18.86
N LEU A 890 36.76 -9.01 18.84
CA LEU A 890 35.76 -8.76 19.88
C LEU A 890 36.20 -9.33 21.24
N ALA A 891 36.76 -10.54 21.30
CA ALA A 891 37.29 -11.12 22.51
C ALA A 891 38.47 -10.32 23.09
N ALA A 892 39.39 -9.85 22.25
CA ALA A 892 40.48 -8.98 22.68
C ALA A 892 39.96 -7.64 23.24
N ALA A 893 38.93 -7.04 22.60
CA ALA A 893 38.29 -5.81 23.05
C ALA A 893 37.54 -5.97 24.39
N LEU A 894 36.81 -7.08 24.58
CA LEU A 894 36.19 -7.43 25.86
C LEU A 894 37.24 -7.54 26.98
N HIS A 895 38.42 -8.07 26.69
CA HIS A 895 39.52 -8.15 27.65
C HIS A 895 40.15 -6.77 27.97
N GLU A 896 40.20 -5.85 27.00
CA GLU A 896 40.63 -4.45 27.19
C GLU A 896 39.67 -3.67 28.11
N ASP A 897 38.36 -3.75 27.83
CA ASP A 897 37.31 -3.05 28.58
C ASP A 897 36.99 -3.70 29.95
N GLY A 898 37.53 -4.89 30.25
CA GLY A 898 37.30 -5.61 31.51
C GLY A 898 35.92 -6.28 31.60
N LEU A 899 35.39 -6.72 30.47
CA LEU A 899 34.08 -7.37 30.28
C LEU A 899 34.24 -8.89 30.13
N GLU A 900 33.21 -9.65 30.49
CA GLU A 900 33.23 -11.13 30.48
C GLU A 900 32.41 -11.75 29.34
N ALA A 901 31.49 -11.00 28.74
CA ALA A 901 30.82 -11.39 27.50
C ALA A 901 30.32 -10.18 26.71
N PHE A 902 30.22 -10.34 25.39
CA PHE A 902 29.30 -9.59 24.54
C PHE A 902 28.07 -10.46 24.25
N MET A 903 26.89 -9.85 24.22
CA MET A 903 25.61 -10.53 23.98
C MET A 903 24.81 -9.81 22.89
N VAL A 904 24.36 -10.57 21.89
CA VAL A 904 23.66 -10.04 20.71
C VAL A 904 22.66 -11.05 20.16
N GLU A 905 21.52 -10.57 19.67
CA GLU A 905 20.48 -11.34 18.98
C GLU A 905 20.48 -11.06 17.45
N PRO A 906 19.78 -11.84 16.60
CA PRO A 906 19.79 -11.66 15.15
C PRO A 906 19.50 -10.22 14.69
N GLY A 907 20.37 -9.71 13.82
CA GLY A 907 20.45 -8.31 13.39
C GLY A 907 21.85 -8.01 12.83
N TYR A 908 22.14 -6.76 12.47
CA TYR A 908 23.37 -6.40 11.74
C TYR A 908 24.67 -6.80 12.47
N THR A 909 24.74 -6.66 13.80
CA THR A 909 25.90 -7.12 14.57
C THR A 909 25.99 -8.65 14.64
N PHE A 910 24.87 -9.37 14.66
CA PHE A 910 24.87 -10.83 14.62
C PHE A 910 25.38 -11.33 13.26
N GLU A 911 24.90 -10.74 12.17
CA GLU A 911 25.34 -11.04 10.81
C GLU A 911 26.85 -10.78 10.64
N TYR A 912 27.37 -9.69 11.23
CA TYR A 912 28.80 -9.34 11.19
C TYR A 912 29.71 -10.45 11.73
N PHE A 913 29.28 -11.14 12.78
CA PHE A 913 30.04 -12.17 13.51
C PHE A 913 29.63 -13.61 13.17
N ALA A 914 28.44 -13.84 12.62
CA ALA A 914 27.84 -15.17 12.44
C ALA A 914 27.12 -15.37 11.08
N ASN A 915 27.13 -14.40 10.16
CA ASN A 915 26.57 -14.49 8.80
C ASN A 915 25.13 -15.05 8.76
N VAL A 916 24.27 -14.55 9.65
CA VAL A 916 22.85 -14.84 9.75
C VAL A 916 22.16 -13.50 10.01
N SER A 917 21.27 -13.11 9.10
CA SER A 917 20.41 -11.93 9.25
C SER A 917 19.23 -12.23 10.18
N GLN A 918 18.44 -11.22 10.55
CA GLN A 918 17.19 -11.47 11.27
C GLN A 918 16.20 -12.33 10.44
N PRO A 919 15.97 -12.08 9.13
CA PRO A 919 15.12 -12.95 8.31
C PRO A 919 15.60 -14.39 8.10
N ASP A 920 16.92 -14.65 8.15
CA ASP A 920 17.47 -16.02 8.12
C ASP A 920 17.08 -16.82 9.37
N TRP A 921 16.92 -16.13 10.51
CA TRP A 921 16.42 -16.73 11.74
C TRP A 921 14.88 -16.77 11.74
N GLU A 922 14.20 -15.65 11.58
CA GLU A 922 12.75 -15.47 11.70
C GLU A 922 12.19 -14.62 10.53
N VAL A 923 11.45 -15.26 9.62
CA VAL A 923 11.04 -14.66 8.32
C VAL A 923 9.95 -13.56 8.43
N TRP A 924 9.44 -13.31 9.63
CA TRP A 924 8.31 -12.40 9.91
C TRP A 924 8.72 -11.20 10.75
N GLU A 925 8.78 -11.37 12.07
CA GLU A 925 9.11 -10.35 13.06
C GLU A 925 9.83 -11.01 14.25
N PRO A 926 10.69 -10.28 15.00
CA PRO A 926 11.46 -10.86 16.10
C PRO A 926 10.60 -11.45 17.23
N GLU A 927 10.66 -12.76 17.46
CA GLU A 927 9.82 -13.46 18.45
C GLU A 927 10.21 -13.15 19.91
N GLU A 928 9.29 -13.37 20.85
CA GLU A 928 9.49 -13.11 22.29
C GLU A 928 10.56 -14.01 22.94
N ARG A 929 11.01 -15.05 22.25
CA ARG A 929 12.00 -16.04 22.66
C ARG A 929 13.43 -15.50 22.47
N PRO A 930 14.25 -15.36 23.53
CA PRO A 930 15.66 -15.01 23.35
C PRO A 930 16.44 -16.11 22.61
N PHE A 931 16.89 -15.80 21.39
CA PHE A 931 18.00 -16.46 20.72
C PHE A 931 19.20 -15.48 20.73
N VAL A 932 20.24 -15.80 21.51
CA VAL A 932 21.32 -14.84 21.83
C VAL A 932 22.68 -15.51 21.64
N MET A 933 23.53 -14.93 20.81
CA MET A 933 24.94 -15.27 20.73
C MET A 933 25.70 -14.59 21.88
N VAL A 934 26.45 -15.39 22.64
CA VAL A 934 27.27 -14.97 23.77
C VAL A 934 28.75 -15.21 23.42
N VAL A 935 29.49 -14.14 23.15
CA VAL A 935 30.93 -14.20 22.84
C VAL A 935 31.72 -13.83 24.10
N ARG A 936 32.57 -14.74 24.58
CA ARG A 936 33.38 -14.56 25.80
C ARG A 936 34.87 -14.55 25.46
N PRO A 937 35.71 -13.78 26.17
CA PRO A 937 37.16 -13.82 26.00
C PRO A 937 37.75 -15.03 26.73
N GLU A 938 38.43 -15.90 25.98
CA GLU A 938 39.23 -16.99 26.54
C GLU A 938 40.72 -16.72 26.27
N LYS A 939 41.59 -17.04 27.24
CA LYS A 939 43.03 -16.80 27.15
C LYS A 939 43.77 -18.12 26.99
N GLY A 940 44.40 -18.31 25.83
CA GLY A 940 45.16 -19.51 25.50
C GLY A 940 46.45 -19.66 26.32
N GLU A 941 47.06 -20.84 26.26
CA GLU A 941 48.34 -21.14 26.93
C GLU A 941 49.50 -20.29 26.38
N ASP A 942 49.39 -19.82 25.13
CA ASP A 942 50.30 -18.87 24.49
C ASP A 942 50.11 -17.41 24.97
N GLY A 943 49.06 -17.15 25.75
CA GLY A 943 48.67 -15.83 26.24
C GLY A 943 47.83 -15.01 25.24
N LYS A 944 47.50 -15.52 24.06
CA LYS A 944 46.57 -14.88 23.12
C LYS A 944 45.16 -14.89 23.71
N VAL A 945 44.40 -13.81 23.49
CA VAL A 945 42.95 -13.81 23.74
C VAL A 945 42.24 -14.25 22.45
N VAL A 946 41.32 -15.20 22.59
CA VAL A 946 40.50 -15.78 21.51
C VAL A 946 39.03 -15.84 21.93
N SER A 947 38.16 -16.05 20.94
CA SER A 947 36.72 -16.08 21.14
C SER A 947 36.19 -17.46 21.54
N ASN A 948 35.54 -17.54 22.71
CA ASN A 948 34.71 -18.67 23.09
C ASN A 948 33.23 -18.27 22.94
N THR A 949 32.58 -18.81 21.91
CA THR A 949 31.20 -18.44 21.53
C THR A 949 30.20 -19.53 21.92
N THR A 950 29.06 -19.13 22.47
CA THR A 950 27.97 -20.03 22.88
C THR A 950 26.62 -19.37 22.59
N PHE A 951 25.62 -20.12 22.16
CA PHE A 951 24.29 -19.59 21.86
C PHE A 951 23.27 -20.00 22.93
N LEU A 952 22.48 -19.06 23.42
CA LEU A 952 21.26 -19.33 24.18
C LEU A 952 20.11 -19.57 23.20
N VAL A 953 19.43 -20.70 23.29
CA VAL A 953 18.43 -21.15 22.28
C VAL A 953 17.23 -21.82 22.97
N PRO A 954 15.98 -21.65 22.49
CA PRO A 954 14.88 -22.53 22.88
C PRO A 954 15.25 -24.00 22.63
N SER A 955 14.93 -24.92 23.55
CA SER A 955 15.27 -26.34 23.43
C SER A 955 14.73 -27.00 22.15
N PHE A 956 13.57 -26.56 21.66
CA PHE A 956 12.98 -27.08 20.41
C PHE A 956 13.64 -26.52 19.14
N GLU A 957 14.34 -25.39 19.21
CA GLU A 957 15.02 -24.74 18.08
C GLU A 957 16.53 -25.02 18.02
N ALA A 958 17.06 -25.82 18.94
CA ALA A 958 18.49 -26.15 18.99
C ALA A 958 19.01 -26.84 17.70
N GLU A 959 18.14 -27.53 16.95
CA GLU A 959 18.48 -28.10 15.64
C GLU A 959 18.35 -27.08 14.49
N ARG A 960 17.37 -26.17 14.52
CA ARG A 960 17.25 -25.05 13.57
C ARG A 960 18.50 -24.17 13.63
N ALA A 961 18.96 -23.82 14.84
CA ALA A 961 20.18 -23.05 15.05
C ALA A 961 21.44 -23.73 14.48
N ARG A 962 21.55 -25.07 14.55
CA ARG A 962 22.64 -25.84 13.92
C ARG A 962 22.57 -25.80 12.38
N LEU A 963 21.37 -25.77 11.81
CA LEU A 963 21.13 -25.80 10.37
C LEU A 963 21.41 -24.45 9.67
N LEU A 964 21.58 -23.35 10.42
CA LEU A 964 21.87 -22.01 9.89
C LEU A 964 23.21 -21.85 9.14
N LYS A 965 24.07 -22.88 9.10
CA LYS A 965 25.39 -22.87 8.42
C LYS A 965 26.33 -21.72 8.82
N MET A 966 26.16 -21.19 10.04
CA MET A 966 26.99 -20.11 10.58
C MET A 966 28.51 -20.43 10.44
N PRO A 967 29.37 -19.43 10.16
CA PRO A 967 30.78 -19.62 9.85
C PRO A 967 31.59 -19.87 11.13
N PHE A 968 31.54 -21.11 11.62
CA PHE A 968 32.35 -21.65 12.69
C PHE A 968 33.17 -22.85 12.18
N GLU A 969 34.35 -23.06 12.74
CA GLU A 969 35.23 -24.19 12.36
C GLU A 969 34.78 -25.54 12.94
N ASN A 970 33.91 -25.48 13.96
CA ASN A 970 33.34 -26.62 14.68
C ASN A 970 31.83 -26.41 14.85
N GLU A 971 31.09 -27.45 15.29
CA GLU A 971 29.67 -27.32 15.67
C GLU A 971 29.48 -26.25 16.75
N ILE A 972 28.38 -25.50 16.67
CA ILE A 972 28.06 -24.44 17.64
C ILE A 972 27.82 -25.01 19.05
N SER A 973 28.35 -24.32 20.06
CA SER A 973 28.02 -24.62 21.45
C SER A 973 26.68 -23.96 21.81
N VAL A 974 25.76 -24.71 22.42
CA VAL A 974 24.43 -24.23 22.80
C VAL A 974 24.15 -24.43 24.30
N VAL A 975 23.45 -23.46 24.89
CA VAL A 975 22.76 -23.56 26.18
C VAL A 975 21.27 -23.49 25.87
N THR A 976 20.54 -24.56 26.13
CA THR A 976 19.10 -24.61 25.82
C THR A 976 18.22 -24.31 27.03
N TYR A 977 17.00 -23.82 26.77
CA TYR A 977 15.97 -23.64 27.80
C TYR A 977 14.59 -24.11 27.29
N GLU A 978 13.79 -24.67 28.20
CA GLU A 978 12.40 -25.03 27.92
C GLU A 978 11.50 -23.78 27.93
N GLU A 979 10.38 -23.79 27.20
CA GLU A 979 9.38 -22.70 27.11
C GLU A 979 8.90 -22.15 28.47
N HIS A 980 8.97 -22.96 29.54
CA HIS A 980 8.53 -22.60 30.90
C HIS A 980 9.69 -22.23 31.84
N TRP A 981 10.93 -22.17 31.33
CA TRP A 981 12.11 -21.76 32.09
C TRP A 981 12.40 -20.27 31.90
N ASN A 982 13.10 -19.68 32.86
CA ASN A 982 13.62 -18.32 32.71
C ASN A 982 14.96 -18.40 31.94
N PRO A 983 15.04 -17.94 30.67
CA PRO A 983 16.22 -18.15 29.82
C PRO A 983 17.48 -17.48 30.39
N TYR A 984 17.33 -16.32 31.02
CA TYR A 984 18.43 -15.56 31.63
C TYR A 984 18.98 -16.24 32.89
N ALA A 985 18.11 -16.81 33.72
CA ALA A 985 18.50 -17.57 34.90
C ALA A 985 19.16 -18.92 34.51
N THR A 986 18.66 -19.58 33.46
CA THR A 986 19.30 -20.76 32.85
C THR A 986 20.69 -20.41 32.33
N LEU A 987 20.84 -19.29 31.61
CA LEU A 987 22.13 -18.81 31.12
C LEU A 987 23.13 -18.55 32.26
N LEU A 988 22.73 -17.82 33.31
CA LEU A 988 23.60 -17.53 34.46
C LEU A 988 24.00 -18.80 35.23
N SER A 989 23.09 -19.77 35.32
CA SER A 989 23.32 -21.06 36.01
C SER A 989 24.12 -22.08 35.17
N SER A 990 24.31 -21.82 33.88
CA SER A 990 24.98 -22.73 32.96
C SER A 990 26.51 -22.79 33.19
N PRO A 991 27.21 -23.85 32.74
CA PRO A 991 28.65 -24.02 32.95
C PRO A 991 29.52 -22.86 32.43
N ILE A 992 29.04 -22.07 31.46
CA ILE A 992 29.78 -20.92 30.93
C ILE A 992 29.84 -19.71 31.88
N PHE A 993 28.99 -19.67 32.91
CA PHE A 993 28.99 -18.63 33.96
C PHE A 993 29.08 -19.17 35.40
N ALA A 994 28.73 -20.43 35.68
CA ALA A 994 28.58 -20.97 37.05
C ALA A 994 29.87 -21.12 37.90
N SER A 995 31.04 -20.72 37.41
CA SER A 995 32.35 -20.98 38.03
C SER A 995 32.68 -20.09 39.25
N HIS A 996 32.15 -20.45 40.43
CA HIS A 996 32.57 -19.93 41.75
C HIS A 996 32.59 -18.39 41.89
N ARG A 997 31.64 -17.71 41.23
CA ARG A 997 31.55 -16.24 41.22
C ARG A 997 31.24 -15.65 42.61
N LYS A 998 31.92 -14.54 42.93
CA LYS A 998 31.61 -13.67 44.08
C LYS A 998 30.85 -12.40 43.70
N THR A 999 30.66 -12.16 42.40
CA THR A 999 30.12 -10.94 41.80
C THR A 999 29.32 -11.29 40.54
N SER A 1000 28.36 -10.45 40.18
CA SER A 1000 27.63 -10.52 38.91
C SER A 1000 28.59 -10.56 37.71
N PRO A 1001 28.30 -11.33 36.65
CA PRO A 1001 29.09 -11.29 35.43
C PRO A 1001 28.93 -9.96 34.71
N LYS A 1002 30.03 -9.35 34.27
CA LYS A 1002 30.00 -8.14 33.45
C LYS A 1002 29.75 -8.47 31.99
N VAL A 1003 28.65 -7.98 31.42
CA VAL A 1003 28.28 -8.25 30.03
C VAL A 1003 27.95 -6.96 29.30
N MET A 1004 28.39 -6.83 28.07
CA MET A 1004 27.98 -5.74 27.18
C MET A 1004 26.95 -6.26 26.17
N VAL A 1005 25.95 -5.44 25.88
CA VAL A 1005 24.90 -5.73 24.90
C VAL A 1005 25.02 -4.81 23.69
N ASP A 1006 24.55 -5.28 22.54
CA ASP A 1006 24.44 -4.46 21.33
C ASP A 1006 23.44 -3.29 21.49
N GLU A 1007 23.59 -2.22 20.69
CA GLU A 1007 22.67 -1.07 20.70
C GLU A 1007 21.25 -1.42 20.22
N GLU A 1008 21.11 -2.45 19.37
CA GLU A 1008 19.83 -2.87 18.78
C GLU A 1008 19.12 -3.97 19.59
N MET A 1009 19.77 -4.54 20.61
CA MET A 1009 19.21 -5.68 21.35
C MET A 1009 18.01 -5.27 22.20
N ARG A 1010 16.88 -5.96 21.99
CA ARG A 1010 15.56 -5.62 22.50
C ARG A 1010 15.56 -5.47 24.02
N ASP A 1011 15.00 -4.36 24.48
CA ASP A 1011 15.00 -3.91 25.88
C ASP A 1011 14.53 -4.98 26.89
N PHE A 1012 13.58 -5.85 26.52
CA PHE A 1012 13.15 -6.93 27.41
C PHE A 1012 14.23 -8.01 27.66
N ILE A 1013 15.13 -8.25 26.69
CA ILE A 1013 16.27 -9.17 26.81
C ILE A 1013 17.36 -8.53 27.67
N SER A 1014 17.68 -7.26 27.42
CA SER A 1014 18.65 -6.48 28.21
C SER A 1014 18.23 -6.37 29.68
N ARG A 1015 16.97 -5.98 29.94
CA ARG A 1015 16.38 -6.00 31.29
C ARG A 1015 16.28 -7.42 31.87
N GLY A 1016 15.99 -8.41 31.03
CA GLY A 1016 15.94 -9.82 31.42
C GLY A 1016 17.26 -10.30 32.00
N LEU A 1017 18.38 -10.01 31.34
CA LEU A 1017 19.73 -10.26 31.84
C LEU A 1017 19.98 -9.52 33.17
N SER A 1018 19.72 -8.20 33.20
CA SER A 1018 19.99 -7.37 34.39
C SER A 1018 19.22 -7.85 35.64
N VAL A 1019 17.91 -8.07 35.52
CA VAL A 1019 17.05 -8.53 36.63
C VAL A 1019 17.43 -9.92 37.12
N ASN A 1020 18.02 -10.77 36.26
CA ASN A 1020 18.49 -12.10 36.64
C ASN A 1020 19.95 -12.15 37.10
N GLY A 1021 20.60 -10.99 37.32
CA GLY A 1021 21.86 -10.89 38.06
C GLY A 1021 23.11 -10.63 37.23
N PHE A 1022 22.99 -10.30 35.94
CA PHE A 1022 24.09 -9.79 35.12
C PHE A 1022 24.32 -8.28 35.38
N ASP A 1023 25.59 -7.85 35.37
CA ASP A 1023 25.98 -6.43 35.33
C ASP A 1023 26.03 -6.00 33.86
N VAL A 1024 24.96 -5.36 33.38
CA VAL A 1024 24.71 -5.10 31.95
C VAL A 1024 25.17 -3.70 31.55
N HIS A 1025 26.04 -3.63 30.55
CA HIS A 1025 26.60 -2.41 29.98
C HIS A 1025 26.10 -2.23 28.54
N GLY A 1026 25.77 -1.00 28.14
CA GLY A 1026 25.48 -0.68 26.73
C GLY A 1026 26.74 -0.67 25.88
N LEU A 1027 26.59 -0.77 24.55
CA LEU A 1027 27.68 -0.74 23.58
C LEU A 1027 28.60 0.48 23.75
N GLY A 1028 29.91 0.28 23.63
CA GLY A 1028 30.92 1.34 23.73
C GLY A 1028 32.34 0.78 23.80
N GLY A 1029 33.27 1.57 24.34
CA GLY A 1029 34.61 1.11 24.73
C GLY A 1029 35.50 0.70 23.55
N ALA A 1030 36.30 -0.35 23.74
CA ALA A 1030 37.02 -1.06 22.68
C ALA A 1030 36.10 -1.94 21.84
N VAL A 1031 35.04 -2.49 22.44
CA VAL A 1031 34.09 -3.40 21.76
C VAL A 1031 33.42 -2.73 20.56
N GLU A 1032 32.92 -1.50 20.72
CA GLU A 1032 32.29 -0.73 19.64
C GLU A 1032 33.27 -0.51 18.46
N ARG A 1033 34.54 -0.21 18.76
CA ARG A 1033 35.58 0.09 17.74
C ARG A 1033 35.88 -1.10 16.82
N VAL A 1034 35.46 -2.32 17.17
CA VAL A 1034 35.68 -3.54 16.37
C VAL A 1034 34.97 -3.45 15.02
N ARG A 1035 33.69 -3.06 14.98
CA ARG A 1035 32.92 -2.85 13.73
C ARG A 1035 33.34 -1.58 12.99
N GLN A 1036 33.70 -0.53 13.74
CA GLN A 1036 34.06 0.77 13.15
C GLN A 1036 35.23 0.68 12.17
N THR A 1037 36.22 -0.18 12.45
CA THR A 1037 37.45 -0.36 11.65
C THR A 1037 37.37 -1.60 10.75
N LYS A 1038 37.24 -1.38 9.44
CA LYS A 1038 36.97 -2.41 8.41
C LYS A 1038 38.24 -3.11 7.95
N SER A 1039 38.15 -4.40 7.60
CA SER A 1039 39.24 -5.13 6.93
C SER A 1039 39.30 -4.84 5.42
N ASP A 1040 40.41 -5.18 4.77
CA ASP A 1040 40.57 -5.05 3.30
C ASP A 1040 39.47 -5.77 2.51
N ALA A 1041 38.94 -6.88 3.05
CA ALA A 1041 37.86 -7.63 2.43
C ALA A 1041 36.52 -6.86 2.51
N GLU A 1042 36.25 -6.24 3.66
CA GLU A 1042 35.08 -5.37 3.86
C GLU A 1042 35.13 -4.14 2.96
N VAL A 1043 36.29 -3.49 2.88
CA VAL A 1043 36.55 -2.35 1.97
C VAL A 1043 36.37 -2.77 0.50
N GLY A 1044 36.77 -4.00 0.13
CA GLY A 1044 36.55 -4.54 -1.20
C GLY A 1044 35.07 -4.68 -1.56
N ILE A 1045 34.25 -5.18 -0.63
CA ILE A 1045 32.80 -5.33 -0.84
C ILE A 1045 32.11 -3.95 -0.83
N LEU A 1046 32.43 -3.09 0.15
CA LEU A 1046 31.90 -1.71 0.23
C LEU A 1046 32.21 -0.91 -1.05
N ARG A 1047 33.41 -1.04 -1.62
CA ARG A 1047 33.74 -0.37 -2.89
C ARG A 1047 32.94 -0.91 -4.07
N ALA A 1048 32.78 -2.23 -4.16
CA ALA A 1048 32.01 -2.85 -5.23
C ALA A 1048 30.54 -2.37 -5.23
N VAL A 1049 29.87 -2.40 -4.08
CA VAL A 1049 28.45 -2.02 -3.99
C VAL A 1049 28.25 -0.52 -4.17
N ASN A 1050 29.09 0.32 -3.57
CA ASN A 1050 28.98 1.79 -3.71
C ASN A 1050 29.33 2.28 -5.12
N THR A 1051 30.35 1.72 -5.76
CA THR A 1051 30.63 2.01 -7.17
C THR A 1051 29.49 1.47 -8.06
N GLY A 1052 28.97 0.28 -7.78
CA GLY A 1052 27.87 -0.32 -8.53
C GLY A 1052 26.56 0.48 -8.49
N THR A 1053 26.19 1.03 -7.33
CA THR A 1053 25.00 1.89 -7.20
C THR A 1053 25.19 3.22 -7.95
N VAL A 1054 26.34 3.89 -7.82
CA VAL A 1054 26.65 5.12 -8.58
C VAL A 1054 26.61 4.88 -10.10
N GLU A 1055 27.22 3.80 -10.59
CA GLU A 1055 27.17 3.43 -12.01
C GLU A 1055 25.76 3.01 -12.46
N SER A 1056 24.92 2.49 -11.57
CA SER A 1056 23.51 2.22 -11.85
C SER A 1056 22.72 3.52 -12.07
N VAL A 1057 22.93 4.54 -11.23
CA VAL A 1057 22.35 5.89 -11.43
C VAL A 1057 22.86 6.51 -12.73
N ARG A 1058 24.17 6.42 -13.04
CA ARG A 1058 24.76 6.90 -14.30
C ARG A 1058 24.17 6.22 -15.54
N ALA A 1059 24.00 4.91 -15.49
CA ALA A 1059 23.44 4.11 -16.57
C ALA A 1059 21.96 4.42 -16.82
N MET A 1060 21.19 4.53 -15.73
CA MET A 1060 19.77 4.87 -15.72
C MET A 1060 19.54 6.29 -16.24
N ARG A 1061 20.30 7.29 -15.76
CA ARG A 1061 20.15 8.71 -16.14
C ARG A 1061 20.16 8.91 -17.66
N LYS A 1062 21.01 8.18 -18.40
CA LYS A 1062 21.12 8.25 -19.87
C LYS A 1062 19.82 7.88 -20.60
N CYS A 1063 18.90 7.17 -19.92
CA CYS A 1063 17.66 6.63 -20.47
C CYS A 1063 16.40 7.40 -20.04
N LEU A 1064 16.52 8.40 -19.16
CA LEU A 1064 15.40 9.22 -18.72
C LEU A 1064 14.76 9.97 -19.90
N THR A 1065 13.43 10.00 -19.93
CA THR A 1065 12.61 10.75 -20.88
C THR A 1065 11.62 11.67 -20.15
N PRO A 1066 11.18 12.78 -20.76
CA PRO A 1066 10.11 13.59 -20.19
C PRO A 1066 8.86 12.75 -19.96
N GLY A 1067 8.11 13.04 -18.89
CA GLY A 1067 6.84 12.36 -18.60
C GLY A 1067 6.92 11.13 -17.68
N LEU A 1068 8.13 10.68 -17.30
CA LEU A 1068 8.31 9.64 -16.26
C LEU A 1068 7.95 10.19 -14.88
N THR A 1069 7.41 9.36 -13.98
CA THR A 1069 7.22 9.75 -12.56
C THR A 1069 8.44 9.39 -11.68
N GLU A 1070 8.46 9.89 -10.45
CA GLU A 1070 9.42 9.48 -9.40
C GLU A 1070 9.39 7.96 -9.19
N ASP A 1071 8.20 7.37 -9.00
CA ASP A 1071 7.99 5.92 -8.87
C ASP A 1071 8.50 5.12 -10.08
N GLU A 1072 8.28 5.62 -11.29
CA GLU A 1072 8.72 4.97 -12.53
C GLU A 1072 10.24 4.96 -12.67
N VAL A 1073 10.93 5.98 -12.15
CA VAL A 1073 12.39 6.06 -12.13
C VAL A 1073 12.98 5.18 -11.03
N MET A 1074 12.40 5.22 -9.82
CA MET A 1074 12.73 4.35 -8.69
C MET A 1074 12.68 2.88 -9.13
N TRP A 1075 11.51 2.42 -9.61
CA TRP A 1075 11.31 1.01 -10.02
C TRP A 1075 12.27 0.55 -11.12
N VAL A 1076 12.75 1.44 -12.01
CA VAL A 1076 13.78 1.10 -13.01
C VAL A 1076 15.18 1.05 -12.43
N LEU A 1077 15.56 1.98 -11.55
CA LEU A 1077 16.87 2.01 -10.90
C LEU A 1077 17.05 0.79 -9.98
N ASP A 1078 16.03 0.52 -9.17
CA ASP A 1078 15.86 -0.65 -8.31
C ASP A 1078 16.11 -1.98 -9.07
N ASN A 1079 15.46 -2.14 -10.23
CA ASN A 1079 15.69 -3.30 -11.11
C ASN A 1079 17.02 -3.26 -11.90
N THR A 1080 17.65 -2.08 -12.03
CA THR A 1080 18.98 -1.92 -12.64
C THR A 1080 20.05 -2.47 -11.69
N MET A 1081 19.98 -2.13 -10.41
CA MET A 1081 20.87 -2.66 -9.36
C MET A 1081 20.75 -4.18 -9.22
N ARG A 1082 19.51 -4.72 -9.14
CA ARG A 1082 19.28 -6.18 -9.11
C ARG A 1082 19.86 -6.90 -10.33
N SER A 1083 19.93 -6.24 -11.49
CA SER A 1083 20.54 -6.82 -12.70
C SER A 1083 22.06 -7.06 -12.61
N ALA A 1084 22.72 -6.50 -11.59
CA ALA A 1084 24.14 -6.71 -11.27
C ALA A 1084 24.35 -7.63 -10.05
N GLY A 1085 23.29 -8.13 -9.41
CA GLY A 1085 23.39 -8.98 -8.22
C GLY A 1085 23.57 -8.22 -6.89
N MET A 1086 23.14 -6.96 -6.85
CA MET A 1086 23.01 -6.17 -5.62
C MET A 1086 21.54 -6.20 -5.14
N GLU A 1087 21.31 -6.01 -3.85
CA GLU A 1087 19.99 -6.16 -3.21
C GLU A 1087 19.51 -4.81 -2.64
N PRO A 1088 18.70 -4.02 -3.37
CA PRO A 1088 18.25 -2.71 -2.92
C PRO A 1088 17.39 -2.80 -1.66
N PHE A 1089 17.67 -1.94 -0.69
CA PHE A 1089 16.89 -1.81 0.55
C PHE A 1089 16.18 -0.46 0.69
N PHE A 1090 16.67 0.59 0.02
CA PHE A 1090 15.93 1.84 -0.18
C PHE A 1090 16.30 2.51 -1.51
N ASP A 1091 15.37 3.29 -2.05
CA ASP A 1091 15.56 4.16 -3.21
C ASP A 1091 14.57 5.34 -3.05
N ILE A 1092 15.09 6.56 -3.07
CA ILE A 1092 14.38 7.83 -2.85
C ILE A 1092 14.65 8.70 -4.08
N VAL A 1093 13.68 8.75 -4.99
CA VAL A 1093 13.72 9.60 -6.18
C VAL A 1093 12.83 10.81 -5.95
N LEU A 1094 13.41 12.02 -6.02
CA LEU A 1094 12.73 13.27 -5.70
C LEU A 1094 13.01 14.35 -6.77
N PHE A 1095 11.95 14.98 -7.26
CA PHE A 1095 12.00 16.02 -8.30
C PHE A 1095 11.69 17.40 -7.73
N ASP A 1096 12.57 18.38 -7.96
CA ASP A 1096 12.46 19.78 -7.50
C ASP A 1096 11.97 19.90 -6.05
N GLU A 1097 10.83 20.52 -5.75
CA GLU A 1097 10.39 20.79 -4.38
C GLU A 1097 10.16 19.53 -3.51
N ASN A 1098 10.00 18.34 -4.11
CA ASN A 1098 9.96 17.08 -3.37
C ASN A 1098 11.32 16.77 -2.72
N ALA A 1099 12.41 17.17 -3.38
CA ALA A 1099 13.78 17.04 -2.86
C ALA A 1099 14.11 18.06 -1.75
N ALA A 1100 13.24 19.04 -1.51
CA ALA A 1100 13.42 20.03 -0.44
C ALA A 1100 13.12 19.49 0.98
N ASN A 1101 12.73 18.21 1.10
CA ASN A 1101 12.69 17.49 2.36
C ASN A 1101 13.75 16.36 2.31
N PRO A 1102 14.72 16.27 3.24
CA PRO A 1102 15.88 15.37 3.11
C PRO A 1102 15.57 13.88 2.88
N HIS A 1103 14.41 13.39 3.35
CA HIS A 1103 13.93 12.01 3.20
C HIS A 1103 12.69 11.88 2.29
N GLY A 1104 12.35 12.93 1.53
CA GLY A 1104 11.13 12.97 0.71
C GLY A 1104 9.83 13.10 1.52
N GLY A 1105 8.68 12.84 0.88
CA GLY A 1105 7.37 12.92 1.54
C GLY A 1105 6.17 13.17 0.62
N THR A 1106 6.16 12.53 -0.56
CA THR A 1106 5.11 12.67 -1.59
C THR A 1106 4.55 11.32 -2.02
N ASP A 1107 3.60 11.33 -2.96
CA ASP A 1107 2.88 10.17 -3.48
C ASP A 1107 3.56 9.50 -4.70
N GLY A 1108 4.85 9.78 -4.95
CA GLY A 1108 5.63 9.21 -6.07
C GLY A 1108 5.16 9.64 -7.48
N ALA A 1109 4.11 10.45 -7.57
CA ALA A 1109 3.39 10.77 -8.79
C ALA A 1109 3.95 11.99 -9.54
N LYS A 1110 4.97 12.68 -9.02
CA LYS A 1110 5.51 13.88 -9.68
C LYS A 1110 6.23 13.51 -10.97
N VAL A 1111 5.98 14.31 -12.01
CA VAL A 1111 6.43 14.06 -13.39
C VAL A 1111 7.75 14.78 -13.66
N LEU A 1112 8.67 14.11 -14.35
CA LEU A 1112 9.97 14.61 -14.77
C LEU A 1112 9.84 15.61 -15.93
N GLU A 1113 10.14 16.88 -15.67
CA GLU A 1113 10.15 17.97 -16.65
C GLU A 1113 11.56 18.32 -17.16
N LYS A 1114 11.64 19.28 -18.10
CA LYS A 1114 12.89 19.70 -18.76
C LYS A 1114 13.92 20.32 -17.80
N GLU A 1115 13.48 21.08 -16.80
CA GLU A 1115 14.36 21.89 -15.93
C GLU A 1115 14.35 21.39 -14.48
N THR A 1116 13.89 20.16 -14.29
CA THR A 1116 13.83 19.47 -13.01
C THR A 1116 15.21 19.12 -12.50
N MET A 1117 15.52 19.57 -11.28
CA MET A 1117 16.60 18.99 -10.49
C MET A 1117 16.11 17.64 -9.94
N VAL A 1118 16.74 16.56 -10.36
CA VAL A 1118 16.50 15.20 -9.88
C VAL A 1118 17.50 14.93 -8.76
N LEU A 1119 17.00 14.69 -7.55
CA LEU A 1119 17.76 14.11 -6.46
C LEU A 1119 17.40 12.63 -6.38
N ILE A 1120 18.40 11.76 -6.45
CA ILE A 1120 18.26 10.33 -6.15
C ILE A 1120 19.15 10.02 -4.96
N ASP A 1121 18.59 9.36 -3.96
CA ASP A 1121 19.31 8.82 -2.82
C ASP A 1121 18.95 7.35 -2.64
N VAL A 1122 19.94 6.46 -2.63
CA VAL A 1122 19.69 5.04 -2.94
C VAL A 1122 20.77 4.12 -2.36
N GLY A 1123 20.32 2.96 -1.86
CA GLY A 1123 21.19 1.99 -1.20
C GLY A 1123 20.82 0.53 -1.48
N ALA A 1124 21.85 -0.30 -1.62
CA ALA A 1124 21.74 -1.73 -1.82
C ALA A 1124 22.74 -2.50 -0.96
N HIS A 1125 22.44 -3.74 -0.60
CA HIS A 1125 23.37 -4.65 0.02
C HIS A 1125 24.14 -5.49 -1.02
N LEU A 1126 25.37 -5.86 -0.68
CA LEU A 1126 26.14 -6.92 -1.33
C LEU A 1126 26.90 -7.69 -0.24
N TYR A 1127 26.61 -8.97 -0.08
CA TYR A 1127 27.15 -9.79 1.03
C TYR A 1127 26.95 -9.13 2.42
N GLY A 1128 25.77 -8.53 2.64
CA GLY A 1128 25.43 -7.77 3.86
C GLY A 1128 25.87 -6.30 3.85
N TYR A 1129 26.95 -5.93 3.16
CA TYR A 1129 27.50 -4.57 3.19
C TYR A 1129 26.70 -3.58 2.36
N SER A 1130 26.41 -2.41 2.93
CA SER A 1130 25.55 -1.38 2.34
C SER A 1130 26.31 -0.47 1.35
N SER A 1131 25.62 -0.08 0.28
CA SER A 1131 25.79 1.23 -0.35
C SER A 1131 24.78 2.24 0.19
N ASP A 1132 25.18 3.51 0.14
CA ASP A 1132 24.40 4.66 0.59
C ASP A 1132 24.92 5.86 -0.23
N ILE A 1133 24.22 6.21 -1.32
CA ILE A 1133 24.70 7.23 -2.26
C ILE A 1133 23.58 8.15 -2.73
N CYS A 1134 23.86 9.44 -2.66
CA CYS A 1134 23.00 10.50 -3.18
C CYS A 1134 23.64 11.25 -4.35
N ARG A 1135 22.84 11.54 -5.38
CA ARG A 1135 23.20 12.30 -6.58
C ARG A 1135 22.09 13.26 -6.99
N SER A 1136 22.44 14.55 -7.05
CA SER A 1136 21.60 15.60 -7.61
C SER A 1136 22.04 15.96 -9.04
N PHE A 1137 21.14 15.93 -10.03
CA PHE A 1137 21.45 16.19 -11.44
C PHE A 1137 20.24 16.65 -12.29
N PHE A 1138 20.51 17.23 -13.45
CA PHE A 1138 19.50 17.49 -14.49
C PHE A 1138 19.32 16.29 -15.45
N PRO A 1139 18.13 16.07 -16.02
CA PRO A 1139 17.88 15.00 -16.99
C PRO A 1139 18.71 15.14 -18.28
N PRO A 1140 18.93 14.07 -19.06
CA PRO A 1140 19.82 14.07 -20.23
C PRO A 1140 19.32 14.94 -21.40
N PHE A 1141 18.02 15.23 -21.43
CA PHE A 1141 17.40 16.13 -22.42
C PHE A 1141 17.51 17.62 -22.04
N PHE A 1142 17.97 17.94 -20.82
CA PHE A 1142 18.42 19.30 -20.49
C PHE A 1142 19.88 19.47 -20.93
N LYS A 1143 20.11 20.15 -22.05
CA LYS A 1143 21.46 20.39 -22.55
C LYS A 1143 22.25 21.32 -21.62
N LYS A 1144 23.53 21.01 -21.43
CA LYS A 1144 24.46 21.92 -20.74
C LYS A 1144 24.63 23.22 -21.55
N PRO A 1145 24.57 24.41 -20.93
CA PRO A 1145 24.96 25.67 -21.57
C PRO A 1145 26.39 25.60 -22.12
N GLU A 1146 26.59 26.07 -23.36
CA GLU A 1146 27.91 26.07 -24.01
C GLU A 1146 28.59 27.45 -23.97
N SER A 1147 27.84 28.52 -23.71
CA SER A 1147 28.35 29.90 -23.60
C SER A 1147 27.72 30.70 -22.45
N GLU A 1148 28.39 31.80 -22.07
CA GLU A 1148 27.91 32.78 -21.08
C GLU A 1148 26.54 33.38 -21.46
N ALA A 1149 26.25 33.48 -22.77
CA ALA A 1149 24.96 33.94 -23.27
C ALA A 1149 23.84 32.92 -23.00
N ASP A 1150 24.13 31.62 -23.12
CA ASP A 1150 23.19 30.55 -22.78
C ASP A 1150 22.92 30.52 -21.27
N VAL A 1151 23.96 30.65 -20.44
CA VAL A 1151 23.84 30.76 -18.96
C VAL A 1151 23.01 31.99 -18.57
N SER A 1152 23.27 33.14 -19.20
CA SER A 1152 22.50 34.37 -18.97
C SER A 1152 21.02 34.21 -19.30
N ALA A 1153 20.69 33.42 -20.33
CA ALA A 1153 19.33 33.15 -20.80
C ALA A 1153 18.56 32.10 -19.96
N LEU A 1154 19.19 31.43 -19.00
CA LEU A 1154 18.51 30.54 -18.07
C LEU A 1154 17.53 31.29 -17.15
N SER A 1155 16.53 30.56 -16.63
CA SER A 1155 15.67 31.03 -15.55
C SER A 1155 16.46 31.24 -14.25
N GLU A 1156 16.03 32.17 -13.40
CA GLU A 1156 16.69 32.42 -12.11
C GLU A 1156 16.62 31.21 -11.17
N ASP A 1157 15.58 30.37 -11.29
CA ASP A 1157 15.46 29.09 -10.59
C ASP A 1157 16.58 28.12 -10.99
N VAL A 1158 16.84 27.94 -12.29
CA VAL A 1158 17.95 27.08 -12.76
C VAL A 1158 19.31 27.68 -12.35
N LYS A 1159 19.47 29.01 -12.33
CA LYS A 1159 20.69 29.66 -11.83
C LYS A 1159 20.88 29.43 -10.32
N GLU A 1160 19.82 29.47 -9.52
CA GLU A 1160 19.86 29.16 -8.10
C GLU A 1160 20.19 27.67 -7.86
N LYS A 1161 19.56 26.76 -8.62
CA LYS A 1161 19.89 25.32 -8.64
C LYS A 1161 21.36 25.06 -8.93
N LEU A 1162 21.92 25.70 -9.96
CA LEU A 1162 23.35 25.58 -10.31
C LEU A 1162 24.26 26.11 -9.19
N LYS A 1163 23.99 27.32 -8.68
CA LYS A 1163 24.74 27.92 -7.58
C LYS A 1163 24.75 27.02 -6.33
N VAL A 1164 23.58 26.50 -5.94
CA VAL A 1164 23.44 25.61 -4.79
C VAL A 1164 24.16 24.28 -5.02
N TRP A 1165 24.12 23.75 -6.25
CA TRP A 1165 24.85 22.54 -6.64
C TRP A 1165 26.36 22.67 -6.45
N ASP A 1166 26.95 23.78 -6.91
CA ASP A 1166 28.38 24.06 -6.74
C ASP A 1166 28.75 24.20 -5.25
N ILE A 1167 27.95 24.92 -4.45
CA ILE A 1167 28.16 25.09 -3.01
C ILE A 1167 28.15 23.75 -2.26
N VAL A 1168 27.24 22.83 -2.61
CA VAL A 1168 27.17 21.50 -2.00
C VAL A 1168 28.40 20.65 -2.38
N LEU A 1169 28.89 20.74 -3.62
CA LEU A 1169 30.11 20.04 -4.04
C LEU A 1169 31.37 20.60 -3.33
N ASP A 1170 31.46 21.92 -3.13
CA ASP A 1170 32.53 22.56 -2.38
C ASP A 1170 32.47 22.18 -0.89
N ALA A 1171 31.28 22.16 -0.28
CA ALA A 1171 31.07 21.70 1.08
C ALA A 1171 31.49 20.22 1.27
N GLN A 1172 31.13 19.34 0.33
CA GLN A 1172 31.57 17.94 0.32
C GLN A 1172 33.09 17.81 0.13
N THR A 1173 33.71 18.74 -0.61
CA THR A 1173 35.17 18.79 -0.75
C THR A 1173 35.85 19.25 0.56
N ALA A 1174 35.24 20.17 1.30
CA ALA A 1174 35.72 20.61 2.60
C ALA A 1174 35.65 19.50 3.67
N SER A 1175 34.56 18.72 3.74
CA SER A 1175 34.50 17.53 4.61
C SER A 1175 35.54 16.47 4.21
N ILE A 1176 35.70 16.18 2.92
CA ILE A 1176 36.75 15.25 2.42
C ILE A 1176 38.16 15.69 2.87
N HIS A 1177 38.47 16.99 2.86
CA HIS A 1177 39.76 17.49 3.34
C HIS A 1177 39.90 17.46 4.88
N ALA A 1178 38.79 17.56 5.62
CA ALA A 1178 38.76 17.46 7.08
C ALA A 1178 38.78 16.01 7.61
N LEU A 1179 38.39 15.03 6.79
CA LEU A 1179 38.32 13.61 7.15
C LEU A 1179 39.69 12.91 7.07
N HIS A 1180 40.56 13.16 8.05
CA HIS A 1180 41.88 12.52 8.21
C HIS A 1180 42.04 11.89 9.60
N GLU A 1181 42.95 10.92 9.74
CA GLU A 1181 43.19 10.25 11.03
C GLU A 1181 43.61 11.23 12.14
N ASN A 1182 43.11 10.99 13.36
CA ASN A 1182 43.21 11.85 14.55
C ASN A 1182 42.49 13.21 14.46
N GLY A 1183 41.81 13.53 13.34
CA GLY A 1183 40.76 14.54 13.33
C GLY A 1183 39.56 14.11 14.19
N THR A 1184 38.72 15.05 14.65
CA THR A 1184 37.46 14.73 15.34
C THR A 1184 36.32 14.60 14.35
N CYS A 1185 35.30 13.79 14.68
CA CYS A 1185 34.09 13.69 13.86
C CYS A 1185 33.37 15.05 13.69
N ALA A 1186 33.41 15.93 14.71
CA ALA A 1186 32.85 17.28 14.62
C ALA A 1186 33.60 18.21 13.65
N ASN A 1187 34.92 18.08 13.49
CA ASN A 1187 35.68 18.93 12.56
C ASN A 1187 35.23 18.72 11.10
N VAL A 1188 34.77 17.51 10.76
CA VAL A 1188 34.27 17.18 9.41
C VAL A 1188 32.94 17.87 9.11
N ASP A 1189 32.01 17.87 10.09
CA ASP A 1189 30.73 18.58 9.98
C ASP A 1189 30.93 20.08 9.88
N LEU A 1190 31.79 20.65 10.74
CA LEU A 1190 32.09 22.08 10.75
C LEU A 1190 32.78 22.55 9.45
N ALA A 1191 33.58 21.71 8.80
CA ALA A 1191 34.23 22.06 7.53
C ALA A 1191 33.22 22.23 6.37
N ALA A 1192 32.30 21.28 6.19
CA ALA A 1192 31.24 21.41 5.18
C ALA A 1192 30.24 22.51 5.55
N ARG A 1193 29.86 22.58 6.83
CA ARG A 1193 28.89 23.55 7.34
C ARG A 1193 29.37 25.00 7.18
N GLY A 1194 30.66 25.27 7.42
CA GLY A 1194 31.25 26.60 7.21
C GLY A 1194 31.09 27.11 5.78
N VAL A 1195 31.32 26.26 4.77
CA VAL A 1195 31.13 26.62 3.35
C VAL A 1195 29.68 27.02 3.06
N ILE A 1196 28.71 26.28 3.63
CA ILE A 1196 27.28 26.52 3.44
C ILE A 1196 26.80 27.78 4.21
N GLU A 1197 27.32 28.00 5.42
CA GLU A 1197 27.06 29.18 6.24
C GLU A 1197 27.63 30.45 5.58
N ASP A 1198 28.89 30.45 5.14
CA ASP A 1198 29.54 31.57 4.43
C ASP A 1198 28.86 31.89 3.09
N ALA A 1199 28.30 30.89 2.40
CA ALA A 1199 27.53 31.08 1.17
C ALA A 1199 26.10 31.63 1.39
N GLY A 1200 25.68 31.79 2.66
CA GLY A 1200 24.38 32.33 3.06
C GLY A 1200 23.24 31.31 3.15
N TYR A 1201 23.54 30.01 3.17
CA TYR A 1201 22.55 28.92 3.19
C TYR A 1201 22.56 28.11 4.50
N GLY A 1202 23.18 28.62 5.57
CA GLY A 1202 23.37 27.89 6.84
C GLY A 1202 22.10 27.28 7.45
N GLU A 1203 20.97 27.98 7.41
CA GLU A 1203 19.69 27.49 7.93
C GLU A 1203 19.09 26.35 7.08
N ALA A 1204 19.55 26.18 5.83
CA ALA A 1204 19.08 25.16 4.89
C ALA A 1204 19.89 23.85 4.91
N PHE A 1205 20.98 23.75 5.69
CA PHE A 1205 21.71 22.49 5.94
C PHE A 1205 21.34 21.92 7.31
N THR A 1206 20.21 21.22 7.34
CA THR A 1206 19.43 20.89 8.53
C THR A 1206 19.93 19.68 9.33
N HIS A 1207 20.81 18.86 8.76
CA HIS A 1207 21.26 17.59 9.33
C HIS A 1207 22.80 17.52 9.49
N ARG A 1208 23.34 16.32 9.72
CA ARG A 1208 24.77 16.02 9.94
C ARG A 1208 25.52 15.97 8.60
N VAL A 1209 26.85 15.98 8.59
CA VAL A 1209 27.59 15.73 7.32
C VAL A 1209 27.82 14.25 7.01
N GLY A 1210 27.52 13.35 7.94
CA GLY A 1210 27.64 11.91 7.70
C GLY A 1210 27.56 11.02 8.93
N HIS A 1211 27.66 9.73 8.67
CA HIS A 1211 27.65 8.62 9.62
C HIS A 1211 28.65 7.56 9.21
N GLY A 1212 28.97 6.64 10.11
CA GLY A 1212 29.65 5.42 9.76
C GLY A 1212 28.77 4.56 8.84
N ILE A 1213 29.40 3.79 7.97
CA ILE A 1213 28.75 2.82 7.09
C ILE A 1213 29.55 1.52 7.06
N GLY A 1214 28.88 0.37 7.03
CA GLY A 1214 29.50 -0.94 7.02
C GLY A 1214 28.53 -2.03 6.58
N ILE A 1215 28.27 -2.97 7.49
CA ILE A 1215 27.20 -3.97 7.33
C ILE A 1215 25.81 -3.39 7.59
N LYS A 1216 25.76 -2.26 8.32
CA LYS A 1216 24.59 -1.39 8.51
C LYS A 1216 24.87 -0.08 7.76
N ALA A 1217 23.84 0.49 7.12
CA ALA A 1217 23.95 1.75 6.40
C ALA A 1217 24.34 2.92 7.32
N HIS A 1218 23.58 3.09 8.40
CA HIS A 1218 23.87 4.01 9.50
C HIS A 1218 24.51 3.27 10.69
N GLU A 1219 25.83 3.33 10.86
CA GLU A 1219 26.51 2.86 12.07
C GLU A 1219 27.39 3.95 12.70
N SER A 1220 27.90 3.70 13.91
CA SER A 1220 28.79 4.65 14.60
C SER A 1220 30.20 4.66 13.97
N PRO A 1221 30.99 5.74 14.15
CA PRO A 1221 30.62 7.00 14.80
C PRO A 1221 29.97 8.00 13.84
N TYR A 1222 29.34 9.05 14.38
CA TYR A 1222 28.56 10.03 13.61
C TYR A 1222 29.32 11.34 13.40
N LEU A 1223 29.35 11.85 12.16
CA LEU A 1223 30.00 13.10 11.75
C LEU A 1223 29.05 14.29 11.94
N ASN A 1224 28.96 14.79 13.18
CA ASN A 1224 28.14 15.95 13.53
C ASN A 1224 28.90 16.90 14.47
N LYS A 1225 28.58 18.20 14.44
CA LYS A 1225 29.23 19.24 15.27
C LYS A 1225 29.25 19.01 16.78
N GLY A 1226 28.41 18.12 17.32
CA GLY A 1226 28.45 17.73 18.73
C GLY A 1226 29.54 16.70 19.06
N ASN A 1227 29.95 15.88 18.10
CA ASN A 1227 30.89 14.78 18.30
C ASN A 1227 32.37 15.25 18.33
N THR A 1228 32.69 15.98 19.37
CA THR A 1228 34.00 16.60 19.61
C THR A 1228 35.03 15.67 20.24
N GLN A 1229 34.63 14.45 20.66
CA GLN A 1229 35.47 13.52 21.41
C GLN A 1229 35.91 12.28 20.60
N THR A 1230 35.09 11.77 19.67
CA THR A 1230 35.53 10.66 18.83
C THR A 1230 36.60 11.12 17.85
N LEU A 1231 37.75 10.44 17.87
CA LEU A 1231 38.84 10.62 16.91
C LEU A 1231 38.66 9.63 15.75
N LEU A 1232 38.82 10.13 14.53
CA LEU A 1232 38.87 9.36 13.30
C LEU A 1232 40.11 8.46 13.30
N LYS A 1233 39.97 7.24 12.75
CA LYS A 1233 41.05 6.25 12.63
C LYS A 1233 41.10 5.62 11.25
N ALA A 1234 42.30 5.25 10.81
CA ALA A 1234 42.50 4.52 9.57
C ALA A 1234 41.65 3.23 9.54
N GLY A 1235 41.02 2.93 8.42
CA GLY A 1235 40.09 1.81 8.29
C GLY A 1235 38.64 2.11 8.69
N MET A 1236 38.34 3.30 9.24
CA MET A 1236 36.95 3.76 9.39
C MET A 1236 36.36 4.21 8.05
N THR A 1237 35.07 3.93 7.84
CA THR A 1237 34.32 4.29 6.62
C THR A 1237 33.08 5.13 6.96
N PHE A 1238 32.86 6.20 6.21
CA PHE A 1238 31.79 7.17 6.44
C PHE A 1238 31.09 7.61 5.15
N THR A 1239 29.84 8.04 5.25
CA THR A 1239 29.23 8.95 4.27
C THR A 1239 29.79 10.36 4.41
N SER A 1240 29.73 11.14 3.33
CA SER A 1240 29.91 12.59 3.35
C SER A 1240 28.80 13.23 2.52
N GLU A 1241 27.71 13.58 3.21
CA GLU A 1241 26.34 13.82 2.72
C GLU A 1241 25.82 15.29 2.85
N PRO A 1242 26.64 16.35 2.71
CA PRO A 1242 26.12 17.70 2.85
C PRO A 1242 25.00 17.98 1.83
N GLY A 1243 24.01 18.76 2.25
CA GLY A 1243 22.90 19.14 1.40
C GLY A 1243 22.26 20.46 1.81
N ILE A 1244 21.65 21.13 0.83
CA ILE A 1244 20.92 22.38 0.99
C ILE A 1244 19.48 22.13 0.55
N TYR A 1245 18.53 22.45 1.44
CA TYR A 1245 17.11 22.18 1.28
C TYR A 1245 16.31 23.48 1.28
N LEU A 1246 15.84 23.91 0.11
CA LEU A 1246 15.05 25.12 -0.05
C LEU A 1246 13.57 24.73 -0.15
N VAL A 1247 12.89 24.73 1.00
CA VAL A 1247 11.46 24.39 1.15
C VAL A 1247 10.62 25.10 0.09
N ASP A 1248 9.66 24.38 -0.49
CA ASP A 1248 8.81 24.79 -1.63
C ASP A 1248 9.55 25.18 -2.93
N LYS A 1249 10.88 24.92 -3.05
CA LYS A 1249 11.67 25.10 -4.28
C LYS A 1249 12.34 23.82 -4.78
N PHE A 1250 13.42 23.39 -4.09
CA PHE A 1250 14.24 22.23 -4.45
C PHE A 1250 15.23 21.87 -3.33
N GLY A 1251 15.80 20.67 -3.40
CA GLY A 1251 16.98 20.30 -2.61
C GLY A 1251 18.13 19.81 -3.49
N VAL A 1252 19.34 19.88 -2.94
CA VAL A 1252 20.54 19.25 -3.50
C VAL A 1252 21.30 18.59 -2.36
N ARG A 1253 21.61 17.30 -2.50
CA ARG A 1253 22.57 16.53 -1.68
C ARG A 1253 23.58 15.85 -2.61
N HIS A 1254 24.83 15.75 -2.14
CA HIS A 1254 25.87 14.92 -2.76
C HIS A 1254 26.53 14.06 -1.70
N GLU A 1255 26.62 12.77 -1.97
CA GLU A 1255 27.04 11.80 -0.98
C GLU A 1255 27.94 10.74 -1.58
N ASP A 1256 29.08 10.52 -0.93
CA ASP A 1256 30.11 9.59 -1.35
C ASP A 1256 30.68 8.90 -0.12
N ILE A 1257 30.94 7.60 -0.25
CA ILE A 1257 31.53 6.80 0.82
C ILE A 1257 33.05 6.99 0.83
N LEU A 1258 33.58 7.32 1.99
CA LEU A 1258 34.97 7.67 2.23
C LEU A 1258 35.61 6.72 3.23
N LEU A 1259 36.81 6.24 2.92
CA LEU A 1259 37.67 5.43 3.78
C LEU A 1259 38.79 6.31 4.35
N VAL A 1260 38.83 6.44 5.67
CA VAL A 1260 39.93 7.10 6.39
C VAL A 1260 41.20 6.28 6.22
N LYS A 1261 42.31 6.95 5.91
CA LYS A 1261 43.66 6.38 5.84
C LYS A 1261 44.56 6.97 6.91
N GLU A 1262 45.66 6.27 7.17
CA GLU A 1262 46.77 6.68 8.02
C GLU A 1262 47.42 7.99 7.50
N ASP A 1263 47.62 8.09 6.18
CA ASP A 1263 48.20 9.26 5.51
C ASP A 1263 47.32 9.80 4.35
N GLY A 1264 47.25 11.13 4.25
CA GLY A 1264 46.67 11.88 3.12
C GLY A 1264 45.15 12.03 3.12
N LEU A 1265 44.60 12.46 1.98
CA LEU A 1265 43.14 12.54 1.77
C LEU A 1265 42.52 11.13 1.79
N PRO A 1266 41.27 10.97 2.27
CA PRO A 1266 40.58 9.68 2.31
C PRO A 1266 40.42 9.06 0.91
N ASP A 1267 40.22 7.75 0.87
CA ASP A 1267 39.94 7.02 -0.37
C ASP A 1267 38.42 6.96 -0.63
N ILE A 1268 38.00 7.02 -1.89
CA ILE A 1268 36.60 7.17 -2.31
C ILE A 1268 36.08 5.81 -2.79
N LEU A 1269 35.14 5.23 -2.03
CA LEU A 1269 34.62 3.89 -2.29
C LEU A 1269 33.50 3.87 -3.36
N THR A 1270 32.91 5.02 -3.66
CA THR A 1270 32.01 5.26 -4.80
C THR A 1270 32.72 5.37 -6.15
N GLY A 1271 34.06 5.24 -6.17
CA GLY A 1271 34.88 5.28 -7.37
C GLY A 1271 35.14 6.71 -7.90
N VAL A 1272 34.09 7.41 -8.34
CA VAL A 1272 34.20 8.77 -8.90
C VAL A 1272 33.04 9.65 -8.42
N ARG A 1273 33.36 10.75 -7.74
CA ARG A 1273 32.42 11.83 -7.35
C ARG A 1273 31.73 12.45 -8.56
N ALA A 1274 30.61 13.14 -8.34
CA ALA A 1274 29.98 13.97 -9.37
C ALA A 1274 30.93 15.07 -9.88
N LYS A 1275 30.87 15.38 -11.18
CA LYS A 1275 31.70 16.43 -11.83
C LYS A 1275 30.89 17.65 -12.33
N GLY A 1276 29.58 17.57 -12.22
CA GLY A 1276 28.63 18.63 -12.60
C GLY A 1276 27.20 18.08 -12.59
N PRO A 1277 26.17 18.93 -12.61
CA PRO A 1277 24.77 18.47 -12.66
C PRO A 1277 24.37 17.82 -13.99
N TRP A 1278 25.32 17.65 -14.93
CA TRP A 1278 25.16 16.84 -16.14
C TRP A 1278 26.03 15.57 -16.16
N ASP A 1279 26.84 15.34 -15.12
CA ASP A 1279 27.79 14.22 -14.98
C ASP A 1279 27.89 13.84 -13.48
N PRO A 1280 26.81 13.26 -12.90
CA PRO A 1280 26.78 12.76 -11.51
C PRO A 1280 27.73 11.58 -11.32
#